data_AF-A0A672SX74-F1
#
_entry.id   AF-A0A672SX74-F1
#
_cell.length_a   1.000
_cell.length_b   1.000
_cell.length_c   1.000
_cell.angle_alpha   90.00
_cell.angle_beta   90.00
_cell.angle_gamma   90.00
#
_symmetry.space_group_name_H-M   'P 1'
#
loop_
_entity.id
_entity.type
_entity.pdbx_description
1 polymer ?
#
loop_
_entity_poly.entity_id
_entity_poly.type
_entity_poly.pdbx_seq_one_letter_code
_entity_poly.pdbx_strand_id
1 'polypeptide(L)'
;PLPLMMRPCRVKVQGLSSLQTPGLIALCVPVSSRVSPKIQQRLNTLKRPKRPPLSEFFMDDQEEIVEVPQVDPNAPKPEGRQIIPVKGEPLGVVSNWPPALQAALARWGATQGKSPALTALDITGKPLYTLTYGKLWSRSVKLAYTLLNKLGTKNEQILKPGDRVALVYPNSDPGMFWVAFYGCLLAEVIPVPIEVPLSRKDAGSSQVGFLLGSCGVGLALTSEICLKGLPKTPTGEILQFKGWPRLKWVVTDSKYLTKPSKDWQPHIPTANTDTAYIEYKASKEGTVMGVAVSKVATLTHCQALTQACNYCEGETLVNVLDFKKDMGLWHGVLTVSDKNVSSMLLLQIFSESRCVDLAQCPSQRGADPSPRVPSESVNKENQALMSPGDPGNLITKSRLHAGLSHGVIRVNTEDKNSALTVQDVGHVMPGALMCIVKPDGPPMLCKTDEIGEIVVNSRAGGNMYYGLHGVTKNTFEVIPVNASGTPIGEIPFVRSGLLGFVGPGSLIFVVGKNEGLLMVSGRRHNADDLVATALAVEPVKTVYRGRIAVFSVTVFYDERIVIVAEQRPDASEEDSFQWMSRVLQAIDSIHQVGLYCLALVPANTLPKTPLGGIHISDTKQLFLEGALHPCNILMCPHTCVTNMPKPRQKQPVGVGPASIMVGNLVAGKRIAQAAGRDLGLIEDQDLVRKHQFLTEALQWRAQTDPDHTLYVLLNAKGVVVCTATCVQLHKRAEKIAAALMERSGINIGENVVLLYPPGIDLIAAFYGCLYAGCIPVTVRPPHPQNLSATLPTVRMIIDVSKAACILTTQVLTKILRSKEAATTVNIKTWPIIIDTDDLPRKRPPTIYKPPNAEMIAYLDFSVSTTGMLTGVKISHAAVSALCRSIKLQCELYSSRQITICLDPYCGLGFVLWCLASVYSGHQSILIPPMELESSLTLWLGTLSQYRIRDTFCSYSVMELCTKGLGGQTDMLKARGVNLSCVRSCVVVAEERPRLALTHSFSKLFKDLGLSMRAVSTAFGSRVNLAICLQGTTGPDPSTVYVDMKSLRHDRVRLVERGAPQSLPLVESGTILPGVRVIIVNPETRGPLGDSHLGEIWVNSPHNATGYYTIYGEENLQADHFNTKLSFGDPQTLWARTGYLGFVKRTELTDSSGDRHDALFVVGSLDETLELRGLRYHPIDIETSVSRAHRSIGESAVFTWTNLLVVVAELCGSEQDALDLVPLVTNVVLEEHHLIVGVVVIVDPGVIPINSRGEKQRMHLRDSFLADQLDPIYVAYNM
;
A
#
# COMPACT_ATOMS: atom_id res chain seq x y z
N PRO A 1 -55.71 -15.23 -8.43
CA PRO A 1 -57.07 -15.36 -7.86
C PRO A 1 -57.00 -15.63 -6.36
N LEU A 2 -57.37 -14.57 -5.61
CA LEU A 2 -57.51 -14.41 -4.16
C LEU A 2 -56.27 -14.57 -3.25
N PRO A 3 -56.18 -13.72 -2.21
CA PRO A 3 -54.96 -13.08 -1.68
C PRO A 3 -54.96 -13.10 -0.13
N LEU A 4 -54.30 -12.11 0.51
CA LEU A 4 -54.30 -11.67 1.93
C LEU A 4 -52.98 -12.00 2.67
N MET A 5 -52.31 -11.09 3.37
CA MET A 5 -52.41 -9.63 3.53
C MET A 5 -51.19 -9.16 4.37
N MET A 6 -50.83 -7.87 4.26
CA MET A 6 -50.03 -7.04 5.22
C MET A 6 -48.48 -6.99 5.09
N ARG A 7 -47.96 -6.27 4.07
CA ARG A 7 -47.46 -4.85 4.07
C ARG A 7 -46.72 -4.28 5.33
N PRO A 8 -45.91 -3.18 5.22
CA PRO A 8 -44.48 -3.14 4.83
C PRO A 8 -43.62 -2.11 5.64
N CYS A 9 -42.32 -1.99 5.33
CA CYS A 9 -41.69 -0.71 4.93
C CYS A 9 -40.32 -0.94 4.25
N ARG A 10 -40.34 -0.91 2.91
CA ARG A 10 -39.21 -0.59 2.03
C ARG A 10 -39.45 0.83 1.54
N VAL A 11 -38.41 1.64 1.37
CA VAL A 11 -38.34 2.55 0.22
C VAL A 11 -37.31 1.95 -0.73
N LYS A 12 -37.78 1.67 -1.93
CA LYS A 12 -37.11 0.98 -3.03
C LYS A 12 -37.07 1.98 -4.18
N VAL A 13 -35.91 2.30 -4.73
CA VAL A 13 -35.82 3.03 -6.00
C VAL A 13 -35.76 1.99 -7.13
N GLN A 14 -36.86 1.86 -7.87
CA GLN A 14 -36.97 1.29 -9.22
C GLN A 14 -37.97 2.20 -9.94
N GLY A 15 -37.81 2.66 -11.16
CA GLY A 15 -36.83 2.48 -12.24
C GLY A 15 -37.42 3.13 -13.50
N LEU A 16 -36.66 3.22 -14.60
CA LEU A 16 -37.10 2.83 -15.95
C LEU A 16 -36.11 3.33 -17.01
N SER A 17 -35.92 2.42 -17.96
CA SER A 17 -35.13 2.44 -19.18
C SER A 17 -35.69 3.33 -20.30
N SER A 18 -34.81 3.58 -21.27
CA SER A 18 -35.02 4.00 -22.67
C SER A 18 -34.93 5.50 -22.98
N LEU A 19 -33.82 5.89 -23.61
CA LEU A 19 -33.79 6.89 -24.68
C LEU A 19 -32.58 6.59 -25.57
N GLN A 20 -32.89 6.07 -26.76
CA GLN A 20 -32.03 6.07 -27.94
C GLN A 20 -31.71 7.51 -28.34
N THR A 21 -30.49 7.78 -28.77
CA THR A 21 -30.19 8.93 -29.64
C THR A 21 -29.94 8.44 -31.06
N PRO A 22 -30.59 9.03 -32.09
CA PRO A 22 -30.37 8.69 -33.49
C PRO A 22 -29.17 9.46 -34.05
N GLY A 23 -28.46 8.83 -34.98
CA GLY A 23 -27.46 9.49 -35.81
C GLY A 23 -28.09 10.33 -36.94
N LEU A 24 -27.36 11.37 -37.35
CA LEU A 24 -27.48 12.10 -38.63
C LEU A 24 -26.17 12.90 -38.76
N ILE A 25 -25.16 12.43 -39.49
CA ILE A 25 -24.94 12.67 -40.93
C ILE A 25 -25.26 14.11 -41.34
N ALA A 26 -24.22 14.94 -41.44
CA ALA A 26 -24.17 16.05 -42.37
C ALA A 26 -23.08 15.75 -43.41
N LEU A 27 -23.52 15.36 -44.61
CA LEU A 27 -22.73 15.23 -45.81
C LEU A 27 -22.42 16.62 -46.38
N CYS A 28 -21.15 16.87 -46.67
CA CYS A 28 -20.72 17.86 -47.65
C CYS A 28 -21.17 17.48 -49.06
N VAL A 29 -21.48 18.49 -49.88
CA VAL A 29 -21.62 18.45 -51.35
C VAL A 29 -20.62 19.51 -51.86
N PRO A 30 -19.84 19.33 -52.97
CA PRO A 30 -20.26 18.75 -54.26
C PRO A 30 -19.30 17.78 -55.03
N VAL A 31 -19.94 16.94 -55.85
CA VAL A 31 -19.68 16.61 -57.28
C VAL A 31 -18.33 16.01 -57.74
N SER A 32 -18.37 14.68 -57.87
CA SER A 32 -17.91 13.75 -58.94
C SER A 32 -16.69 14.02 -59.85
N SER A 33 -15.82 13.00 -59.93
CA SER A 33 -15.58 12.29 -61.20
C SER A 33 -15.38 10.79 -60.94
N ARG A 34 -15.93 9.97 -61.83
CA ARG A 34 -16.37 8.56 -61.63
C ARG A 34 -15.25 7.53 -61.75
N VAL A 35 -15.23 6.55 -60.83
CA VAL A 35 -14.86 5.13 -61.14
C VAL A 35 -15.77 4.19 -60.33
N SER A 36 -16.26 3.13 -60.98
CA SER A 36 -17.27 2.20 -60.42
C SER A 36 -16.76 1.44 -59.18
N PRO A 37 -17.53 1.37 -58.07
CA PRO A 37 -17.12 0.73 -56.82
C PRO A 37 -16.85 -0.78 -56.96
N LYS A 38 -17.43 -1.44 -57.98
CA LYS A 38 -17.17 -2.86 -58.26
C LYS A 38 -15.75 -3.14 -58.79
N ILE A 39 -15.11 -2.16 -59.42
CA ILE A 39 -13.73 -2.30 -59.92
C ILE A 39 -12.72 -2.04 -58.79
N GLN A 40 -12.98 -1.06 -57.92
CA GLN A 40 -12.18 -0.78 -56.73
C GLN A 40 -12.14 -1.98 -55.77
N GLN A 41 -13.27 -2.67 -55.61
CA GLN A 41 -13.40 -3.81 -54.70
C GLN A 41 -12.63 -5.05 -55.20
N ARG A 42 -12.50 -5.24 -56.52
CA ARG A 42 -11.66 -6.31 -57.10
C ARG A 42 -10.16 -5.98 -57.13
N LEU A 43 -9.79 -4.70 -57.18
CA LEU A 43 -8.39 -4.26 -57.07
C LEU A 43 -7.87 -4.30 -55.62
N ASN A 44 -8.74 -4.08 -54.64
CA ASN A 44 -8.38 -4.15 -53.22
C ASN A 44 -8.24 -5.59 -52.70
N THR A 45 -8.93 -6.57 -53.30
CA THR A 45 -8.75 -8.00 -52.94
C THR A 45 -7.49 -8.63 -53.54
N LEU A 46 -6.83 -7.97 -54.50
CA LEU A 46 -5.60 -8.45 -55.14
C LEU A 46 -4.30 -7.83 -54.58
N LYS A 47 -4.40 -6.85 -53.66
CA LYS A 47 -3.22 -6.35 -52.95
C LYS A 47 -2.93 -7.25 -51.75
N ARG A 48 -1.98 -8.18 -51.93
CA ARG A 48 -1.32 -8.85 -50.79
C ARG A 48 -0.94 -7.77 -49.76
N PRO A 49 -1.32 -7.92 -48.48
CA PRO A 49 -0.85 -6.98 -47.46
C PRO A 49 0.69 -7.00 -47.49
N LYS A 50 1.30 -5.82 -47.63
CA LYS A 50 2.75 -5.70 -47.49
C LYS A 50 3.10 -6.21 -46.09
N ARG A 51 3.86 -7.30 -46.03
CA ARG A 51 4.41 -7.78 -44.76
C ARG A 51 5.24 -6.64 -44.16
N PRO A 52 5.04 -6.28 -42.89
CA PRO A 52 5.95 -5.37 -42.21
C PRO A 52 7.39 -5.93 -42.29
N PRO A 53 8.43 -5.07 -42.34
CA PRO A 53 9.81 -5.53 -42.26
C PRO A 53 10.02 -6.30 -40.94
N LEU A 54 10.85 -7.35 -40.97
CA LEU A 54 11.13 -8.23 -39.81
C LEU A 54 11.53 -7.45 -38.55
N SER A 55 12.19 -6.30 -38.70
CA SER A 55 12.59 -5.42 -37.60
C SER A 55 11.41 -4.88 -36.78
N GLU A 56 10.24 -4.62 -37.38
CA GLU A 56 9.03 -4.18 -36.65
C GLU A 56 8.40 -5.31 -35.81
N PHE A 57 8.71 -6.58 -36.12
CA PHE A 57 8.28 -7.73 -35.30
C PHE A 57 9.23 -8.02 -34.13
N PHE A 58 10.42 -7.42 -34.13
CA PHE A 58 11.49 -7.64 -33.16
C PHE A 58 11.93 -6.36 -32.44
N MET A 59 11.12 -5.29 -32.44
CA MET A 59 11.40 -4.15 -31.56
C MET A 59 11.35 -4.65 -30.11
N ASP A 60 12.47 -4.53 -29.41
CA ASP A 60 12.50 -4.69 -27.97
C ASP A 60 11.54 -3.64 -27.38
N ASP A 61 10.67 -4.07 -26.46
CA ASP A 61 9.64 -3.26 -25.80
C ASP A 61 10.23 -2.14 -24.89
N GLN A 62 11.46 -1.68 -25.15
CA GLN A 62 12.18 -0.69 -24.37
C GLN A 62 11.58 0.73 -24.44
N GLU A 63 10.61 0.98 -25.32
CA GLU A 63 10.01 2.32 -25.52
C GLU A 63 8.50 2.43 -25.23
N GLU A 64 7.92 1.56 -24.40
CA GLU A 64 6.71 1.97 -23.65
C GLU A 64 7.13 2.75 -22.38
N ILE A 65 7.81 3.86 -22.61
CA ILE A 65 7.86 4.94 -21.63
C ILE A 65 6.41 5.43 -21.52
N VAL A 66 5.85 5.41 -20.31
CA VAL A 66 4.58 6.07 -19.98
C VAL A 66 4.59 7.42 -20.69
N GLU A 67 3.74 7.60 -21.71
CA GLU A 67 3.70 8.83 -22.50
C GLU A 67 3.58 9.98 -21.51
N VAL A 68 4.66 10.77 -21.38
CA VAL A 68 4.64 11.99 -20.57
C VAL A 68 3.47 12.82 -21.12
N PRO A 69 2.51 13.25 -20.29
CA PRO A 69 1.35 13.98 -20.76
C PRO A 69 1.79 15.12 -21.67
N GLN A 70 1.47 15.04 -22.97
CA GLN A 70 1.73 16.14 -23.87
C GLN A 70 0.83 17.30 -23.45
N VAL A 71 1.43 18.48 -23.27
CA VAL A 71 0.69 19.71 -22.95
C VAL A 71 -0.33 19.94 -24.05
N ASP A 72 -1.61 20.02 -23.68
CA ASP A 72 -2.71 20.21 -24.62
C ASP A 72 -2.40 21.41 -25.54
N PRO A 73 -2.28 21.22 -26.87
CA PRO A 73 -2.01 22.32 -27.79
C PRO A 73 -3.12 23.38 -27.80
N ASN A 74 -4.33 23.03 -27.34
CA ASN A 74 -5.47 23.95 -27.19
C ASN A 74 -5.55 24.58 -25.79
N ALA A 75 -4.59 24.34 -24.89
CA ALA A 75 -4.58 24.94 -23.57
C ALA A 75 -4.61 26.48 -23.67
N PRO A 76 -5.44 27.16 -22.85
CA PRO A 76 -5.53 28.62 -22.87
C PRO A 76 -4.17 29.23 -22.52
N LYS A 77 -3.75 30.24 -23.29
CA LYS A 77 -2.50 30.98 -23.09
C LYS A 77 -2.80 32.42 -22.68
N PRO A 78 -1.90 33.06 -21.89
CA PRO A 78 -2.10 34.46 -21.57
C PRO A 78 -1.84 35.35 -22.79
N GLU A 79 -2.79 36.24 -23.06
CA GLU A 79 -2.86 37.13 -24.23
C GLU A 79 -2.69 38.60 -23.85
N GLY A 80 -2.74 38.91 -22.56
CA GLY A 80 -2.63 40.24 -22.00
C GLY A 80 -1.28 40.90 -22.25
N ARG A 81 -1.22 42.20 -21.93
CA ARG A 81 0.03 42.97 -21.98
C ARG A 81 0.92 42.55 -20.82
N GLN A 82 2.23 42.72 -20.96
CA GLN A 82 3.15 42.53 -19.84
C GLN A 82 2.82 43.52 -18.72
N ILE A 83 2.78 43.03 -17.48
CA ILE A 83 2.53 43.86 -16.30
C ILE A 83 3.70 44.81 -16.08
N ILE A 84 3.40 46.01 -15.59
CA ILE A 84 4.38 47.00 -15.12
C ILE A 84 4.26 47.06 -13.59
N PRO A 85 5.35 47.27 -12.83
CA PRO A 85 5.27 47.40 -11.38
C PRO A 85 4.21 48.43 -10.93
N VAL A 86 3.31 47.99 -10.08
CA VAL A 86 2.28 48.81 -9.43
C VAL A 86 2.94 49.53 -8.27
N LYS A 87 2.79 50.85 -8.25
CA LYS A 87 3.38 51.72 -7.22
C LYS A 87 2.29 52.17 -6.25
N GLY A 88 2.51 51.93 -4.96
CA GLY A 88 1.66 52.47 -3.90
C GLY A 88 1.83 53.98 -3.77
N GLU A 89 0.93 54.62 -3.03
CA GLU A 89 1.01 56.05 -2.77
C GLU A 89 2.34 56.44 -2.10
N PRO A 90 2.86 57.65 -2.26
CA PRO A 90 4.04 58.07 -1.53
C PRO A 90 3.78 58.05 -0.02
N LEU A 91 4.71 57.49 0.76
CA LEU A 91 4.66 57.62 2.21
C LEU A 91 4.87 59.09 2.59
N GLY A 92 3.91 59.71 3.27
CA GLY A 92 3.91 61.14 3.56
C GLY A 92 5.05 61.58 4.48
N VAL A 93 5.75 62.66 4.12
CA VAL A 93 6.78 63.29 4.97
C VAL A 93 6.08 64.19 6.01
N VAL A 94 5.58 63.60 7.10
CA VAL A 94 5.06 64.39 8.24
C VAL A 94 6.23 64.71 9.17
N SER A 95 6.46 65.97 9.46
CA SER A 95 7.64 66.52 10.17
C SER A 95 7.80 66.10 11.66
N ASN A 96 6.96 65.21 12.20
CA ASN A 96 6.87 64.88 13.63
C ASN A 96 6.94 63.37 13.98
N TRP A 97 7.35 62.51 13.05
CA TRP A 97 7.53 61.08 13.34
C TRP A 97 8.70 60.84 14.31
N PRO A 98 8.56 59.93 15.29
CA PRO A 98 9.65 59.58 16.19
C PRO A 98 10.76 58.85 15.41
N PRO A 99 12.04 59.05 15.78
CA PRO A 99 13.19 58.45 15.07
C PRO A 99 13.32 56.93 15.26
N ALA A 100 12.58 56.36 16.22
CA ALA A 100 12.52 54.92 16.49
C ALA A 100 11.26 54.60 17.33
N LEU A 101 10.83 53.33 17.30
CA LEU A 101 9.66 52.87 18.06
C LEU A 101 9.83 53.07 19.58
N GLN A 102 11.03 52.85 20.11
CA GLN A 102 11.35 53.08 21.52
C GLN A 102 11.23 54.57 21.90
N ALA A 103 11.59 55.49 21.00
CA ALA A 103 11.45 56.92 21.21
C ALA A 103 9.96 57.33 21.26
N ALA A 104 9.13 56.67 20.45
CA ALA A 104 7.68 56.83 20.49
C ALA A 104 7.13 56.42 21.86
N LEU A 105 7.47 55.21 22.34
CA LEU A 105 7.05 54.74 23.67
C LEU A 105 7.54 55.63 24.81
N ALA A 106 8.79 56.12 24.75
CA ALA A 106 9.34 57.04 25.74
C ALA A 106 8.56 58.36 25.80
N ARG A 107 8.22 58.93 24.63
CA ARG A 107 7.40 60.13 24.51
C ARG A 107 6.03 59.91 25.15
N TRP A 108 5.33 58.84 24.81
CA TRP A 108 3.99 58.53 25.35
C TRP A 108 3.98 58.24 26.84
N GLY A 109 5.00 57.51 27.33
CA GLY A 109 5.17 57.26 28.76
C GLY A 109 5.30 58.54 29.57
N ALA A 110 5.88 59.60 28.99
CA ALA A 110 6.08 60.90 29.62
C ALA A 110 4.88 61.85 29.44
N THR A 111 4.32 61.97 28.23
CA THR A 111 3.26 62.95 27.91
C THR A 111 1.86 62.45 28.25
N GLN A 112 1.60 61.15 28.14
CA GLN A 112 0.28 60.53 28.32
C GLN A 112 0.32 59.30 29.25
N GLY A 113 1.13 59.34 30.31
CA GLY A 113 1.39 58.15 31.15
C GLY A 113 0.16 57.53 31.85
N LYS A 114 -0.95 58.27 31.98
CA LYS A 114 -2.23 57.78 32.55
C LYS A 114 -3.15 57.14 31.51
N SER A 115 -2.94 57.39 30.22
CA SER A 115 -3.77 56.84 29.15
C SER A 115 -3.59 55.32 29.04
N PRO A 116 -4.68 54.56 28.78
CA PRO A 116 -4.61 53.10 28.63
C PRO A 116 -3.84 52.74 27.35
N ALA A 117 -2.80 51.92 27.45
CA ALA A 117 -2.11 51.37 26.29
C ALA A 117 -2.78 50.05 25.83
N LEU A 118 -3.16 49.20 26.79
CA LEU A 118 -3.74 47.88 26.54
C LEU A 118 -4.78 47.55 27.63
N THR A 119 -5.93 47.04 27.24
CA THR A 119 -6.93 46.43 28.13
C THR A 119 -7.15 44.98 27.72
N ALA A 120 -6.80 44.03 28.59
CA ALA A 120 -7.04 42.61 28.37
C ALA A 120 -8.45 42.24 28.84
N LEU A 121 -9.21 41.50 28.02
CA LEU A 121 -10.53 41.00 28.35
C LEU A 121 -10.52 39.47 28.52
N ASP A 122 -11.44 38.96 29.34
CA ASP A 122 -11.70 37.52 29.46
C ASP A 122 -12.57 36.98 28.30
N ILE A 123 -12.84 35.67 28.33
CA ILE A 123 -13.68 34.98 27.34
C ILE A 123 -15.14 35.45 27.30
N THR A 124 -15.57 36.22 28.30
CA THR A 124 -16.93 36.81 28.39
C THR A 124 -16.93 38.29 27.98
N GLY A 125 -15.79 38.83 27.52
CA GLY A 125 -15.62 40.23 27.15
C GLY A 125 -15.44 41.19 28.33
N LYS A 126 -15.26 40.68 29.56
CA LYS A 126 -15.05 41.54 30.75
C LYS A 126 -13.59 41.91 30.90
N PRO A 127 -13.27 43.16 31.29
CA PRO A 127 -11.89 43.60 31.46
C PRO A 127 -11.22 42.90 32.66
N LEU A 128 -10.13 42.19 32.38
CA LEU A 128 -9.25 41.60 33.38
C LEU A 128 -8.33 42.65 34.00
N TYR A 129 -7.64 43.42 33.16
CA TYR A 129 -6.76 44.51 33.60
C TYR A 129 -6.48 45.51 32.48
N THR A 130 -6.06 46.72 32.87
CA THR A 130 -5.60 47.78 31.96
C THR A 130 -4.16 48.20 32.28
N LEU A 131 -3.29 48.12 31.29
CA LEU A 131 -1.91 48.59 31.30
C LEU A 131 -1.85 50.00 30.68
N THR A 132 -1.40 51.00 31.43
CA THR A 132 -1.24 52.38 30.92
C THR A 132 0.13 52.59 30.27
N TYR A 133 0.26 53.58 29.40
CA TYR A 133 1.55 53.92 28.76
C TYR A 133 2.66 54.18 29.78
N GLY A 134 2.37 54.85 30.90
CA GLY A 134 3.34 55.09 31.96
C GLY A 134 3.80 53.81 32.68
N LYS A 135 2.88 52.85 32.88
CA LYS A 135 3.22 51.53 33.45
C LYS A 135 4.01 50.68 32.46
N LEU A 136 3.64 50.69 31.18
CA LEU A 136 4.36 49.97 30.12
C LEU A 136 5.79 50.49 29.99
N TRP A 137 5.98 51.81 29.90
CA TRP A 137 7.30 52.44 29.87
C TRP A 137 8.12 52.08 31.12
N SER A 138 7.59 52.34 32.32
CA SER A 138 8.34 52.09 33.57
C SER A 138 8.74 50.62 33.74
N ARG A 139 7.86 49.67 33.38
CA ARG A 139 8.16 48.24 33.49
C ARG A 139 9.17 47.77 32.44
N SER A 140 9.07 48.26 31.21
CA SER A 140 10.00 47.91 30.12
C SER A 140 11.41 48.43 30.41
N VAL A 141 11.54 49.65 30.96
CA VAL A 141 12.82 50.23 31.41
C VAL A 141 13.45 49.41 32.55
N LYS A 142 12.66 48.97 33.54
CA LYS A 142 13.14 48.08 34.62
C LYS A 142 13.62 46.73 34.10
N LEU A 143 12.89 46.16 33.14
CA LEU A 143 13.29 44.91 32.52
C LEU A 143 14.60 45.08 31.75
N ALA A 144 14.71 46.10 30.90
CA ALA A 144 15.93 46.39 30.15
C ALA A 144 17.16 46.55 31.07
N TYR A 145 17.02 47.28 32.17
CA TYR A 145 18.08 47.40 33.17
C TYR A 145 18.46 46.04 33.78
N THR A 146 17.47 45.20 34.09
CA THR A 146 17.68 43.88 34.67
C THR A 146 18.41 42.94 33.70
N LEU A 147 18.02 42.96 32.42
CA LEU A 147 18.64 42.15 31.37
C LEU A 147 20.13 42.50 31.17
N LEU A 148 20.47 43.80 31.20
CA LEU A 148 21.84 44.24 30.98
C LEU A 148 22.75 44.11 32.21
N ASN A 149 22.20 44.18 33.44
CA ASN A 149 23.03 44.38 34.64
C ASN A 149 22.95 43.28 35.71
N LYS A 150 21.94 42.39 35.69
CA LYS A 150 21.58 41.57 36.87
C LYS A 150 21.41 40.06 36.64
N LEU A 151 21.53 39.57 35.42
CA LEU A 151 21.21 38.16 35.11
C LEU A 151 22.26 37.13 35.60
N GLY A 152 23.49 37.54 35.97
CA GLY A 152 24.59 36.65 36.35
C GLY A 152 24.91 36.56 37.84
N THR A 153 25.59 35.48 38.23
CA THR A 153 26.22 35.34 39.56
C THR A 153 27.51 36.15 39.57
N LYS A 154 27.54 37.27 40.31
CA LYS A 154 28.63 38.27 40.41
C LYS A 154 28.70 39.32 39.28
N ASN A 155 27.63 40.10 39.05
CA ASN A 155 27.64 41.29 38.17
C ASN A 155 28.18 41.08 36.73
N GLU A 156 28.33 39.83 36.26
CA GLU A 156 28.68 39.55 34.87
C GLU A 156 27.49 39.87 33.95
N GLN A 157 27.76 40.63 32.90
CA GLN A 157 26.81 40.94 31.85
C GLN A 157 26.60 39.69 30.98
N ILE A 158 25.51 38.95 31.25
CA ILE A 158 25.15 37.72 30.51
C ILE A 158 24.67 38.03 29.08
N LEU A 159 23.99 39.16 28.88
CA LEU A 159 23.43 39.56 27.59
C LEU A 159 24.11 40.83 27.08
N LYS A 160 24.55 40.80 25.84
CA LYS A 160 25.09 41.94 25.10
C LYS A 160 24.07 42.43 24.05
N PRO A 161 24.12 43.71 23.65
CA PRO A 161 23.39 44.18 22.48
C PRO A 161 23.57 43.23 21.28
N GLY A 162 22.49 42.87 20.62
CA GLY A 162 22.46 41.87 19.53
C GLY A 162 22.25 40.42 19.97
N ASP A 163 22.20 40.14 21.29
CA ASP A 163 21.85 38.81 21.77
C ASP A 163 20.38 38.46 21.51
N ARG A 164 20.08 37.18 21.24
CA ARG A 164 18.72 36.71 20.94
C ARG A 164 18.13 36.06 22.18
N VAL A 165 16.88 36.38 22.47
CA VAL A 165 16.17 35.90 23.67
C VAL A 165 14.77 35.42 23.27
N ALA A 166 14.40 34.21 23.71
CA ALA A 166 13.05 33.69 23.46
C ALA A 166 12.02 34.39 24.34
N LEU A 167 10.85 34.74 23.77
CA LEU A 167 9.70 35.23 24.53
C LEU A 167 8.64 34.15 24.54
N VAL A 168 8.38 33.58 25.72
CA VAL A 168 7.44 32.46 25.92
C VAL A 168 6.30 32.96 26.82
N TYR A 169 5.21 33.39 26.21
CA TYR A 169 4.04 33.93 26.91
C TYR A 169 2.74 33.32 26.38
N PRO A 170 1.77 33.02 27.27
CA PRO A 170 0.47 32.50 26.90
C PRO A 170 -0.39 33.62 26.31
N ASN A 171 -1.33 33.27 25.43
CA ASN A 171 -2.24 34.25 24.82
C ASN A 171 -3.16 34.94 25.84
N SER A 172 -3.23 34.42 27.07
CA SER A 172 -3.95 35.03 28.19
C SER A 172 -3.20 36.18 28.89
N ASP A 173 -1.93 36.42 28.57
CA ASP A 173 -1.10 37.44 29.24
C ASP A 173 -0.38 38.40 28.26
N PRO A 174 -1.13 39.17 27.46
CA PRO A 174 -0.55 40.08 26.47
C PRO A 174 0.28 41.21 27.12
N GLY A 175 -0.12 41.71 28.30
CA GLY A 175 0.56 42.83 28.94
C GLY A 175 1.99 42.52 29.36
N MET A 176 2.27 41.31 29.84
CA MET A 176 3.65 40.91 30.18
C MET A 176 4.49 40.67 28.93
N PHE A 177 3.88 40.15 27.86
CA PHE A 177 4.57 40.06 26.56
C PHE A 177 4.98 41.43 26.04
N TRP A 178 4.11 42.45 26.10
CA TRP A 178 4.45 43.81 25.67
C TRP A 178 5.61 44.40 26.45
N VAL A 179 5.60 44.23 27.78
CA VAL A 179 6.71 44.65 28.65
C VAL A 179 8.01 43.93 28.27
N ALA A 180 7.94 42.63 27.98
CA ALA A 180 9.10 41.85 27.55
C ALA A 180 9.64 42.28 26.19
N PHE A 181 8.76 42.45 25.21
CA PHE A 181 9.10 42.87 23.85
C PHE A 181 9.78 44.25 23.85
N TYR A 182 9.14 45.25 24.46
CA TYR A 182 9.72 46.60 24.57
C TYR A 182 10.96 46.64 25.49
N GLY A 183 11.01 45.80 26.52
CA GLY A 183 12.19 45.65 27.37
C GLY A 183 13.41 45.12 26.61
N CYS A 184 13.22 44.15 25.72
CA CYS A 184 14.27 43.67 24.81
C CYS A 184 14.74 44.78 23.85
N LEU A 185 13.80 45.50 23.23
CA LEU A 185 14.13 46.61 22.32
C LEU A 185 14.89 47.75 23.00
N LEU A 186 14.60 48.04 24.28
CA LEU A 186 15.32 49.04 25.08
C LEU A 186 16.68 48.54 25.60
N ALA A 187 16.87 47.23 25.69
CA ALA A 187 18.14 46.59 26.02
C ALA A 187 19.02 46.30 24.78
N GLU A 188 18.52 46.62 23.58
CA GLU A 188 19.12 46.24 22.29
C GLU A 188 19.34 44.73 22.12
N VAL A 189 18.52 43.93 22.79
CA VAL A 189 18.46 42.47 22.65
C VAL A 189 17.36 42.13 21.66
N ILE A 190 17.56 41.10 20.83
CA ILE A 190 16.65 40.67 19.78
C ILE A 190 15.62 39.67 20.36
N PRO A 191 14.35 40.05 20.54
CA PRO A 191 13.30 39.14 20.95
C PRO A 191 12.98 38.13 19.83
N VAL A 192 12.79 36.87 20.22
CA VAL A 192 12.30 35.77 19.37
C VAL A 192 10.96 35.28 19.97
N PRO A 193 9.82 35.85 19.56
CA PRO A 193 8.51 35.42 20.05
C PRO A 193 8.20 33.99 19.61
N ILE A 194 7.87 33.13 20.56
CA ILE A 194 7.49 31.74 20.30
C ILE A 194 6.28 31.33 21.13
N GLU A 195 5.63 30.25 20.72
CA GLU A 195 4.48 29.71 21.44
C GLU A 195 4.89 28.93 22.69
N VAL A 196 3.94 28.74 23.60
CA VAL A 196 4.16 27.98 24.83
C VAL A 196 4.18 26.49 24.48
N PRO A 197 5.27 25.75 24.76
CA PRO A 197 5.32 24.33 24.46
C PRO A 197 4.40 23.54 25.41
N LEU A 198 3.39 22.87 24.85
CA LEU A 198 2.37 22.14 25.63
C LEU A 198 2.71 20.65 25.84
N SER A 199 3.56 20.04 25.01
CA SER A 199 3.87 18.59 25.03
C SER A 199 5.30 18.27 24.62
N ARG A 200 5.82 17.10 25.05
CA ARG A 200 7.13 16.55 24.67
C ARG A 200 7.14 15.89 23.28
N LYS A 201 5.98 15.46 22.77
CA LYS A 201 5.85 14.66 21.54
C LYS A 201 5.42 15.45 20.31
N ASP A 202 5.17 16.74 20.47
CA ASP A 202 4.72 17.61 19.38
C ASP A 202 5.87 17.88 18.38
N ALA A 203 5.69 17.45 17.13
CA ALA A 203 6.66 17.65 16.06
C ALA A 203 6.93 19.15 15.81
N GLY A 204 5.89 19.99 15.91
CA GLY A 204 6.01 21.45 15.77
C GLY A 204 6.90 22.07 16.84
N SER A 205 6.79 21.60 18.08
CA SER A 205 7.65 22.04 19.20
C SER A 205 9.13 21.71 18.96
N SER A 206 9.44 20.54 18.39
CA SER A 206 10.83 20.16 18.08
C SER A 206 11.47 21.07 17.02
N GLN A 207 10.70 21.49 16.01
CA GLN A 207 11.17 22.38 14.95
C GLN A 207 11.42 23.81 15.47
N VAL A 208 10.57 24.30 16.38
CA VAL A 208 10.82 25.56 17.10
C VAL A 208 12.12 25.47 17.91
N GLY A 209 12.39 24.33 18.55
CA GLY A 209 13.66 24.08 19.25
C GLY A 209 14.88 24.22 18.35
N PHE A 210 14.81 23.69 17.12
CA PHE A 210 15.88 23.83 16.13
C PHE A 210 16.11 25.29 15.74
N LEU A 211 15.03 26.08 15.55
CA LEU A 211 15.14 27.51 15.31
C LEU A 211 15.83 28.22 16.48
N LEU A 212 15.42 27.96 17.72
CA LEU A 212 16.04 28.56 18.90
C LEU A 212 17.54 28.23 18.99
N GLY A 213 17.90 26.98 18.69
CA GLY A 213 19.30 26.55 18.61
C GLY A 213 20.07 27.30 17.52
N SER A 214 19.48 27.46 16.34
CA SER A 214 20.06 28.18 15.20
C SER A 214 20.23 29.68 15.49
N CYS A 215 19.26 30.28 16.20
CA CYS A 215 19.34 31.64 16.71
C CYS A 215 20.30 31.79 17.90
N GLY A 216 20.95 30.72 18.37
CA GLY A 216 21.85 30.74 19.52
C GLY A 216 21.17 31.28 20.78
N VAL A 217 19.90 30.94 21.00
CA VAL A 217 19.13 31.42 22.16
C VAL A 217 19.50 30.60 23.39
N GLY A 218 20.04 31.26 24.42
CA GLY A 218 20.36 30.66 25.72
C GLY A 218 19.43 31.07 26.87
N LEU A 219 18.53 32.03 26.63
CA LEU A 219 17.68 32.64 27.65
C LEU A 219 16.24 32.80 27.15
N ALA A 220 15.28 32.51 28.03
CA ALA A 220 13.86 32.64 27.75
C ALA A 220 13.17 33.52 28.80
N LEU A 221 12.46 34.54 28.33
CA LEU A 221 11.61 35.41 29.14
C LEU A 221 10.20 34.85 29.20
N THR A 222 9.62 34.85 30.39
CA THR A 222 8.27 34.36 30.62
C THR A 222 7.61 35.05 31.83
N SER A 223 6.30 34.90 32.00
CA SER A 223 5.60 35.33 33.22
C SER A 223 5.53 34.21 34.26
N GLU A 224 5.31 34.55 35.53
CA GLU A 224 5.21 33.57 36.62
C GLU A 224 4.08 32.55 36.38
N ILE A 225 2.97 33.02 35.80
CA ILE A 225 1.82 32.19 35.46
C ILE A 225 2.22 31.15 34.39
N CYS A 226 2.92 31.59 33.36
CA CYS A 226 3.39 30.71 32.29
C CYS A 226 4.42 29.69 32.80
N LEU A 227 5.41 30.14 33.59
CA LEU A 227 6.44 29.27 34.18
C LEU A 227 5.84 28.17 35.07
N LYS A 228 4.73 28.44 35.75
CA LYS A 228 3.99 27.44 36.55
C LYS A 228 3.24 26.43 35.67
N GLY A 229 2.73 26.85 34.52
CA GLY A 229 2.01 26.01 33.56
C GLY A 229 2.90 25.15 32.65
N LEU A 230 4.20 25.42 32.57
CA LEU A 230 5.12 24.60 31.78
C LEU A 230 5.26 23.17 32.34
N PRO A 231 5.37 22.14 31.49
CA PRO A 231 5.64 20.77 31.91
C PRO A 231 6.92 20.66 32.76
N LYS A 232 6.81 20.03 33.95
CA LYS A 232 7.91 19.86 34.90
C LYS A 232 8.19 18.39 35.20
N THR A 233 9.44 18.11 35.53
CA THR A 233 9.89 16.82 36.09
C THR A 233 9.29 16.61 37.49
N PRO A 234 9.30 15.37 38.02
CA PRO A 234 8.90 15.10 39.41
C PRO A 234 9.70 15.91 40.45
N THR A 235 10.92 16.36 40.09
CA THR A 235 11.79 17.21 40.93
C THR A 235 11.47 18.71 40.82
N GLY A 236 10.48 19.09 40.00
CA GLY A 236 10.01 20.48 39.86
C GLY A 236 10.77 21.33 38.84
N GLU A 237 11.80 20.78 38.19
CA GLU A 237 12.53 21.44 37.09
C GLU A 237 11.73 21.38 35.78
N ILE A 238 11.82 22.42 34.96
CA ILE A 238 11.17 22.46 33.65
C ILE A 238 11.76 21.36 32.76
N LEU A 239 10.89 20.58 32.12
CA LEU A 239 11.31 19.50 31.24
C LEU A 239 12.14 20.02 30.07
N GLN A 240 13.25 19.35 29.76
CA GLN A 240 14.01 19.61 28.54
C GLN A 240 13.19 19.11 27.33
N PHE A 241 12.72 20.05 26.51
CA PHE A 241 12.01 19.74 25.28
C PHE A 241 12.97 19.16 24.23
N LYS A 242 12.49 18.18 23.46
CA LYS A 242 13.28 17.53 22.41
C LYS A 242 13.65 18.58 21.34
N GLY A 243 14.93 18.67 20.99
CA GLY A 243 15.43 19.62 19.98
C GLY A 243 15.67 21.06 20.48
N TRP A 244 15.24 21.43 21.68
CA TRP A 244 15.46 22.76 22.23
C TRP A 244 16.88 22.91 22.81
N PRO A 245 17.50 24.10 22.72
CA PRO A 245 18.72 24.39 23.47
C PRO A 245 18.45 24.39 24.99
N ARG A 246 19.51 24.38 25.81
CA ARG A 246 19.37 24.59 27.26
C ARG A 246 19.04 26.05 27.51
N LEU A 247 17.85 26.31 28.05
CA LEU A 247 17.35 27.66 28.31
C LEU A 247 17.42 28.02 29.78
N LYS A 248 17.96 29.20 30.06
CA LYS A 248 17.79 29.86 31.37
C LYS A 248 16.46 30.63 31.37
N TRP A 249 15.55 30.26 32.25
CA TRP A 249 14.24 30.90 32.36
C TRP A 249 14.29 32.13 33.29
N VAL A 250 13.74 33.25 32.84
CA VAL A 250 13.69 34.51 33.58
C VAL A 250 12.26 35.02 33.65
N VAL A 251 11.80 35.30 34.86
CA VAL A 251 10.45 35.80 35.11
C VAL A 251 10.42 37.32 35.01
N THR A 252 9.54 37.86 34.16
CA THR A 252 9.47 39.31 33.88
C THR A 252 8.48 40.09 34.76
N ASP A 253 7.81 39.44 35.71
CA ASP A 253 6.90 40.10 36.65
C ASP A 253 7.60 41.19 37.45
N SER A 254 6.91 42.32 37.65
CA SER A 254 7.50 43.55 38.20
C SER A 254 8.16 43.41 39.57
N LYS A 255 7.79 42.40 40.38
CA LYS A 255 8.39 42.12 41.70
C LYS A 255 9.80 41.54 41.63
N TYR A 256 10.18 40.93 40.51
CA TYR A 256 11.52 40.36 40.28
C TYR A 256 12.43 41.32 39.52
N LEU A 257 11.91 42.45 39.01
CA LEU A 257 12.67 43.42 38.24
C LEU A 257 13.38 44.42 39.14
N THR A 258 14.64 44.73 38.81
CA THR A 258 15.44 45.71 39.55
C THR A 258 15.09 47.13 39.12
N LYS A 259 14.96 48.04 40.09
CA LYS A 259 14.79 49.47 39.79
C LYS A 259 16.13 50.04 39.26
N PRO A 260 16.15 50.72 38.11
CA PRO A 260 17.37 51.35 37.60
C PRO A 260 17.87 52.46 38.55
N SER A 261 19.17 52.76 38.51
CA SER A 261 19.74 53.93 39.20
C SER A 261 19.19 55.23 38.60
N LYS A 262 19.25 56.34 39.35
CA LYS A 262 18.70 57.63 38.88
C LYS A 262 19.39 58.16 37.62
N ASP A 263 20.65 57.79 37.40
CA ASP A 263 21.48 58.24 36.28
C ASP A 263 21.42 57.29 35.08
N TRP A 264 20.75 56.14 35.21
CA TRP A 264 20.64 55.17 34.11
C TRP A 264 19.44 55.49 33.23
N GLN A 265 19.69 55.68 31.94
CA GLN A 265 18.67 55.77 30.91
C GLN A 265 18.99 54.76 29.79
N PRO A 266 17.98 54.12 29.18
CA PRO A 266 18.20 53.23 28.06
C PRO A 266 18.70 54.03 26.85
N HIS A 267 19.65 53.47 26.11
CA HIS A 267 20.09 54.03 24.84
C HIS A 267 18.99 53.82 23.78
N ILE A 268 18.57 54.88 23.11
CA ILE A 268 17.54 54.83 22.06
C ILE A 268 18.16 55.32 20.75
N PRO A 269 18.70 54.40 19.92
CA PRO A 269 19.25 54.77 18.62
C PRO A 269 18.14 55.09 17.61
N THR A 270 18.48 55.87 16.59
CA THR A 270 17.64 56.04 15.39
C THR A 270 17.45 54.68 14.70
N ALA A 271 16.26 54.44 14.14
CA ALA A 271 15.95 53.19 13.46
C ALA A 271 16.90 52.94 12.28
N ASN A 272 17.58 51.80 12.29
CA ASN A 272 18.58 51.38 11.31
C ASN A 272 18.23 49.99 10.73
N THR A 273 19.13 49.41 9.94
CA THR A 273 18.92 48.10 9.30
C THR A 273 19.19 46.90 10.22
N ASP A 274 19.58 47.11 11.48
CA ASP A 274 19.80 46.01 12.42
C ASP A 274 18.49 45.28 12.73
N THR A 275 18.59 43.98 13.01
CA THR A 275 17.44 43.16 13.40
C THR A 275 16.81 43.70 14.68
N ALA A 276 15.53 44.04 14.62
CA ALA A 276 14.70 44.42 15.74
C ALA A 276 14.13 43.19 16.46
N TYR A 277 13.64 42.20 15.71
CA TYR A 277 13.12 40.93 16.24
C TYR A 277 13.21 39.82 15.18
N ILE A 278 13.09 38.56 15.63
CA ILE A 278 13.02 37.39 14.73
C ILE A 278 11.68 36.70 14.96
N GLU A 279 10.90 36.56 13.90
CA GLU A 279 9.63 35.86 13.89
C GLU A 279 9.76 34.51 13.19
N TYR A 280 9.11 33.46 13.66
CA TYR A 280 9.24 32.14 13.02
C TYR A 280 8.13 31.88 12.00
N LYS A 281 8.44 31.19 10.89
CA LYS A 281 7.53 30.73 9.82
C LYS A 281 7.67 29.21 9.66
N ALA A 282 6.58 28.49 9.40
CA ALA A 282 6.61 27.07 9.06
C ALA A 282 6.44 26.87 7.55
N SER A 283 7.16 25.93 6.94
CA SER A 283 7.05 25.55 5.53
C SER A 283 5.94 24.50 5.31
N LYS A 284 5.62 24.22 4.02
CA LYS A 284 4.71 23.13 3.61
C LYS A 284 5.10 21.77 4.18
N GLU A 285 6.39 21.51 4.31
CA GLU A 285 6.94 20.26 4.87
C GLU A 285 7.02 20.27 6.42
N GLY A 286 6.55 21.34 7.07
CA GLY A 286 6.59 21.49 8.54
C GLY A 286 7.93 22.00 9.09
N THR A 287 8.86 22.45 8.25
CA THR A 287 10.16 23.00 8.71
C THR A 287 9.99 24.42 9.21
N VAL A 288 10.59 24.78 10.35
CA VAL A 288 10.49 26.13 10.92
C VAL A 288 11.72 26.98 10.58
N MET A 289 11.51 28.20 10.09
CA MET A 289 12.51 29.19 9.69
C MET A 289 12.31 30.50 10.46
N GLY A 290 13.39 31.24 10.78
CA GLY A 290 13.30 32.56 11.41
C GLY A 290 13.40 33.68 10.38
N VAL A 291 12.45 34.61 10.36
CA VAL A 291 12.45 35.84 9.56
C VAL A 291 12.98 36.98 10.42
N ALA A 292 14.09 37.58 10.00
CA ALA A 292 14.65 38.74 10.69
C ALA A 292 14.03 40.04 10.17
N VAL A 293 13.44 40.82 11.07
CA VAL A 293 12.81 42.11 10.76
C VAL A 293 13.66 43.23 11.33
N SER A 294 13.98 44.25 10.53
CA SER A 294 14.85 45.35 10.95
C SER A 294 14.14 46.45 11.75
N LYS A 295 14.91 47.29 12.47
CA LYS A 295 14.37 48.44 13.22
C LYS A 295 13.72 49.47 12.29
N VAL A 296 14.34 49.75 11.15
CA VAL A 296 13.77 50.64 10.13
C VAL A 296 12.52 50.03 9.51
N ALA A 297 12.49 48.73 9.26
CA ALA A 297 11.29 48.07 8.73
C ALA A 297 10.11 48.16 9.69
N THR A 298 10.36 47.91 10.98
CA THR A 298 9.35 48.06 12.03
C THR A 298 8.74 49.46 12.05
N LEU A 299 9.57 50.51 11.97
CA LEU A 299 9.10 51.90 11.96
C LEU A 299 8.35 52.26 10.67
N THR A 300 8.92 51.94 9.50
CA THR A 300 8.28 52.22 8.20
C THR A 300 6.96 51.48 8.07
N HIS A 301 6.85 50.29 8.66
CA HIS A 301 5.62 49.52 8.70
C HIS A 301 4.52 50.24 9.47
N CYS A 302 4.81 50.74 10.68
CA CYS A 302 3.86 51.54 11.47
C CYS A 302 3.41 52.80 10.72
N GLN A 303 4.33 53.49 10.05
CA GLN A 303 4.02 54.68 9.24
C GLN A 303 3.08 54.34 8.08
N ALA A 304 3.38 53.29 7.31
CA ALA A 304 2.60 52.86 6.17
C ALA A 304 1.19 52.42 6.58
N LEU A 305 1.06 51.60 7.63
CA LEU A 305 -0.25 51.19 8.17
C LEU A 305 -1.06 52.37 8.67
N THR A 306 -0.43 53.29 9.39
CA THR A 306 -1.11 54.48 9.92
C THR A 306 -1.66 55.37 8.82
N GLN A 307 -0.91 55.54 7.72
CA GLN A 307 -1.36 56.29 6.55
C GLN A 307 -2.47 55.54 5.82
N ALA A 308 -2.29 54.24 5.58
CA ALA A 308 -3.27 53.43 4.85
C ALA A 308 -4.61 53.35 5.59
N CYS A 309 -4.59 53.06 6.90
CA CYS A 309 -5.79 52.93 7.71
C CYS A 309 -6.37 54.27 8.20
N ASN A 310 -5.68 55.40 7.92
CA ASN A 310 -6.01 56.72 8.44
C ASN A 310 -6.18 56.76 9.97
N TYR A 311 -5.28 56.10 10.71
CA TYR A 311 -5.39 56.07 12.18
C TYR A 311 -5.22 57.46 12.78
N CYS A 312 -6.13 57.80 13.69
CA CYS A 312 -6.26 59.11 14.32
C CYS A 312 -6.12 59.05 15.85
N GLU A 313 -5.93 60.22 16.47
CA GLU A 313 -5.88 60.35 17.92
C GLU A 313 -7.23 59.98 18.56
N GLY A 314 -7.23 59.19 19.64
CA GLY A 314 -8.49 58.83 20.33
C GLY A 314 -9.06 57.46 19.98
N GLU A 315 -8.60 56.82 18.90
CA GLU A 315 -9.19 55.57 18.42
C GLU A 315 -8.90 54.39 19.36
N THR A 316 -9.79 53.39 19.32
CA THR A 316 -9.62 52.13 20.06
C THR A 316 -9.52 50.95 19.10
N LEU A 317 -8.39 50.25 19.13
CA LEU A 317 -8.17 49.08 18.28
C LEU A 317 -8.54 47.80 19.04
N VAL A 318 -9.36 46.96 18.41
CA VAL A 318 -9.71 45.63 18.93
C VAL A 318 -8.87 44.58 18.22
N ASN A 319 -8.07 43.80 18.97
CA ASN A 319 -7.28 42.70 18.41
C ASN A 319 -7.72 41.36 19.00
N VAL A 320 -8.07 40.44 18.10
CA VAL A 320 -8.49 39.05 18.37
C VAL A 320 -7.47 38.03 17.85
N LEU A 321 -6.39 38.50 17.21
CA LEU A 321 -5.33 37.69 16.62
C LEU A 321 -4.22 37.42 17.65
N ASP A 322 -3.36 36.45 17.36
CA ASP A 322 -2.19 36.16 18.20
C ASP A 322 -1.22 37.34 18.21
N PHE A 323 -1.09 38.02 19.36
CA PHE A 323 -0.25 39.21 19.51
C PHE A 323 1.27 38.95 19.36
N LYS A 324 1.70 37.69 19.26
CA LYS A 324 3.12 37.33 19.15
C LYS A 324 3.64 37.30 17.72
N LYS A 325 2.76 37.30 16.71
CA LYS A 325 3.12 37.09 15.31
C LYS A 325 2.18 37.83 14.35
N ASP A 326 2.65 38.02 13.12
CA ASP A 326 1.88 38.56 12.00
C ASP A 326 1.07 39.82 12.38
N MET A 327 -0.14 39.94 11.84
CA MET A 327 -1.06 41.06 12.04
C MET A 327 -1.34 41.36 13.53
N GLY A 328 -1.32 40.33 14.38
CA GLY A 328 -1.54 40.52 15.82
C GLY A 328 -0.38 41.26 16.50
N LEU A 329 0.87 40.98 16.11
CA LEU A 329 2.03 41.73 16.56
C LEU A 329 2.06 43.14 15.95
N TRP A 330 1.78 43.24 14.65
CA TRP A 330 1.92 44.49 13.89
C TRP A 330 0.86 45.53 14.24
N HIS A 331 -0.43 45.20 14.13
CA HIS A 331 -1.54 46.10 14.50
C HIS A 331 -1.69 46.25 16.01
N GLY A 332 -1.29 45.23 16.77
CA GLY A 332 -1.44 45.25 18.22
C GLY A 332 -0.30 45.98 18.91
N VAL A 333 0.91 45.46 18.78
CA VAL A 333 2.05 45.87 19.61
C VAL A 333 2.79 47.06 19.01
N LEU A 334 2.96 47.09 17.68
CA LEU A 334 3.83 48.05 17.00
C LEU A 334 3.12 49.37 16.65
N THR A 335 1.98 49.33 15.95
CA THR A 335 1.30 50.56 15.45
C THR A 335 0.71 51.43 16.56
N VAL A 336 0.21 50.83 17.64
CA VAL A 336 -0.36 51.52 18.81
C VAL A 336 0.66 52.46 19.48
N SER A 337 1.95 52.23 19.27
CA SER A 337 3.01 53.05 19.89
C SER A 337 3.49 54.22 19.03
N ASP A 338 3.11 54.32 17.74
CA ASP A 338 3.69 55.29 16.79
C ASP A 338 2.81 56.56 16.59
N LYS A 339 1.47 56.42 16.60
CA LYS A 339 0.51 57.53 16.68
C LYS A 339 -0.50 57.34 17.83
N ASN A 340 -1.14 58.45 18.17
CA ASN A 340 -1.96 58.78 19.33
C ASN A 340 -3.25 57.91 19.53
N VAL A 341 -3.21 56.61 19.25
CA VAL A 341 -4.31 55.66 19.52
C VAL A 341 -4.48 55.55 21.03
N SER A 342 -5.63 56.01 21.54
CA SER A 342 -5.85 56.25 22.98
C SER A 342 -6.02 54.98 23.79
N SER A 343 -6.37 53.85 23.17
CA SER A 343 -6.44 52.56 23.86
C SER A 343 -6.46 51.37 22.90
N MET A 344 -5.91 50.22 23.30
CA MET A 344 -6.13 48.95 22.60
C MET A 344 -6.95 48.01 23.49
N LEU A 345 -8.01 47.43 22.95
CA LEU A 345 -8.84 46.40 23.60
C LEU A 345 -8.45 45.03 23.04
N LEU A 346 -8.04 44.09 23.88
CA LEU A 346 -7.64 42.75 23.44
C LEU A 346 -8.66 41.74 23.97
N LEU A 347 -9.40 41.13 23.05
CA LEU A 347 -10.46 40.15 23.36
C LEU A 347 -9.87 38.74 23.34
N GLN A 348 -9.92 38.03 24.48
CA GLN A 348 -9.56 36.61 24.52
C GLN A 348 -10.64 35.78 23.81
N ILE A 349 -10.44 35.47 22.53
CA ILE A 349 -11.27 34.49 21.82
C ILE A 349 -10.41 33.23 21.61
N PHE A 350 -10.79 32.12 22.23
CA PHE A 350 -10.07 30.84 22.16
C PHE A 350 -10.41 29.99 20.92
N SER A 351 -11.04 30.56 19.89
CA SER A 351 -11.26 29.85 18.61
C SER A 351 -11.65 30.82 17.49
N GLU A 352 -11.01 30.73 16.33
CA GLU A 352 -11.46 31.37 15.07
C GLU A 352 -12.92 31.02 14.71
N SER A 353 -13.47 29.95 15.30
CA SER A 353 -14.79 29.40 15.00
C SER A 353 -15.99 30.23 15.50
N ARG A 354 -15.79 31.36 16.21
CA ARG A 354 -16.88 32.16 16.83
C ARG A 354 -16.80 33.67 16.54
N CYS A 355 -16.39 34.08 15.34
CA CYS A 355 -16.43 35.50 14.94
C CYS A 355 -17.86 36.10 14.81
N VAL A 356 -18.92 35.27 14.79
CA VAL A 356 -20.30 35.72 14.55
C VAL A 356 -20.91 36.50 15.74
N ASP A 357 -20.40 36.32 16.96
CA ASP A 357 -20.95 36.97 18.16
C ASP A 357 -20.33 38.35 18.49
N LEU A 358 -19.29 38.78 17.74
CA LEU A 358 -18.59 40.07 17.97
C LEU A 358 -19.45 41.31 17.70
N ALA A 359 -20.53 41.18 16.93
CA ALA A 359 -21.43 42.29 16.59
C ALA A 359 -22.28 42.80 17.77
N GLN A 360 -22.37 42.06 18.89
CA GLN A 360 -23.20 42.44 20.05
C GLN A 360 -22.43 43.15 21.18
N CYS A 361 -21.09 43.08 21.19
CA CYS A 361 -20.25 43.75 22.20
C CYS A 361 -20.04 45.28 22.08
N PRO A 362 -20.28 46.00 20.95
CA PRO A 362 -19.89 47.42 20.85
C PRO A 362 -20.70 48.39 21.72
N SER A 363 -21.84 47.97 22.28
CA SER A 363 -22.87 48.87 22.83
C SER A 363 -22.57 49.48 24.20
N GLN A 364 -21.52 49.05 24.92
CA GLN A 364 -21.28 49.51 26.30
C GLN A 364 -20.16 50.54 26.50
N ARG A 365 -19.36 50.90 25.47
CA ARG A 365 -18.23 51.85 25.64
C ARG A 365 -18.04 52.91 24.55
N GLY A 366 -19.04 53.16 23.70
CA GLY A 366 -19.01 54.28 22.76
C GLY A 366 -17.98 54.13 21.62
N ALA A 367 -17.80 52.90 21.11
CA ALA A 367 -17.08 52.70 19.85
C ALA A 367 -17.96 53.17 18.68
N ASP A 368 -17.36 53.83 17.69
CA ASP A 368 -18.02 54.23 16.44
C ASP A 368 -18.72 53.02 15.78
N PRO A 369 -19.99 53.11 15.35
CA PRO A 369 -20.74 52.00 14.77
C PRO A 369 -20.23 51.48 13.41
N SER A 370 -19.11 52.00 12.89
CA SER A 370 -18.49 51.57 11.63
C SER A 370 -17.19 50.76 11.84
N PRO A 371 -17.23 49.41 11.93
CA PRO A 371 -16.02 48.62 12.09
C PRO A 371 -15.18 48.66 10.80
N ARG A 372 -14.05 49.36 10.81
CA ARG A 372 -12.99 49.22 9.81
C ARG A 372 -12.19 47.95 10.12
N VAL A 373 -12.42 46.89 9.37
CA VAL A 373 -11.76 45.59 9.56
C VAL A 373 -10.62 45.46 8.55
N PRO A 374 -9.34 45.39 8.97
CA PRO A 374 -8.24 45.01 8.09
C PRO A 374 -8.41 43.56 7.62
N SER A 375 -8.12 43.26 6.36
CA SER A 375 -8.30 41.91 5.79
C SER A 375 -7.27 40.91 6.34
N GLU A 376 -7.75 39.79 6.89
CA GLU A 376 -6.95 38.60 7.17
C GLU A 376 -6.60 37.89 5.86
N SER A 377 -5.39 38.11 5.32
CA SER A 377 -4.67 37.11 4.51
C SER A 377 -3.39 37.69 3.89
N VAL A 378 -2.33 37.86 4.69
CA VAL A 378 -0.99 37.99 4.11
C VAL A 378 0.07 37.32 5.00
N ASN A 379 0.83 36.39 4.42
CA ASN A 379 1.99 35.76 5.07
C ASN A 379 3.05 36.80 5.49
N LYS A 380 3.80 36.45 6.54
CA LYS A 380 4.96 37.04 7.26
C LYS A 380 5.89 38.04 6.56
N GLU A 381 5.87 38.16 5.24
CA GLU A 381 6.83 38.92 4.46
C GLU A 381 6.22 40.06 3.60
N ASN A 382 4.89 40.15 3.41
CA ASN A 382 4.34 40.93 2.28
C ASN A 382 3.14 41.83 2.55
N GLN A 383 3.27 42.72 3.53
CA GLN A 383 2.20 43.58 3.99
C GLN A 383 1.91 44.80 3.11
N ALA A 384 2.14 44.72 1.80
CA ALA A 384 1.98 45.85 0.91
C ALA A 384 0.58 45.96 0.29
N LEU A 385 -0.49 45.39 0.86
CA LEU A 385 -1.82 45.33 0.23
C LEU A 385 -2.93 45.68 1.23
N MET A 386 -3.89 46.54 0.87
CA MET A 386 -5.01 46.92 1.75
C MET A 386 -6.29 47.32 0.99
N SER A 387 -7.46 46.91 1.51
CA SER A 387 -8.79 47.31 1.02
C SER A 387 -9.46 48.31 1.99
N PRO A 388 -9.54 49.62 1.65
CA PRO A 388 -10.27 50.59 2.45
C PRO A 388 -11.77 50.50 2.17
N GLY A 389 -12.56 50.09 3.16
CA GLY A 389 -14.02 50.12 3.07
C GLY A 389 -14.55 51.55 3.22
N ASP A 390 -14.94 52.17 2.11
CA ASP A 390 -15.74 53.40 2.08
C ASP A 390 -17.22 53.03 1.83
N PRO A 391 -18.23 53.57 2.55
CA PRO A 391 -19.62 53.09 2.49
C PRO A 391 -20.38 53.31 1.17
N GLY A 392 -19.70 53.75 0.11
CA GLY A 392 -20.30 54.13 -1.18
C GLY A 392 -19.81 53.37 -2.41
N ASN A 393 -18.73 52.59 -2.34
CA ASN A 393 -18.20 51.85 -3.49
C ASN A 393 -18.54 50.35 -3.38
N LEU A 394 -19.26 49.83 -4.38
CA LEU A 394 -19.56 48.41 -4.51
C LEU A 394 -18.27 47.58 -4.49
N ILE A 395 -18.20 46.62 -3.56
CA ILE A 395 -17.16 45.58 -3.48
C ILE A 395 -17.06 44.88 -4.85
N THR A 396 -15.90 44.93 -5.49
CA THR A 396 -15.75 44.46 -6.88
C THR A 396 -15.47 42.95 -6.89
N LYS A 397 -16.55 42.14 -6.85
CA LYS A 397 -16.44 40.67 -6.98
C LYS A 397 -16.26 40.29 -8.45
N SER A 398 -15.21 39.53 -8.75
CA SER A 398 -14.97 38.99 -10.10
C SER A 398 -15.22 37.49 -10.12
N ARG A 399 -16.03 37.03 -11.08
CA ARG A 399 -16.26 35.60 -11.34
C ARG A 399 -15.31 35.11 -12.43
N LEU A 400 -14.51 34.11 -12.11
CA LEU A 400 -13.48 33.57 -13.00
C LEU A 400 -13.92 32.21 -13.56
N HIS A 401 -13.76 32.02 -14.87
CA HIS A 401 -14.00 30.73 -15.53
C HIS A 401 -12.73 29.86 -15.56
N ALA A 402 -12.90 28.58 -15.92
CA ALA A 402 -12.00 27.41 -16.00
C ALA A 402 -10.50 27.56 -16.38
N GLY A 403 -9.98 28.76 -16.65
CA GLY A 403 -8.57 29.04 -16.95
C GLY A 403 -7.64 29.07 -15.72
N LEU A 404 -8.17 29.17 -14.49
CA LEU A 404 -7.36 29.27 -13.26
C LEU A 404 -6.34 28.12 -13.15
N SER A 405 -6.77 26.91 -13.49
CA SER A 405 -5.92 25.72 -13.47
C SER A 405 -4.78 25.72 -14.49
N HIS A 406 -4.89 26.55 -15.53
CA HIS A 406 -3.85 26.78 -16.54
C HIS A 406 -3.04 28.05 -16.25
N GLY A 407 -3.29 28.73 -15.11
CA GLY A 407 -2.66 30.00 -14.77
C GLY A 407 -3.15 31.19 -15.60
N VAL A 408 -4.33 31.09 -16.24
CA VAL A 408 -4.87 32.15 -17.11
C VAL A 408 -6.23 32.64 -16.60
N ILE A 409 -6.43 33.95 -16.65
CA ILE A 409 -7.62 34.60 -16.13
C ILE A 409 -8.58 34.91 -17.29
N ARG A 410 -9.81 34.42 -17.16
CA ARG A 410 -10.92 34.71 -18.08
C ARG A 410 -12.15 35.06 -17.22
N VAL A 411 -12.61 36.30 -17.35
CA VAL A 411 -13.79 36.79 -16.61
C VAL A 411 -15.03 36.19 -17.26
N ASN A 412 -15.88 35.55 -16.45
CA ASN A 412 -17.15 35.01 -16.93
C ASN A 412 -18.25 36.06 -16.78
N THR A 413 -18.90 36.41 -17.88
CA THR A 413 -20.05 37.33 -17.90
C THR A 413 -21.41 36.60 -17.84
N GLU A 414 -21.42 35.27 -17.91
CA GLU A 414 -22.65 34.46 -17.86
C GLU A 414 -22.82 33.75 -16.50
N ASP A 415 -24.07 33.68 -15.99
CA ASP A 415 -24.47 32.98 -14.75
C ASP A 415 -24.40 31.45 -14.90
N LYS A 416 -23.20 30.89 -15.05
CA LYS A 416 -22.95 29.44 -14.95
C LYS A 416 -22.39 29.10 -13.57
N ASN A 417 -22.91 28.04 -12.95
CA ASN A 417 -22.50 27.54 -11.62
C ASN A 417 -21.06 26.99 -11.55
N SER A 418 -20.27 27.11 -12.62
CA SER A 418 -18.89 26.61 -12.75
C SER A 418 -17.81 27.68 -12.55
N ALA A 419 -18.12 28.81 -11.90
CA ALA A 419 -17.19 29.92 -11.71
C ALA A 419 -16.78 30.11 -10.25
N LEU A 420 -15.48 30.22 -9.99
CA LEU A 420 -14.93 30.62 -8.69
C LEU A 420 -15.04 32.15 -8.56
N THR A 421 -15.50 32.62 -7.39
CA THR A 421 -15.59 34.05 -7.10
C THR A 421 -14.36 34.45 -6.30
N VAL A 422 -13.57 35.39 -6.83
CA VAL A 422 -12.38 35.92 -6.16
C VAL A 422 -12.65 37.37 -5.74
N GLN A 423 -12.20 37.73 -4.54
CA GLN A 423 -12.31 39.06 -3.98
C GLN A 423 -10.95 39.78 -4.05
N ASP A 424 -10.96 41.09 -4.30
CA ASP A 424 -9.76 41.91 -4.26
C ASP A 424 -9.26 42.10 -2.82
N VAL A 425 -7.94 42.23 -2.67
CA VAL A 425 -7.27 42.61 -1.41
C VAL A 425 -6.92 44.10 -1.38
N GLY A 426 -7.36 44.86 -2.38
CA GLY A 426 -7.18 46.31 -2.52
C GLY A 426 -5.87 46.76 -3.18
N HIS A 427 -5.34 47.90 -2.74
CA HIS A 427 -4.22 48.62 -3.39
C HIS A 427 -2.87 48.39 -2.71
N VAL A 428 -1.78 48.73 -3.42
CA VAL A 428 -0.41 48.67 -2.88
C VAL A 428 -0.21 49.70 -1.76
N MET A 429 0.35 49.29 -0.62
CA MET A 429 0.60 50.15 0.55
C MET A 429 1.49 51.35 0.22
N PRO A 430 1.34 52.45 0.97
CA PRO A 430 2.19 53.62 0.80
C PRO A 430 3.69 53.30 0.91
N GLY A 431 4.46 53.75 -0.08
CA GLY A 431 5.91 53.58 -0.14
C GLY A 431 6.40 52.22 -0.67
N ALA A 432 5.51 51.32 -1.07
CA ALA A 432 5.85 50.01 -1.63
C ALA A 432 5.68 49.93 -3.15
N LEU A 433 6.39 48.99 -3.77
CA LEU A 433 6.23 48.57 -5.16
C LEU A 433 5.84 47.09 -5.21
N MET A 434 5.02 46.71 -6.17
CA MET A 434 4.58 45.33 -6.35
C MET A 434 4.53 44.96 -7.83
N CYS A 435 4.89 43.72 -8.16
CA CYS A 435 4.62 43.16 -9.48
C CYS A 435 4.31 41.67 -9.39
N ILE A 436 3.90 41.08 -10.51
CA ILE A 436 3.61 39.65 -10.64
C ILE A 436 4.70 39.02 -11.50
N VAL A 437 5.35 37.97 -11.00
CA VAL A 437 6.37 37.20 -11.73
C VAL A 437 5.97 35.74 -11.86
N LYS A 438 6.55 35.04 -12.81
CA LYS A 438 6.35 33.60 -12.93
C LYS A 438 6.85 32.87 -11.67
N PRO A 439 6.05 31.95 -11.10
CA PRO A 439 6.43 31.25 -9.87
C PRO A 439 7.64 30.34 -10.10
N ASP A 440 7.71 29.67 -11.26
CA ASP A 440 8.80 28.77 -11.62
C ASP A 440 9.77 29.41 -12.62
N GLY A 441 11.06 29.09 -12.46
CA GLY A 441 12.13 29.57 -13.33
C GLY A 441 12.57 31.01 -13.00
N PRO A 442 13.19 31.73 -13.96
CA PRO A 442 13.62 33.11 -13.75
C PRO A 442 12.40 34.01 -13.46
N PRO A 443 12.54 35.05 -12.61
CA PRO A 443 11.44 35.92 -12.16
C PRO A 443 10.96 36.87 -13.28
N MET A 444 10.42 36.29 -14.35
CA MET A 444 9.89 37.01 -15.50
C MET A 444 8.53 37.61 -15.17
N LEU A 445 8.32 38.88 -15.51
CA LEU A 445 7.04 39.55 -15.36
C LEU A 445 5.93 38.84 -16.14
N CYS A 446 4.84 38.54 -15.43
CA CYS A 446 3.63 37.96 -15.99
C CYS A 446 2.86 38.95 -16.86
N LYS A 447 1.94 38.42 -17.67
CA LYS A 447 0.93 39.20 -18.39
C LYS A 447 -0.24 39.57 -17.47
N THR A 448 -1.02 40.58 -17.85
CA THR A 448 -2.17 41.07 -17.08
C THR A 448 -3.27 40.03 -16.83
N ASP A 449 -3.36 39.02 -17.70
CA ASP A 449 -4.30 37.89 -17.61
C ASP A 449 -3.61 36.58 -17.20
N GLU A 450 -2.41 36.65 -16.63
CA GLU A 450 -1.62 35.51 -16.15
C GLU A 450 -1.51 35.55 -14.62
N ILE A 451 -1.74 34.41 -13.99
CA ILE A 451 -1.54 34.22 -12.55
C ILE A 451 -0.07 33.95 -12.32
N GLY A 452 0.54 34.76 -11.47
CA GLY A 452 1.93 34.56 -11.05
C GLY A 452 2.10 34.77 -9.55
N GLU A 453 3.33 34.64 -9.10
CA GLU A 453 3.71 34.97 -7.74
C GLU A 453 3.79 36.49 -7.56
N ILE A 454 3.16 36.99 -6.49
CA ILE A 454 3.25 38.37 -6.07
C ILE A 454 4.64 38.59 -5.48
N VAL A 455 5.37 39.57 -6.00
CA VAL A 455 6.64 40.03 -5.42
C VAL A 455 6.52 41.50 -5.02
N VAL A 456 7.08 41.84 -3.86
CA VAL A 456 6.92 43.16 -3.25
C VAL A 456 8.29 43.73 -2.91
N ASN A 457 8.51 44.99 -3.24
CA ASN A 457 9.58 45.78 -2.66
C ASN A 457 8.98 46.74 -1.63
N SER A 458 9.38 46.61 -0.37
CA SER A 458 9.00 47.52 0.69
C SER A 458 10.09 47.60 1.73
N ARG A 459 10.33 48.82 2.25
CA ARG A 459 11.19 49.00 3.41
C ARG A 459 10.57 48.47 4.70
N ALA A 460 9.27 48.18 4.70
CA ALA A 460 8.50 47.69 5.85
C ALA A 460 8.53 46.15 6.03
N GLY A 461 9.19 45.40 5.14
CA GLY A 461 9.22 43.93 5.16
C GLY A 461 10.33 43.32 6.02
N GLY A 462 10.34 41.98 6.12
CA GLY A 462 11.49 41.23 6.59
C GLY A 462 12.66 41.32 5.62
N ASN A 463 13.89 41.15 6.12
CA ASN A 463 15.10 41.34 5.31
C ASN A 463 15.83 40.03 4.98
N MET A 464 15.65 38.97 5.76
CA MET A 464 16.31 37.68 5.54
C MET A 464 15.72 36.52 6.35
N TYR A 465 16.01 35.29 5.92
CA TYR A 465 15.91 34.11 6.76
C TYR A 465 17.19 33.95 7.60
N TYR A 466 17.03 33.91 8.92
CA TYR A 466 18.15 33.84 9.87
C TYR A 466 18.97 32.56 9.66
N GLY A 467 20.28 32.72 9.40
CA GLY A 467 21.20 31.61 9.19
C GLY A 467 21.08 30.89 7.83
N LEU A 468 20.18 31.32 6.94
CA LEU A 468 19.86 30.65 5.67
C LEU A 468 20.14 31.54 4.45
N HIS A 469 21.42 31.84 4.20
CA HIS A 469 21.83 32.78 3.13
C HIS A 469 21.37 32.38 1.72
N GLY A 470 21.41 31.09 1.37
CA GLY A 470 20.98 30.60 0.05
C GLY A 470 19.49 30.82 -0.21
N VAL A 471 18.65 30.45 0.76
CA VAL A 471 17.18 30.66 0.68
C VAL A 471 16.87 32.16 0.74
N THR A 472 17.58 32.91 1.60
CA THR A 472 17.44 34.37 1.71
C THR A 472 17.61 35.06 0.36
N LYS A 473 18.67 34.73 -0.38
CA LYS A 473 18.93 35.32 -1.70
C LYS A 473 17.80 35.04 -2.69
N ASN A 474 17.26 33.82 -2.70
CA ASN A 474 16.18 33.44 -3.61
C ASN A 474 14.83 34.07 -3.25
N THR A 475 14.61 34.44 -1.98
CA THR A 475 13.34 35.00 -1.49
C THR A 475 13.38 36.52 -1.39
N PHE A 476 14.43 37.13 -0.84
CA PHE A 476 14.49 38.57 -0.49
C PHE A 476 15.28 39.43 -1.50
N GLU A 477 16.05 38.82 -2.40
CA GLU A 477 16.92 39.53 -3.37
C GLU A 477 16.50 39.25 -4.83
N VAL A 478 15.19 39.23 -5.09
CA VAL A 478 14.65 38.89 -6.42
C VAL A 478 14.63 40.11 -7.32
N ILE A 479 15.32 40.06 -8.46
CA ILE A 479 15.27 41.14 -9.47
C ILE A 479 14.34 40.71 -10.60
N PRO A 480 13.14 41.32 -10.74
CA PRO A 480 12.22 40.97 -11.81
C PRO A 480 12.78 41.34 -13.18
N VAL A 481 12.53 40.50 -14.18
CA VAL A 481 12.98 40.70 -15.56
C VAL A 481 11.80 40.80 -16.50
N ASN A 482 11.96 41.55 -17.60
CA ASN A 482 10.97 41.62 -18.66
C ASN A 482 10.94 40.35 -19.52
N ALA A 483 10.12 40.33 -20.57
CA ALA A 483 9.98 39.15 -21.45
C ALA A 483 11.27 38.78 -22.22
N SER A 484 12.21 39.72 -22.34
CA SER A 484 13.53 39.51 -22.96
C SER A 484 14.62 39.09 -21.97
N GLY A 485 14.28 38.90 -20.69
CA GLY A 485 15.25 38.57 -19.64
C GLY A 485 16.06 39.77 -19.14
N THR A 486 15.70 41.00 -19.53
CA THR A 486 16.38 42.21 -19.06
C THR A 486 15.78 42.66 -17.72
N PRO A 487 16.59 42.95 -16.68
CA PRO A 487 16.12 43.51 -15.41
C PRO A 487 15.30 44.79 -15.61
N ILE A 488 14.17 44.91 -14.92
CA ILE A 488 13.34 46.13 -14.98
C ILE A 488 13.85 47.26 -14.08
N GLY A 489 14.87 46.98 -13.28
CA GLY A 489 15.56 47.91 -12.38
C GLY A 489 16.59 47.18 -11.51
N GLU A 490 17.31 47.93 -10.68
CA GLU A 490 18.32 47.39 -9.74
C GLU A 490 17.75 47.11 -8.34
N ILE A 491 16.47 47.42 -8.12
CA ILE A 491 15.82 47.32 -6.81
C ILE A 491 15.39 45.85 -6.58
N PRO A 492 15.83 45.20 -5.49
CA PRO A 492 15.41 43.84 -5.15
C PRO A 492 13.97 43.80 -4.62
N PHE A 493 13.24 42.75 -4.98
CA PHE A 493 11.91 42.43 -4.51
C PHE A 493 11.95 41.18 -3.62
N VAL A 494 10.93 41.03 -2.78
CA VAL A 494 10.70 39.88 -1.92
C VAL A 494 9.58 39.03 -2.52
N ARG A 495 9.81 37.72 -2.66
CA ARG A 495 8.82 36.72 -3.04
C ARG A 495 7.83 36.49 -1.90
N SER A 496 6.54 36.57 -2.21
CA SER A 496 5.51 36.43 -1.17
C SER A 496 5.01 35.04 -0.89
N GLY A 497 5.24 34.10 -1.82
CA GLY A 497 4.56 32.83 -1.83
C GLY A 497 3.05 32.95 -2.04
N LEU A 498 2.50 34.13 -2.35
CA LEU A 498 1.11 34.34 -2.73
C LEU A 498 0.99 34.39 -4.25
N LEU A 499 -0.02 33.72 -4.78
CA LEU A 499 -0.35 33.71 -6.20
C LEU A 499 -1.49 34.68 -6.46
N GLY A 500 -1.38 35.47 -7.51
CA GLY A 500 -2.35 36.52 -7.79
C GLY A 500 -2.16 37.20 -9.14
N PHE A 501 -2.98 38.23 -9.35
CA PHE A 501 -2.95 39.07 -10.55
C PHE A 501 -3.41 40.49 -10.22
N VAL A 502 -3.18 41.40 -11.18
CA VAL A 502 -3.60 42.80 -11.09
C VAL A 502 -4.87 42.97 -11.94
N GLY A 503 -5.97 43.31 -11.30
CA GLY A 503 -7.24 43.60 -11.95
C GLY A 503 -7.42 45.08 -12.34
N PRO A 504 -8.61 45.45 -12.83
CA PRO A 504 -8.93 46.83 -13.18
C PRO A 504 -8.73 47.79 -12.00
N GLY A 505 -8.28 49.02 -12.27
CA GLY A 505 -8.05 50.02 -11.22
C GLY A 505 -6.78 49.79 -10.38
N SER A 506 -5.87 48.91 -10.80
CA SER A 506 -4.69 48.49 -10.00
C SER A 506 -5.07 47.81 -8.67
N LEU A 507 -6.24 47.17 -8.64
CA LEU A 507 -6.67 46.31 -7.55
C LEU A 507 -5.96 44.97 -7.65
N ILE A 508 -5.56 44.43 -6.51
CA ILE A 508 -4.76 43.21 -6.45
C ILE A 508 -5.67 42.07 -6.00
N PHE A 509 -5.60 40.95 -6.72
CA PHE A 509 -6.38 39.75 -6.44
C PHE A 509 -5.43 38.64 -6.03
N VAL A 510 -5.67 38.05 -4.86
CA VAL A 510 -4.96 36.85 -4.39
C VAL A 510 -5.85 35.66 -4.68
N VAL A 511 -5.31 34.68 -5.41
CA VAL A 511 -6.02 33.46 -5.82
C VAL A 511 -5.51 32.21 -5.10
N GLY A 512 -4.47 32.34 -4.27
CA GLY A 512 -4.01 31.25 -3.43
C GLY A 512 -2.56 31.39 -2.99
N LYS A 513 -2.01 30.31 -2.41
CA LYS A 513 -0.62 30.23 -1.95
C LYS A 513 0.18 29.24 -2.79
N ASN A 514 1.46 29.54 -3.01
CA ASN A 514 2.39 28.65 -3.72
C ASN A 514 2.62 27.34 -2.94
N GLU A 515 2.66 27.40 -1.61
CA GLU A 515 2.77 26.22 -0.74
C GLU A 515 1.53 25.31 -0.84
N GLY A 516 0.35 25.88 -1.10
CA GLY A 516 -0.91 25.15 -1.29
C GLY A 516 -1.18 24.69 -2.73
N LEU A 517 -0.21 24.87 -3.64
CA LEU A 517 -0.37 24.50 -5.04
C LEU A 517 -0.15 22.99 -5.23
N LEU A 518 -1.08 22.35 -5.95
CA LEU A 518 -1.08 20.94 -6.33
C LEU A 518 -0.95 20.84 -7.85
N MET A 519 -0.10 19.95 -8.35
CA MET A 519 0.19 19.85 -9.79
C MET A 519 -0.29 18.50 -10.36
N VAL A 520 -1.50 18.48 -10.91
CA VAL A 520 -2.14 17.25 -11.42
C VAL A 520 -2.24 17.31 -12.93
N SER A 521 -1.68 16.33 -13.63
CA SER A 521 -1.74 16.25 -15.11
C SER A 521 -1.27 17.55 -15.79
N GLY A 522 -0.24 18.21 -15.23
CA GLY A 522 0.29 19.48 -15.73
C GLY A 522 -0.57 20.72 -15.44
N ARG A 523 -1.68 20.58 -14.71
CA ARG A 523 -2.56 21.69 -14.28
C ARG A 523 -2.33 22.01 -12.80
N ARG A 524 -2.52 23.29 -12.45
CA ARG A 524 -2.26 23.84 -11.12
C ARG A 524 -3.57 24.04 -10.37
N HIS A 525 -3.74 23.34 -9.25
CA HIS A 525 -4.94 23.47 -8.42
C HIS A 525 -4.56 24.01 -7.04
N ASN A 526 -5.29 24.98 -6.52
CA ASN A 526 -5.07 25.45 -5.16
C ASN A 526 -5.85 24.60 -4.16
N ALA A 527 -5.18 24.17 -3.08
CA ALA A 527 -5.81 23.44 -2.00
C ALA A 527 -6.97 24.24 -1.35
N ASP A 528 -6.82 25.56 -1.19
CA ASP A 528 -7.84 26.41 -0.56
C ASP A 528 -9.13 26.47 -1.40
N ASP A 529 -9.02 26.48 -2.74
CA ASP A 529 -10.19 26.47 -3.64
C ASP A 529 -10.94 25.14 -3.57
N LEU A 530 -10.21 24.02 -3.42
CA LEU A 530 -10.78 22.69 -3.24
C LEU A 530 -11.48 22.58 -1.88
N VAL A 531 -10.89 23.12 -0.81
CA VAL A 531 -11.54 23.22 0.51
C VAL A 531 -12.82 24.06 0.42
N ALA A 532 -12.76 25.24 -0.22
CA ALA A 532 -13.92 26.11 -0.39
C ALA A 532 -15.05 25.41 -1.17
N THR A 533 -14.69 24.65 -2.20
CA THR A 533 -15.65 23.87 -2.99
C THR A 533 -16.28 22.76 -2.16
N ALA A 534 -15.49 21.99 -1.41
CA ALA A 534 -16.00 20.94 -0.51
C ALA A 534 -16.90 21.52 0.59
N LEU A 535 -16.60 22.70 1.12
CA LEU A 535 -17.43 23.39 2.13
C LEU A 535 -18.72 23.99 1.56
N ALA A 536 -18.75 24.33 0.28
CA ALA A 536 -19.95 24.82 -0.40
C ALA A 536 -20.99 23.70 -0.60
N VAL A 537 -20.52 22.44 -0.65
CA VAL A 537 -21.38 21.25 -0.68
C VAL A 537 -21.97 21.01 0.71
N GLU A 538 -23.26 21.34 0.86
CA GLU A 538 -24.04 21.22 2.09
C GLU A 538 -23.36 21.79 3.34
N PRO A 539 -23.49 23.10 3.57
CA PRO A 539 -22.88 23.72 4.74
C PRO A 539 -23.54 23.17 6.02
N VAL A 540 -22.73 22.57 6.90
CA VAL A 540 -22.90 22.47 8.37
C VAL A 540 -23.47 21.17 8.96
N LYS A 541 -24.03 20.20 8.22
CA LYS A 541 -24.56 18.97 8.84
C LYS A 541 -23.54 17.84 9.03
N THR A 542 -22.65 17.62 8.06
CA THR A 542 -21.83 16.38 8.04
C THR A 542 -20.39 16.58 8.50
N VAL A 543 -19.75 17.72 8.17
CA VAL A 543 -18.35 18.01 8.48
C VAL A 543 -18.16 19.33 9.24
N TYR A 544 -17.07 19.46 9.98
CA TYR A 544 -16.71 20.72 10.66
C TYR A 544 -16.11 21.74 9.69
N ARG A 545 -16.58 22.98 9.76
CA ARG A 545 -15.97 24.12 9.04
C ARG A 545 -14.52 24.30 9.50
N GLY A 546 -13.60 24.44 8.54
CA GLY A 546 -12.17 24.64 8.81
C GLY A 546 -11.42 23.38 9.27
N ARG A 547 -12.02 22.19 9.22
CA ARG A 547 -11.37 20.92 9.58
C ARG A 547 -11.24 19.97 8.40
N ILE A 548 -10.66 20.50 7.32
CA ILE A 548 -10.41 19.77 6.06
C ILE A 548 -8.93 19.94 5.72
N ALA A 549 -8.25 18.82 5.45
CA ALA A 549 -6.92 18.77 4.88
C ALA A 549 -7.01 18.38 3.41
N VAL A 550 -6.33 19.13 2.54
CA VAL A 550 -6.20 18.78 1.12
C VAL A 550 -4.71 18.72 0.80
N PHE A 551 -4.28 17.61 0.21
CA PHE A 551 -2.90 17.39 -0.19
C PHE A 551 -2.83 16.48 -1.42
N SER A 552 -1.65 16.37 -2.02
CA SER A 552 -1.41 15.43 -3.11
C SER A 552 -0.53 14.25 -2.68
N VAL A 553 -0.77 13.09 -3.29
CA VAL A 553 0.07 11.89 -3.25
C VAL A 553 0.57 11.58 -4.66
N THR A 554 1.80 11.09 -4.78
CA THR A 554 2.37 10.76 -6.09
C THR A 554 1.97 9.35 -6.47
N VAL A 555 1.32 9.19 -7.63
CA VAL A 555 0.89 7.90 -8.18
C VAL A 555 1.27 7.87 -9.67
N PHE A 556 2.04 6.87 -10.11
CA PHE A 556 2.58 6.80 -11.48
C PHE A 556 3.22 8.09 -11.99
N TYR A 557 4.14 8.65 -11.21
CA TYR A 557 4.91 9.85 -11.58
C TYR A 557 4.09 11.14 -11.74
N ASP A 558 2.83 11.15 -11.30
CA ASP A 558 1.97 12.32 -11.34
C ASP A 558 1.26 12.50 -9.99
N GLU A 559 0.84 13.72 -9.65
CA GLU A 559 0.20 13.99 -8.37
C GLU A 559 -1.31 13.69 -8.41
N ARG A 560 -1.83 13.22 -7.28
CA ARG A 560 -3.23 12.83 -7.12
C ARG A 560 -3.80 13.43 -5.84
N ILE A 561 -4.96 14.07 -5.94
CA ILE A 561 -5.54 14.85 -4.85
C ILE A 561 -6.21 13.92 -3.83
N VAL A 562 -5.89 14.13 -2.56
CA VAL A 562 -6.52 13.50 -1.40
C VAL A 562 -7.14 14.58 -0.53
N ILE A 563 -8.39 14.34 -0.11
CA ILE A 563 -9.11 15.20 0.83
C ILE A 563 -9.42 14.38 2.09
N VAL A 564 -9.10 14.93 3.25
CA VAL A 564 -9.43 14.36 4.55
C VAL A 564 -10.24 15.39 5.34
N ALA A 565 -11.40 15.01 5.88
CA ALA A 565 -12.25 15.91 6.66
C ALA A 565 -12.71 15.29 7.98
N GLU A 566 -12.84 16.11 9.03
CA GLU A 566 -13.47 15.66 10.28
C GLU A 566 -14.99 15.60 10.14
N GLN A 567 -15.54 14.40 10.31
CA GLN A 567 -16.97 14.15 10.39
C GLN A 567 -17.52 14.58 11.75
N ARG A 568 -18.77 15.06 11.75
CA ARG A 568 -19.48 15.36 13.00
C ARG A 568 -20.03 14.09 13.65
N PRO A 569 -20.08 14.02 15.00
CA PRO A 569 -20.52 12.82 15.70
C PRO A 569 -21.99 12.40 15.42
N ASP A 570 -22.82 13.33 14.95
CA ASP A 570 -24.23 13.14 14.66
C ASP A 570 -24.53 12.71 13.20
N ALA A 571 -23.50 12.64 12.34
CA ALA A 571 -23.68 12.26 10.94
C ALA A 571 -23.76 10.74 10.76
N SER A 572 -24.79 10.26 10.04
CA SER A 572 -24.91 8.85 9.67
C SER A 572 -23.93 8.47 8.54
N GLU A 573 -23.76 7.16 8.31
CA GLU A 573 -22.98 6.66 7.16
C GLU A 573 -23.61 7.10 5.83
N GLU A 574 -24.94 7.08 5.71
CA GLU A 574 -25.64 7.51 4.50
C GLU A 574 -25.40 9.00 4.21
N ASP A 575 -25.48 9.86 5.24
CA ASP A 575 -25.17 11.29 5.12
C ASP A 575 -23.72 11.52 4.66
N SER A 576 -22.81 10.68 5.15
CA SER A 576 -21.38 10.72 4.82
C SER A 576 -21.15 10.38 3.35
N PHE A 577 -21.69 9.27 2.86
CA PHE A 577 -21.57 8.87 1.45
C PHE A 577 -22.23 9.87 0.49
N GLN A 578 -23.39 10.42 0.86
CA GLN A 578 -24.05 11.45 0.05
C GLN A 578 -23.19 12.72 -0.04
N TRP A 579 -22.64 13.18 1.08
CA TRP A 579 -21.74 14.34 1.10
C TRP A 579 -20.50 14.07 0.23
N MET A 580 -19.85 12.92 0.42
CA MET A 580 -18.66 12.52 -0.35
C MET A 580 -18.93 12.50 -1.85
N SER A 581 -20.05 11.91 -2.28
CA SER A 581 -20.44 11.84 -3.69
C SER A 581 -20.69 13.21 -4.32
N ARG A 582 -21.32 14.13 -3.58
CA ARG A 582 -21.57 15.49 -4.05
C ARG A 582 -20.29 16.32 -4.12
N VAL A 583 -19.36 16.13 -3.18
CA VAL A 583 -18.04 16.76 -3.22
C VAL A 583 -17.26 16.32 -4.46
N LEU A 584 -17.27 15.02 -4.78
CA LEU A 584 -16.66 14.51 -6.01
C LEU A 584 -17.23 15.19 -7.26
N GLN A 585 -18.56 15.24 -7.38
CA GLN A 585 -19.24 15.87 -8.52
C GLN A 585 -18.95 17.38 -8.61
N ALA A 586 -18.92 18.08 -7.48
CA ALA A 586 -18.64 19.52 -7.45
C ALA A 586 -17.20 19.83 -7.86
N ILE A 587 -16.23 19.03 -7.40
CA ILE A 587 -14.82 19.20 -7.75
C ILE A 587 -14.58 18.87 -9.22
N ASP A 588 -15.14 17.77 -9.73
CA ASP A 588 -15.08 17.44 -11.15
C ASP A 588 -15.70 18.55 -12.03
N SER A 589 -16.88 19.05 -11.66
CA SER A 589 -17.56 20.10 -12.42
C SER A 589 -16.82 21.45 -12.42
N ILE A 590 -16.33 21.92 -11.27
CA ILE A 590 -15.74 23.25 -11.13
C ILE A 590 -14.24 23.25 -11.48
N HIS A 591 -13.50 22.24 -11.02
CA HIS A 591 -12.05 22.17 -11.18
C HIS A 591 -11.63 21.31 -12.36
N GLN A 592 -12.53 20.47 -12.90
CA GLN A 592 -12.23 19.54 -14.00
C GLN A 592 -11.05 18.62 -13.64
N VAL A 593 -11.04 18.11 -12.40
CA VAL A 593 -10.02 17.20 -11.86
C VAL A 593 -10.69 16.15 -10.99
N GLY A 594 -10.25 14.90 -11.11
CA GLY A 594 -10.71 13.81 -10.25
C GLY A 594 -10.03 13.82 -8.89
N LEU A 595 -10.77 13.43 -7.84
CA LEU A 595 -10.18 13.14 -6.53
C LEU A 595 -9.77 11.68 -6.46
N TYR A 596 -8.56 11.43 -5.98
CA TYR A 596 -8.06 10.06 -5.84
C TYR A 596 -8.58 9.37 -4.59
N CYS A 597 -8.67 10.10 -3.49
CA CYS A 597 -9.20 9.61 -2.23
C CYS A 597 -9.93 10.74 -1.48
N LEU A 598 -11.08 10.40 -0.90
CA LEU A 598 -11.79 11.22 0.07
C LEU A 598 -11.97 10.38 1.34
N ALA A 599 -11.47 10.87 2.47
CA ALA A 599 -11.55 10.19 3.76
C ALA A 599 -12.22 11.07 4.81
N LEU A 600 -13.10 10.47 5.61
CA LEU A 600 -13.73 11.10 6.76
C LEU A 600 -13.18 10.50 8.05
N VAL A 601 -12.70 11.34 8.96
CA VAL A 601 -12.13 10.92 10.24
C VAL A 601 -13.01 11.36 11.42
N PRO A 602 -12.91 10.71 12.60
CA PRO A 602 -13.69 11.11 13.76
C PRO A 602 -13.41 12.56 14.20
N ALA A 603 -14.33 13.14 14.97
CA ALA A 603 -14.17 14.49 15.49
C ALA A 603 -12.93 14.62 16.41
N ASN A 604 -12.14 15.68 16.20
CA ASN A 604 -10.91 16.01 16.94
C ASN A 604 -9.73 15.04 16.76
N THR A 605 -9.69 14.24 15.69
CA THR A 605 -8.55 13.37 15.39
C THR A 605 -7.57 13.96 14.37
N LEU A 606 -7.97 14.95 13.57
CA LEU A 606 -7.03 15.58 12.63
C LEU A 606 -5.91 16.29 13.41
N PRO A 607 -4.64 16.08 13.04
CA PRO A 607 -3.52 16.85 13.55
C PRO A 607 -3.77 18.36 13.41
N LYS A 608 -3.64 19.09 14.53
CA LYS A 608 -3.84 20.54 14.59
C LYS A 608 -2.53 21.23 14.92
N THR A 609 -2.29 22.33 14.22
CA THR A 609 -1.30 23.33 14.60
C THR A 609 -1.70 23.99 15.94
N PRO A 610 -0.75 24.59 16.67
CA PRO A 610 -1.05 25.23 17.96
C PRO A 610 -2.08 26.37 17.90
N LEU A 611 -2.28 26.98 16.73
CA LEU A 611 -3.33 27.99 16.49
C LEU A 611 -4.72 27.40 16.22
N GLY A 612 -4.82 26.07 16.09
CA GLY A 612 -6.07 25.38 15.77
C GLY A 612 -6.28 25.09 14.28
N GLY A 613 -5.41 25.56 13.39
CA GLY A 613 -5.42 25.18 11.96
C GLY A 613 -4.95 23.74 11.73
N ILE A 614 -5.27 23.14 10.58
CA ILE A 614 -4.96 21.73 10.29
C ILE A 614 -3.50 21.54 9.86
N HIS A 615 -2.82 20.52 10.40
CA HIS A 615 -1.44 20.20 10.10
C HIS A 615 -1.34 19.21 8.93
N ILE A 616 -1.29 19.74 7.70
CA ILE A 616 -1.43 18.97 6.45
C ILE A 616 -0.33 17.90 6.27
N SER A 617 0.93 18.19 6.60
CA SER A 617 2.04 17.25 6.40
C SER A 617 1.92 16.01 7.29
N ASP A 618 1.68 16.21 8.60
CA ASP A 618 1.37 15.12 9.53
C ASP A 618 0.16 14.29 9.08
N THR A 619 -0.93 14.93 8.64
CA THR A 619 -2.11 14.20 8.11
C THR A 619 -1.74 13.35 6.88
N LYS A 620 -0.95 13.89 5.95
CA LYS A 620 -0.45 13.16 4.78
C LYS A 620 0.42 11.97 5.19
N GLN A 621 1.28 12.14 6.20
CA GLN A 621 2.11 11.05 6.71
C GLN A 621 1.27 9.93 7.34
N LEU A 622 0.30 10.27 8.19
CA LEU A 622 -0.62 9.30 8.78
C LEU A 622 -1.42 8.54 7.72
N PHE A 623 -1.84 9.21 6.65
CA PHE A 623 -2.51 8.58 5.51
C PHE A 623 -1.59 7.57 4.78
N LEU A 624 -0.33 7.94 4.53
CA LEU A 624 0.63 7.06 3.83
C LEU A 624 1.09 5.88 4.69
N GLU A 625 1.09 6.03 6.02
CA GLU A 625 1.48 4.98 6.97
C GLU A 625 0.31 4.06 7.37
N GLY A 626 -0.93 4.40 7.01
CA GLY A 626 -2.12 3.66 7.42
C GLY A 626 -2.44 3.82 8.91
N ALA A 627 -2.30 5.03 9.44
CA ALA A 627 -2.54 5.36 10.85
C ALA A 627 -3.51 6.56 11.02
N LEU A 628 -4.37 6.79 10.02
CA LEU A 628 -5.32 7.89 10.00
C LEU A 628 -6.64 7.53 10.70
N HIS A 629 -6.99 6.24 10.70
CA HIS A 629 -8.20 5.68 11.29
C HIS A 629 -9.48 6.38 10.82
N PRO A 630 -9.76 6.41 9.51
CA PRO A 630 -10.97 7.02 8.99
C PRO A 630 -12.22 6.22 9.41
N CYS A 631 -13.36 6.90 9.52
CA CYS A 631 -14.68 6.29 9.66
C CYS A 631 -15.29 5.88 8.32
N ASN A 632 -15.00 6.65 7.27
CA ASN A 632 -15.48 6.38 5.91
C ASN A 632 -14.38 6.72 4.91
N ILE A 633 -14.24 5.91 3.86
CA ILE A 633 -13.25 6.14 2.81
C ILE A 633 -13.85 5.88 1.43
N LEU A 634 -13.48 6.72 0.47
CA LEU A 634 -13.89 6.59 -0.92
C LEU A 634 -12.67 6.79 -1.80
N MET A 635 -12.28 5.74 -2.51
CA MET A 635 -11.19 5.75 -3.48
C MET A 635 -11.76 5.89 -4.88
N CYS A 636 -11.16 6.73 -5.73
CA CYS A 636 -11.58 6.86 -7.13
C CYS A 636 -10.40 6.73 -8.13
N PRO A 637 -9.68 5.60 -8.11
CA PRO A 637 -8.53 5.39 -9.01
C PRO A 637 -8.93 5.29 -10.49
N HIS A 638 -10.15 4.84 -10.83
CA HIS A 638 -10.56 4.65 -12.22
C HIS A 638 -10.71 5.97 -12.98
N THR A 639 -11.17 7.02 -12.31
CA THR A 639 -11.34 8.35 -12.90
C THR A 639 -10.03 9.14 -12.95
N CYS A 640 -9.11 8.85 -12.04
CA CYS A 640 -7.88 9.64 -11.87
C CYS A 640 -6.66 9.07 -12.62
N VAL A 641 -6.65 7.78 -12.94
CA VAL A 641 -5.47 7.10 -13.50
C VAL A 641 -5.71 6.76 -14.96
N THR A 642 -5.38 7.71 -15.84
CA THR A 642 -5.55 7.56 -17.30
C THR A 642 -4.32 6.96 -17.99
N ASN A 643 -3.13 7.07 -17.39
CA ASN A 643 -1.84 6.70 -17.99
C ASN A 643 -1.48 5.21 -17.80
N MET A 644 -2.49 4.34 -17.83
CA MET A 644 -2.28 2.90 -17.68
C MET A 644 -1.62 2.32 -18.93
N PRO A 645 -0.77 1.27 -18.82
CA PRO A 645 -0.15 0.62 -19.97
C PRO A 645 -1.15 0.27 -21.06
N LYS A 646 -0.74 0.42 -22.33
CA LYS A 646 -1.61 0.14 -23.47
C LYS A 646 -2.02 -1.34 -23.42
N PRO A 647 -3.30 -1.67 -23.72
CA PRO A 647 -3.72 -3.06 -23.80
C PRO A 647 -2.86 -3.80 -24.84
N ARG A 648 -2.45 -5.03 -24.52
CA ARG A 648 -1.70 -5.86 -25.46
C ARG A 648 -2.45 -5.96 -26.78
N GLN A 649 -1.86 -5.50 -27.87
CA GLN A 649 -2.38 -5.84 -29.19
C GLN A 649 -2.18 -7.34 -29.40
N LYS A 650 -3.27 -8.10 -29.50
CA LYS A 650 -3.19 -9.51 -29.91
C LYS A 650 -2.43 -9.56 -31.24
N GLN A 651 -1.47 -10.47 -31.35
CA GLN A 651 -0.61 -10.56 -32.53
C GLN A 651 -1.45 -10.55 -33.82
N PRO A 652 -1.02 -9.84 -34.88
CA PRO A 652 -1.79 -9.76 -36.11
C PRO A 652 -2.11 -11.17 -36.64
N VAL A 653 -3.35 -11.36 -37.09
CA VAL A 653 -3.98 -12.62 -37.56
C VAL A 653 -3.27 -13.27 -38.78
N GLY A 654 -2.04 -12.86 -39.13
CA GLY A 654 -1.30 -13.31 -40.31
C GLY A 654 0.08 -13.93 -40.08
N VAL A 655 0.70 -13.79 -38.89
CA VAL A 655 1.98 -14.45 -38.58
C VAL A 655 1.70 -15.67 -37.72
N GLY A 656 1.70 -16.84 -38.37
CA GLY A 656 1.47 -18.09 -37.67
C GLY A 656 2.59 -18.40 -36.66
N PRO A 657 2.29 -19.13 -35.58
CA PRO A 657 3.25 -19.60 -34.57
C PRO A 657 4.43 -20.36 -35.17
N ALA A 658 4.17 -21.10 -36.26
CA ALA A 658 5.20 -21.75 -37.07
C ALA A 658 6.19 -20.75 -37.70
N SER A 659 5.73 -19.55 -38.10
CA SER A 659 6.61 -18.48 -38.61
C SER A 659 7.46 -17.86 -37.50
N ILE A 660 6.92 -17.74 -36.28
CA ILE A 660 7.66 -17.26 -35.10
C ILE A 660 8.72 -18.29 -34.70
N MET A 661 8.36 -19.59 -34.67
CA MET A 661 9.30 -20.66 -34.37
C MET A 661 10.41 -20.73 -35.42
N VAL A 662 10.08 -20.68 -36.72
CA VAL A 662 11.09 -20.65 -37.79
C VAL A 662 11.98 -19.41 -37.64
N GLY A 663 11.41 -18.23 -37.35
CA GLY A 663 12.20 -17.03 -37.06
C GLY A 663 13.17 -17.22 -35.89
N ASN A 664 12.71 -17.83 -34.79
CA ASN A 664 13.54 -18.14 -33.63
C ASN A 664 14.63 -19.18 -33.96
N LEU A 665 14.30 -20.24 -34.70
CA LEU A 665 15.24 -21.29 -35.10
C LEU A 665 16.31 -20.74 -36.05
N VAL A 666 15.91 -19.91 -37.02
CA VAL A 666 16.82 -19.22 -37.95
C VAL A 666 17.70 -18.22 -37.20
N ALA A 667 17.20 -17.58 -36.14
CA ALA A 667 18.00 -16.76 -35.23
C ALA A 667 18.87 -17.57 -34.25
N GLY A 668 18.93 -18.89 -34.40
CA GLY A 668 19.73 -19.79 -33.55
C GLY A 668 19.19 -19.95 -32.13
N LYS A 669 17.95 -19.54 -31.84
CA LYS A 669 17.34 -19.70 -30.52
C LYS A 669 16.92 -21.15 -30.31
N ARG A 670 17.24 -21.66 -29.13
CA ARG A 670 16.90 -23.02 -28.69
C ARG A 670 15.41 -23.16 -28.40
N ILE A 671 14.85 -24.33 -28.70
CA ILE A 671 13.52 -24.76 -28.24
C ILE A 671 13.59 -25.04 -26.74
N ALA A 672 12.63 -24.52 -25.98
CA ALA A 672 12.49 -24.73 -24.55
C ALA A 672 12.01 -26.15 -24.26
N GLN A 673 12.94 -27.09 -24.34
CA GLN A 673 12.75 -28.49 -24.00
C GLN A 673 13.85 -28.95 -23.05
N ALA A 674 13.50 -29.83 -22.12
CA ALA A 674 14.44 -30.44 -21.20
C ALA A 674 14.06 -31.91 -20.96
N ALA A 675 15.04 -32.72 -20.59
CA ALA A 675 14.83 -34.12 -20.29
C ALA A 675 15.62 -34.48 -19.04
N GLY A 676 15.04 -35.32 -18.19
CA GLY A 676 15.79 -35.99 -17.15
C GLY A 676 16.69 -37.07 -17.75
N ARG A 677 17.52 -37.67 -16.89
CA ARG A 677 18.34 -38.82 -17.25
C ARG A 677 17.50 -39.91 -17.91
N ASP A 678 18.09 -40.67 -18.81
CA ASP A 678 17.42 -41.88 -19.27
C ASP A 678 17.17 -42.81 -18.06
N LEU A 679 16.02 -43.48 -18.04
CA LEU A 679 15.73 -44.54 -17.07
C LEU A 679 16.71 -45.71 -17.22
N GLY A 680 17.44 -45.77 -18.34
CA GLY A 680 18.46 -46.76 -18.67
C GLY A 680 17.86 -48.07 -19.16
N LEU A 681 18.56 -48.74 -20.09
CA LEU A 681 18.24 -50.11 -20.46
C LEU A 681 18.44 -51.02 -19.24
N ILE A 682 17.53 -51.95 -19.08
CA ILE A 682 17.47 -52.88 -17.96
C ILE A 682 18.62 -53.90 -18.17
N GLU A 683 19.86 -53.69 -17.64
CA GLU A 683 21.00 -54.67 -17.61
C GLU A 683 20.96 -55.80 -16.54
N ASP A 684 20.89 -57.09 -16.91
CA ASP A 684 20.43 -58.31 -16.17
C ASP A 684 20.68 -58.55 -14.65
N GLN A 685 21.36 -57.66 -13.92
CA GLN A 685 21.79 -57.88 -12.54
C GLN A 685 20.89 -57.31 -11.43
N ASP A 686 19.98 -56.36 -11.71
CA ASP A 686 19.04 -55.82 -10.70
C ASP A 686 17.95 -56.84 -10.30
N LEU A 687 18.03 -57.48 -9.12
CA LEU A 687 17.08 -58.52 -8.66
C LEU A 687 15.59 -58.07 -8.58
N VAL A 688 15.31 -56.76 -8.50
CA VAL A 688 13.95 -56.19 -8.57
C VAL A 688 13.33 -56.30 -9.98
N ARG A 689 14.12 -56.70 -11.00
CA ARG A 689 13.73 -56.94 -12.41
C ARG A 689 12.54 -57.84 -12.63
N LYS A 690 12.32 -58.84 -11.78
CA LYS A 690 11.30 -59.88 -12.04
C LYS A 690 9.88 -59.44 -11.71
N HIS A 691 9.72 -58.28 -11.08
CA HIS A 691 8.46 -57.87 -10.49
C HIS A 691 7.89 -56.67 -11.25
N GLN A 692 7.04 -56.96 -12.23
CA GLN A 692 6.35 -55.95 -13.04
C GLN A 692 5.27 -55.20 -12.22
N PHE A 693 4.88 -55.76 -11.08
CA PHE A 693 3.85 -55.23 -10.20
C PHE A 693 4.37 -55.03 -8.77
N LEU A 694 3.93 -53.96 -8.10
CA LEU A 694 4.27 -53.71 -6.69
C LEU A 694 3.84 -54.86 -5.75
N THR A 695 2.76 -55.55 -6.09
CA THR A 695 2.28 -56.72 -5.35
C THR A 695 3.30 -57.84 -5.33
N GLU A 696 3.96 -58.09 -6.45
CA GLU A 696 5.04 -59.07 -6.57
C GLU A 696 6.30 -58.62 -5.83
N ALA A 697 6.62 -57.33 -5.86
CA ALA A 697 7.73 -56.78 -5.09
C ALA A 697 7.54 -56.99 -3.57
N LEU A 698 6.33 -56.76 -3.05
CA LEU A 698 6.01 -57.03 -1.64
C LEU A 698 6.12 -58.53 -1.30
N GLN A 699 5.57 -59.40 -2.15
CA GLN A 699 5.64 -60.85 -1.95
C GLN A 699 7.09 -61.35 -1.94
N TRP A 700 7.89 -60.90 -2.91
CA TRP A 700 9.28 -61.27 -3.01
C TRP A 700 10.07 -60.83 -1.77
N ARG A 701 9.87 -59.60 -1.29
CA ARG A 701 10.52 -59.12 -0.06
C ARG A 701 10.08 -59.90 1.17
N ALA A 702 8.79 -60.20 1.29
CA ALA A 702 8.27 -61.01 2.38
C ALA A 702 8.84 -62.44 2.41
N GLN A 703 9.33 -62.94 1.28
CA GLN A 703 9.98 -64.25 1.17
C GLN A 703 11.51 -64.18 1.34
N THR A 704 12.15 -63.14 0.81
CA THR A 704 13.61 -63.01 0.78
C THR A 704 14.20 -62.35 2.02
N ASP A 705 13.51 -61.35 2.57
CA ASP A 705 13.93 -60.60 3.75
C ASP A 705 12.72 -60.27 4.64
N PRO A 706 12.11 -61.29 5.28
CA PRO A 706 10.82 -61.18 5.94
C PRO A 706 10.81 -60.16 7.09
N ASP A 707 11.91 -60.06 7.83
CA ASP A 707 12.04 -59.26 9.05
C ASP A 707 12.53 -57.82 8.77
N HIS A 708 12.86 -57.50 7.51
CA HIS A 708 13.24 -56.15 7.13
C HIS A 708 12.11 -55.15 7.36
N THR A 709 12.42 -54.06 8.07
CA THR A 709 11.43 -53.04 8.44
C THR A 709 11.27 -52.03 7.31
N LEU A 710 10.07 -51.98 6.73
CA LEU A 710 9.73 -51.00 5.69
C LEU A 710 9.17 -49.70 6.29
N TYR A 711 8.35 -49.81 7.33
CA TYR A 711 7.63 -48.66 7.89
C TYR A 711 7.72 -48.58 9.41
N VAL A 712 7.89 -47.35 9.90
CA VAL A 712 7.86 -46.99 11.32
C VAL A 712 6.96 -45.77 11.47
N LEU A 713 5.87 -45.90 12.23
CA LEU A 713 4.92 -44.80 12.49
C LEU A 713 5.18 -44.20 13.86
N LEU A 714 5.32 -42.87 13.93
CA LEU A 714 5.53 -42.11 15.17
C LEU A 714 4.26 -41.36 15.61
N ASN A 715 4.11 -41.14 16.92
CA ASN A 715 3.12 -40.22 17.50
C ASN A 715 3.74 -38.87 17.91
N ALA A 716 2.92 -37.96 18.46
CA ALA A 716 3.31 -36.64 18.98
C ALA A 716 4.48 -36.66 19.98
N LYS A 717 4.69 -37.77 20.69
CA LYS A 717 5.78 -37.94 21.66
C LYS A 717 7.09 -38.46 21.03
N GLY A 718 7.11 -38.72 19.72
CA GLY A 718 8.25 -39.34 19.03
C GLY A 718 8.40 -40.83 19.32
N VAL A 719 7.38 -41.47 19.88
CA VAL A 719 7.40 -42.90 20.21
C VAL A 719 6.85 -43.69 19.03
N VAL A 720 7.47 -44.83 18.74
CA VAL A 720 7.02 -45.77 17.72
C VAL A 720 5.70 -46.40 18.15
N VAL A 721 4.64 -46.13 17.40
CA VAL A 721 3.28 -46.66 17.64
C VAL A 721 3.08 -47.99 16.92
N CYS A 722 3.57 -48.07 15.68
CA CYS A 722 3.37 -49.23 14.82
C CYS A 722 4.57 -49.38 13.89
N THR A 723 5.00 -50.62 13.66
CA THR A 723 6.01 -50.97 12.67
C THR A 723 5.45 -52.01 11.71
N ALA A 724 5.98 -52.01 10.49
CA ALA A 724 5.68 -53.06 9.52
C ALA A 724 6.96 -53.56 8.87
N THR A 725 7.29 -54.81 9.16
CA THR A 725 8.24 -55.57 8.36
C THR A 725 7.62 -56.06 7.06
N CYS A 726 8.44 -56.51 6.10
CA CYS A 726 7.97 -57.04 4.83
C CYS A 726 6.91 -58.14 5.02
N VAL A 727 7.17 -59.11 5.92
CA VAL A 727 6.22 -60.19 6.20
C VAL A 727 4.97 -59.73 6.94
N GLN A 728 5.09 -58.75 7.84
CA GLN A 728 3.95 -58.21 8.58
C GLN A 728 3.00 -57.46 7.64
N LEU A 729 3.53 -56.62 6.76
CA LEU A 729 2.73 -55.88 5.78
C LEU A 729 2.04 -56.84 4.81
N HIS A 730 2.78 -57.82 4.27
CA HIS A 730 2.24 -58.85 3.39
C HIS A 730 1.08 -59.61 4.04
N LYS A 731 1.26 -60.11 5.28
CA LYS A 731 0.21 -60.83 6.02
C LYS A 731 -1.02 -59.96 6.33
N ARG A 732 -0.85 -58.66 6.61
CA ARG A 732 -1.99 -57.74 6.80
C ARG A 732 -2.76 -57.55 5.50
N ALA A 733 -2.05 -57.34 4.39
CA ALA A 733 -2.67 -57.25 3.06
C ALA A 733 -3.43 -58.52 2.67
N GLU A 734 -2.88 -59.71 2.93
CA GLU A 734 -3.58 -60.99 2.69
C GLU A 734 -4.90 -61.08 3.44
N LYS A 735 -4.95 -60.67 4.72
CA LYS A 735 -6.18 -60.70 5.52
C LYS A 735 -7.25 -59.77 4.96
N ILE A 736 -6.86 -58.59 4.51
CA ILE A 736 -7.78 -57.62 3.89
C ILE A 736 -8.29 -58.17 2.55
N ALA A 737 -7.41 -58.78 1.74
CA ALA A 737 -7.81 -59.43 0.50
C ALA A 737 -8.81 -60.58 0.74
N ALA A 738 -8.58 -61.41 1.76
CA ALA A 738 -9.51 -62.47 2.16
C ALA A 738 -10.87 -61.90 2.57
N ALA A 739 -10.90 -60.81 3.33
CA ALA A 739 -12.13 -60.15 3.73
C ALA A 739 -12.91 -59.57 2.54
N LEU A 740 -12.23 -59.03 1.53
CA LEU A 740 -12.84 -58.54 0.30
C LEU A 740 -13.41 -59.69 -0.55
N MET A 741 -12.68 -60.80 -0.68
CA MET A 741 -13.11 -61.96 -1.48
C MET A 741 -14.26 -62.76 -0.84
N GLU A 742 -14.34 -62.84 0.49
CA GLU A 742 -15.41 -63.57 1.18
C GLU A 742 -16.77 -62.86 1.12
N ARG A 743 -16.79 -61.55 0.84
CA ARG A 743 -18.02 -60.76 0.79
C ARG A 743 -18.70 -60.93 -0.57
N SER A 744 -19.87 -61.55 -0.58
CA SER A 744 -20.72 -61.69 -1.77
C SER A 744 -21.07 -60.31 -2.34
N GLY A 745 -20.47 -59.94 -3.47
CA GLY A 745 -20.82 -58.71 -4.20
C GLY A 745 -19.66 -57.82 -4.62
N ILE A 746 -18.41 -58.11 -4.22
CA ILE A 746 -17.24 -57.36 -4.70
C ILE A 746 -16.53 -58.13 -5.82
N ASN A 747 -16.42 -57.53 -7.00
CA ASN A 747 -15.79 -58.14 -8.17
C ASN A 747 -14.40 -57.53 -8.48
N ILE A 748 -13.62 -58.26 -9.27
CA ILE A 748 -12.35 -57.78 -9.82
C ILE A 748 -12.62 -56.51 -10.66
N GLY A 749 -11.81 -55.47 -10.45
CA GLY A 749 -11.92 -54.18 -11.11
C GLY A 749 -12.86 -53.18 -10.44
N GLU A 750 -13.56 -53.56 -9.36
CA GLU A 750 -14.41 -52.62 -8.63
C GLU A 750 -13.59 -51.67 -7.73
N ASN A 751 -14.11 -50.45 -7.59
CA ASN A 751 -13.46 -49.41 -6.79
C ASN A 751 -13.74 -49.60 -5.30
N VAL A 752 -12.69 -49.52 -4.49
CA VAL A 752 -12.76 -49.66 -3.03
C VAL A 752 -12.19 -48.42 -2.38
N VAL A 753 -13.02 -47.71 -1.61
CA VAL A 753 -12.60 -46.50 -0.91
C VAL A 753 -11.83 -46.88 0.36
N LEU A 754 -10.63 -46.32 0.49
CA LEU A 754 -9.78 -46.46 1.66
C LEU A 754 -9.93 -45.20 2.50
N LEU A 755 -10.68 -45.31 3.60
CA LEU A 755 -10.91 -44.22 4.54
C LEU A 755 -10.18 -44.51 5.84
N TYR A 756 -8.95 -44.01 5.96
CA TYR A 756 -8.08 -44.26 7.12
C TYR A 756 -7.38 -42.99 7.56
N PRO A 757 -7.07 -42.83 8.86
CA PRO A 757 -6.05 -41.87 9.28
C PRO A 757 -4.68 -42.24 8.67
N PRO A 758 -3.70 -41.32 8.59
CA PRO A 758 -2.38 -41.63 8.07
C PRO A 758 -1.70 -42.71 8.93
N GLY A 759 -1.40 -43.86 8.34
CA GLY A 759 -0.82 -44.96 9.08
C GLY A 759 -0.59 -46.23 8.25
N ILE A 760 -0.04 -47.25 8.89
CA ILE A 760 0.32 -48.52 8.24
C ILE A 760 -0.92 -49.29 7.76
N ASP A 761 -2.08 -49.11 8.40
CA ASP A 761 -3.30 -49.82 8.02
C ASP A 761 -3.85 -49.32 6.68
N LEU A 762 -3.68 -48.04 6.35
CA LEU A 762 -3.94 -47.50 5.00
C LEU A 762 -3.08 -48.21 3.95
N ILE A 763 -1.79 -48.40 4.24
CA ILE A 763 -0.83 -49.07 3.34
C ILE A 763 -1.23 -50.54 3.17
N ALA A 764 -1.54 -51.23 4.27
CA ALA A 764 -1.98 -52.62 4.23
C ALA A 764 -3.29 -52.78 3.44
N ALA A 765 -4.25 -51.87 3.60
CA ALA A 765 -5.51 -51.87 2.88
C ALA A 765 -5.30 -51.65 1.37
N PHE A 766 -4.40 -50.74 1.00
CA PHE A 766 -4.02 -50.53 -0.39
C PHE A 766 -3.50 -51.83 -1.05
N TYR A 767 -2.52 -52.49 -0.44
CA TYR A 767 -2.01 -53.76 -0.97
C TYR A 767 -3.03 -54.89 -0.91
N GLY A 768 -3.92 -54.88 0.09
CA GLY A 768 -5.03 -55.83 0.19
C GLY A 768 -6.03 -55.71 -0.96
N CYS A 769 -6.37 -54.48 -1.38
CA CYS A 769 -7.18 -54.25 -2.57
C CYS A 769 -6.50 -54.80 -3.83
N LEU A 770 -5.20 -54.53 -4.00
CA LEU A 770 -4.46 -55.05 -5.16
C LEU A 770 -4.39 -56.59 -5.18
N TYR A 771 -4.26 -57.23 -4.01
CA TYR A 771 -4.31 -58.69 -3.89
C TYR A 771 -5.71 -59.27 -4.16
N ALA A 772 -6.78 -58.50 -3.96
CA ALA A 772 -8.14 -58.85 -4.34
C ALA A 772 -8.50 -58.54 -5.80
N GLY A 773 -7.66 -57.76 -6.49
CA GLY A 773 -7.96 -57.26 -7.84
C GLY A 773 -8.95 -56.10 -7.85
N CYS A 774 -9.15 -55.45 -6.71
CA CYS A 774 -9.94 -54.22 -6.58
C CYS A 774 -9.07 -52.99 -6.85
N ILE A 775 -9.69 -51.88 -7.24
CA ILE A 775 -9.02 -50.60 -7.50
C ILE A 775 -9.16 -49.71 -6.25
N PRO A 776 -8.08 -49.49 -5.47
CA PRO A 776 -8.14 -48.63 -4.29
C PRO A 776 -8.32 -47.15 -4.66
N VAL A 777 -9.11 -46.45 -3.84
CA VAL A 777 -9.37 -45.01 -3.91
C VAL A 777 -9.10 -44.40 -2.54
N THR A 778 -8.01 -43.65 -2.39
CA THR A 778 -7.60 -43.08 -1.10
C THR A 778 -8.35 -41.81 -0.80
N VAL A 779 -8.95 -41.72 0.40
CA VAL A 779 -9.77 -40.58 0.80
C VAL A 779 -9.36 -40.10 2.18
N ARG A 780 -9.16 -38.79 2.33
CA ARG A 780 -8.91 -38.19 3.65
C ARG A 780 -10.14 -38.39 4.56
N PRO A 781 -9.99 -38.89 5.79
CA PRO A 781 -11.09 -39.01 6.73
C PRO A 781 -11.65 -37.64 7.11
N PRO A 782 -12.96 -37.55 7.39
CA PRO A 782 -13.57 -36.30 7.82
C PRO A 782 -13.07 -35.90 9.22
N HIS A 783 -12.93 -34.60 9.47
CA HIS A 783 -12.42 -34.11 10.74
C HIS A 783 -13.54 -34.12 11.80
N PRO A 784 -13.36 -34.76 12.98
CA PRO A 784 -14.44 -34.91 13.96
C PRO A 784 -15.04 -33.59 14.45
N GLN A 785 -14.21 -32.54 14.63
CA GLN A 785 -14.67 -31.23 15.11
C GLN A 785 -15.39 -30.40 14.05
N ASN A 786 -15.12 -30.64 12.76
CA ASN A 786 -15.65 -29.89 11.62
C ASN A 786 -16.31 -30.84 10.61
N LEU A 787 -17.18 -31.73 11.15
CA LEU A 787 -17.78 -32.80 10.37
C LEU A 787 -18.70 -32.26 9.25
N SER A 788 -19.47 -31.22 9.54
CA SER A 788 -20.39 -30.58 8.57
C SER A 788 -19.68 -30.03 7.33
N ALA A 789 -18.47 -29.50 7.49
CA ALA A 789 -17.67 -28.94 6.40
C ALA A 789 -16.88 -30.01 5.62
N THR A 790 -16.37 -31.05 6.30
CA THR A 790 -15.43 -32.01 5.71
C THR A 790 -16.10 -33.27 5.14
N LEU A 791 -17.22 -33.71 5.72
CA LEU A 791 -17.95 -34.90 5.29
C LEU A 791 -18.54 -34.81 3.86
N PRO A 792 -19.02 -33.65 3.38
CA PRO A 792 -19.52 -33.53 1.99
C PRO A 792 -18.46 -33.89 0.94
N THR A 793 -17.20 -33.52 1.14
CA THR A 793 -16.11 -33.87 0.21
C THR A 793 -15.87 -35.38 0.17
N VAL A 794 -15.87 -36.04 1.34
CA VAL A 794 -15.74 -37.51 1.44
C VAL A 794 -16.88 -38.19 0.70
N ARG A 795 -18.12 -37.71 0.91
CA ARG A 795 -19.29 -38.23 0.20
C ARG A 795 -19.17 -38.06 -1.31
N MET A 796 -18.77 -36.87 -1.77
CA MET A 796 -18.59 -36.58 -3.18
C MET A 796 -17.58 -37.53 -3.85
N ILE A 797 -16.44 -37.80 -3.21
CA ILE A 797 -15.45 -38.75 -3.75
C ILE A 797 -16.02 -40.17 -3.84
N ILE A 798 -16.75 -40.62 -2.83
CA ILE A 798 -17.40 -41.95 -2.82
C ILE A 798 -18.42 -42.07 -3.95
N ASP A 799 -19.24 -41.04 -4.17
CA ASP A 799 -20.27 -41.03 -5.22
C ASP A 799 -19.66 -40.98 -6.63
N VAL A 800 -18.64 -40.15 -6.84
CA VAL A 800 -17.96 -40.01 -8.13
C VAL A 800 -17.13 -41.26 -8.44
N SER A 801 -16.43 -41.82 -7.45
CA SER A 801 -15.65 -43.05 -7.64
C SER A 801 -16.52 -44.30 -7.84
N LYS A 802 -17.84 -44.27 -7.58
CA LYS A 802 -18.71 -45.45 -7.65
C LYS A 802 -18.16 -46.63 -6.83
N ALA A 803 -17.73 -46.34 -5.60
CA ALA A 803 -17.14 -47.34 -4.73
C ALA A 803 -18.13 -48.46 -4.37
N ALA A 804 -17.70 -49.72 -4.55
CA ALA A 804 -18.47 -50.89 -4.16
C ALA A 804 -18.51 -51.06 -2.62
N CYS A 805 -17.42 -50.69 -1.94
CA CYS A 805 -17.34 -50.68 -0.48
C CYS A 805 -16.37 -49.62 0.04
N ILE A 806 -16.46 -49.34 1.34
CA ILE A 806 -15.54 -48.51 2.13
C ILE A 806 -14.81 -49.43 3.11
N LEU A 807 -13.48 -49.43 3.04
CA LEU A 807 -12.60 -50.02 4.04
C LEU A 807 -12.20 -48.94 5.04
N THR A 808 -12.41 -49.20 6.33
CA THR A 808 -12.11 -48.23 7.40
C THR A 808 -11.98 -48.92 8.76
N THR A 809 -11.64 -48.16 9.80
CA THR A 809 -11.55 -48.63 11.19
C THR A 809 -12.90 -48.53 11.91
N GLN A 810 -13.02 -49.20 13.06
CA GLN A 810 -14.22 -49.14 13.89
C GLN A 810 -14.52 -47.71 14.36
N VAL A 811 -13.48 -46.92 14.64
CA VAL A 811 -13.61 -45.52 15.09
C VAL A 811 -14.26 -44.65 14.02
N LEU A 812 -13.77 -44.72 12.78
CA LEU A 812 -14.32 -43.95 11.66
C LEU A 812 -15.72 -44.46 11.27
N THR A 813 -15.97 -45.76 11.38
CA THR A 813 -17.32 -46.33 11.18
C THR A 813 -18.34 -45.70 12.13
N LYS A 814 -17.98 -45.48 13.39
CA LYS A 814 -18.85 -44.78 14.37
C LYS A 814 -19.10 -43.32 13.97
N ILE A 815 -18.09 -42.62 13.46
CA ILE A 815 -18.22 -41.23 12.99
C ILE A 815 -19.16 -41.15 11.77
N LEU A 816 -18.98 -42.01 10.76
CA LEU A 816 -19.81 -42.04 9.55
C LEU A 816 -21.29 -42.37 9.82
N ARG A 817 -21.57 -43.06 10.94
CA ARG A 817 -22.92 -43.44 11.37
C ARG A 817 -23.45 -42.57 12.53
N SER A 818 -22.74 -41.52 12.91
CA SER A 818 -23.13 -40.62 14.00
C SER A 818 -24.39 -39.82 13.65
N LYS A 819 -25.07 -39.30 14.68
CA LYS A 819 -26.23 -38.40 14.50
C LYS A 819 -25.82 -37.11 13.77
N GLU A 820 -24.64 -36.59 14.07
CA GLU A 820 -24.09 -35.40 13.43
C GLU A 820 -23.85 -35.64 11.93
N ALA A 821 -23.25 -36.77 11.55
CA ALA A 821 -23.10 -37.15 10.14
C ALA A 821 -24.45 -37.21 9.41
N ALA A 822 -25.48 -37.73 10.07
CA ALA A 822 -26.83 -37.84 9.52
C ALA A 822 -27.51 -36.48 9.26
N THR A 823 -27.06 -35.41 9.90
CA THR A 823 -27.55 -34.04 9.60
C THR A 823 -26.98 -33.49 8.29
N THR A 824 -25.81 -33.97 7.87
CA THR A 824 -25.06 -33.44 6.72
C THR A 824 -25.23 -34.29 5.47
N VAL A 825 -25.24 -35.61 5.61
CA VAL A 825 -25.36 -36.57 4.47
C VAL A 825 -26.31 -37.72 4.80
N ASN A 826 -26.90 -38.31 3.77
CA ASN A 826 -27.80 -39.46 3.95
C ASN A 826 -27.00 -40.74 4.26
N ILE A 827 -26.82 -41.02 5.56
CA ILE A 827 -26.05 -42.18 6.06
C ILE A 827 -26.59 -43.56 5.64
N LYS A 828 -27.85 -43.64 5.15
CA LYS A 828 -28.42 -44.92 4.65
C LYS A 828 -27.91 -45.28 3.25
N THR A 829 -27.33 -44.31 2.54
CA THR A 829 -26.84 -44.48 1.16
C THR A 829 -25.34 -44.73 1.10
N TRP A 830 -24.70 -45.00 2.23
CA TRP A 830 -23.31 -45.46 2.23
C TRP A 830 -23.22 -46.83 1.56
N PRO A 831 -22.19 -47.08 0.72
CA PRO A 831 -21.87 -48.43 0.25
C PRO A 831 -21.47 -49.31 1.45
N ILE A 832 -21.25 -50.60 1.20
CA ILE A 832 -20.90 -51.57 2.25
C ILE A 832 -19.66 -51.07 2.99
N ILE A 833 -19.75 -50.90 4.32
CA ILE A 833 -18.62 -50.52 5.16
C ILE A 833 -18.03 -51.79 5.76
N ILE A 834 -16.75 -52.04 5.50
CA ILE A 834 -15.99 -53.18 6.02
C ILE A 834 -15.00 -52.65 7.06
N ASP A 835 -15.18 -53.11 8.30
CA ASP A 835 -14.27 -52.84 9.41
C ASP A 835 -13.03 -53.72 9.31
N THR A 836 -11.85 -53.11 9.32
CA THR A 836 -10.56 -53.82 9.25
C THR A 836 -9.90 -54.07 10.60
N ASP A 837 -10.51 -53.65 11.71
CA ASP A 837 -10.01 -53.95 13.06
C ASP A 837 -10.28 -55.43 13.45
N ASP A 838 -11.28 -56.08 12.82
CA ASP A 838 -11.65 -57.49 13.02
C ASP A 838 -11.64 -58.28 11.71
N LEU A 839 -10.44 -58.56 11.19
CA LEU A 839 -10.25 -59.29 9.93
C LEU A 839 -10.26 -60.82 10.10
N PRO A 840 -10.76 -61.58 9.10
CA PRO A 840 -10.71 -63.04 9.12
C PRO A 840 -9.29 -63.57 9.30
N ARG A 841 -9.15 -64.68 10.04
CA ARG A 841 -7.85 -65.37 10.19
C ARG A 841 -7.45 -66.21 8.97
N LYS A 842 -8.34 -66.35 7.99
CA LYS A 842 -8.12 -67.16 6.78
C LYS A 842 -7.26 -66.41 5.77
N ARG A 843 -6.47 -67.15 4.99
CA ARG A 843 -5.73 -66.61 3.84
C ARG A 843 -6.63 -66.59 2.61
N PRO A 844 -6.42 -65.66 1.68
CA PRO A 844 -7.14 -65.68 0.41
C PRO A 844 -6.77 -66.96 -0.36
N PRO A 845 -7.71 -67.60 -1.07
CA PRO A 845 -7.45 -68.83 -1.80
C PRO A 845 -6.43 -68.63 -2.94
N THR A 846 -6.46 -67.48 -3.59
CA THR A 846 -5.55 -67.08 -4.67
C THR A 846 -5.30 -65.58 -4.58
N ILE A 847 -4.06 -65.12 -4.74
CA ILE A 847 -3.76 -63.69 -4.87
C ILE A 847 -3.96 -63.27 -6.32
N TYR A 848 -4.70 -62.19 -6.55
CA TYR A 848 -4.92 -61.64 -7.88
C TYR A 848 -3.61 -61.16 -8.52
N LYS A 849 -3.43 -61.54 -9.80
CA LYS A 849 -2.34 -61.04 -10.65
C LYS A 849 -2.98 -60.31 -11.84
N PRO A 850 -2.69 -59.00 -12.02
CA PRO A 850 -3.22 -58.25 -13.15
C PRO A 850 -2.80 -58.88 -14.49
N PRO A 851 -3.70 -58.97 -15.49
CA PRO A 851 -3.39 -59.55 -16.80
C PRO A 851 -2.28 -58.80 -17.57
N ASN A 852 -2.19 -57.49 -17.40
CA ASN A 852 -1.17 -56.63 -18.00
C ASN A 852 -0.88 -55.40 -17.11
N ALA A 853 0.21 -54.70 -17.40
CA ALA A 853 0.63 -53.52 -16.62
C ALA A 853 -0.14 -52.23 -16.94
N GLU A 854 -0.94 -52.20 -18.01
CA GLU A 854 -1.78 -51.05 -18.37
C GLU A 854 -3.07 -50.98 -17.54
N MET A 855 -3.42 -52.07 -16.84
CA MET A 855 -4.53 -52.09 -15.88
C MET A 855 -4.35 -51.02 -14.81
N ILE A 856 -5.48 -50.44 -14.37
CA ILE A 856 -5.52 -49.41 -13.34
C ILE A 856 -5.04 -50.01 -12.01
N ALA A 857 -4.01 -49.41 -11.43
CA ALA A 857 -3.51 -49.74 -10.11
C ALA A 857 -4.30 -49.00 -9.02
N TYR A 858 -4.63 -47.73 -9.21
CA TYR A 858 -5.44 -46.95 -8.27
C TYR A 858 -6.02 -45.68 -8.92
N LEU A 859 -6.98 -45.06 -8.23
CA LEU A 859 -7.50 -43.74 -8.60
C LEU A 859 -7.00 -42.69 -7.62
N ASP A 860 -6.41 -41.62 -8.15
CA ASP A 860 -5.92 -40.49 -7.37
C ASP A 860 -6.93 -39.33 -7.47
N PHE A 861 -7.63 -39.05 -6.37
CA PHE A 861 -8.61 -37.96 -6.31
C PHE A 861 -8.05 -36.76 -5.58
N SER A 862 -8.32 -35.58 -6.12
CA SER A 862 -8.04 -34.32 -5.46
C SER A 862 -9.07 -33.26 -5.79
N VAL A 863 -9.26 -32.34 -4.86
CA VAL A 863 -10.05 -31.13 -5.07
C VAL A 863 -9.08 -30.05 -5.54
N SER A 864 -9.33 -29.52 -6.72
CA SER A 864 -8.58 -28.40 -7.27
C SER A 864 -8.80 -27.11 -6.46
N THR A 865 -7.97 -26.10 -6.68
CA THR A 865 -8.15 -24.76 -6.09
C THR A 865 -9.44 -24.08 -6.54
N THR A 866 -10.06 -24.57 -7.62
CA THR A 866 -11.38 -24.13 -8.10
C THR A 866 -12.55 -24.84 -7.41
N GLY A 867 -12.28 -25.78 -6.50
CA GLY A 867 -13.29 -26.60 -5.83
C GLY A 867 -13.78 -27.79 -6.66
N MET A 868 -13.31 -27.93 -7.91
CA MET A 868 -13.66 -29.05 -8.78
C MET A 868 -12.92 -30.32 -8.34
N LEU A 869 -13.67 -31.40 -8.15
CA LEU A 869 -13.11 -32.73 -7.88
C LEU A 869 -12.61 -33.36 -9.17
N THR A 870 -11.35 -33.78 -9.18
CA THR A 870 -10.72 -34.48 -10.30
C THR A 870 -10.17 -35.81 -9.82
N GLY A 871 -10.51 -36.89 -10.53
CA GLY A 871 -9.91 -38.21 -10.34
C GLY A 871 -9.05 -38.56 -11.54
N VAL A 872 -7.84 -39.09 -11.33
CA VAL A 872 -6.97 -39.59 -12.40
C VAL A 872 -6.71 -41.08 -12.26
N LYS A 873 -6.69 -41.77 -13.39
CA LYS A 873 -6.41 -43.20 -13.50
C LYS A 873 -4.90 -43.41 -13.56
N ILE A 874 -4.36 -44.18 -12.62
CA ILE A 874 -2.94 -44.53 -12.58
C ILE A 874 -2.78 -46.03 -12.85
N SER A 875 -2.02 -46.40 -13.88
CA SER A 875 -1.77 -47.80 -14.25
C SER A 875 -0.62 -48.42 -13.44
N HIS A 876 -0.56 -49.76 -13.41
CA HIS A 876 0.56 -50.48 -12.77
C HIS A 876 1.92 -50.15 -13.41
N ALA A 877 1.96 -49.95 -14.73
CA ALA A 877 3.14 -49.52 -15.47
C ALA A 877 3.61 -48.14 -14.99
N ALA A 878 2.69 -47.17 -14.89
CA ALA A 878 3.00 -45.82 -14.45
C ALA A 878 3.53 -45.79 -13.01
N VAL A 879 2.93 -46.58 -12.10
CA VAL A 879 3.40 -46.71 -10.72
C VAL A 879 4.82 -47.25 -10.64
N SER A 880 5.11 -48.31 -11.39
CA SER A 880 6.42 -48.96 -11.37
C SER A 880 7.49 -48.05 -11.97
N ALA A 881 7.18 -47.35 -13.06
CA ALA A 881 8.06 -46.36 -13.66
C ALA A 881 8.35 -45.19 -12.69
N LEU A 882 7.31 -44.64 -12.05
CA LEU A 882 7.47 -43.55 -11.08
C LEU A 882 8.35 -43.95 -9.89
N CYS A 883 8.09 -45.11 -9.29
CA CYS A 883 8.89 -45.61 -8.18
C CYS A 883 10.35 -45.83 -8.60
N ARG A 884 10.60 -46.28 -9.84
CA ARG A 884 11.95 -46.41 -10.39
C ARG A 884 12.64 -45.06 -10.55
N SER A 885 11.96 -44.06 -11.11
CA SER A 885 12.51 -42.71 -11.26
C SER A 885 12.84 -42.09 -9.90
N ILE A 886 11.97 -42.22 -8.89
CA ILE A 886 12.23 -41.75 -7.52
C ILE A 886 13.40 -42.52 -6.89
N LYS A 887 13.45 -43.85 -7.05
CA LYS A 887 14.54 -44.68 -6.54
C LYS A 887 15.90 -44.21 -7.08
N LEU A 888 16.00 -43.97 -8.38
CA LEU A 888 17.23 -43.51 -9.03
C LEU A 888 17.58 -42.08 -8.63
N GLN A 889 16.59 -41.20 -8.54
CA GLN A 889 16.81 -39.79 -8.21
C GLN A 889 17.25 -39.57 -6.76
N CYS A 890 16.64 -40.30 -5.82
CA CYS A 890 16.93 -40.19 -4.40
C CYS A 890 17.98 -41.20 -3.90
N GLU A 891 18.49 -42.07 -4.78
CA GLU A 891 19.43 -43.16 -4.45
C GLU A 891 18.89 -44.06 -3.33
N LEU A 892 17.68 -44.59 -3.52
CA LEU A 892 16.99 -45.40 -2.51
C LEU A 892 17.39 -46.88 -2.61
N TYR A 893 17.80 -47.45 -1.48
CA TYR A 893 18.21 -48.86 -1.32
C TYR A 893 17.82 -49.36 0.08
N SER A 894 17.91 -50.67 0.34
CA SER A 894 17.34 -51.27 1.56
C SER A 894 17.90 -50.73 2.88
N SER A 895 19.16 -50.31 2.93
CA SER A 895 19.78 -49.70 4.12
C SER A 895 19.53 -48.19 4.24
N ARG A 896 18.80 -47.58 3.30
CA ARG A 896 18.45 -46.16 3.33
C ARG A 896 17.27 -45.91 4.27
N GLN A 897 17.32 -44.83 5.04
CA GLN A 897 16.21 -44.34 5.86
C GLN A 897 15.77 -42.95 5.38
N ILE A 898 14.46 -42.75 5.27
CA ILE A 898 13.86 -41.46 4.95
C ILE A 898 12.77 -41.10 5.96
N THR A 899 12.52 -39.81 6.16
CA THR A 899 11.41 -39.33 6.98
C THR A 899 10.38 -38.62 6.11
N ILE A 900 9.10 -38.92 6.33
CA ILE A 900 8.01 -38.36 5.54
C ILE A 900 7.00 -37.73 6.48
N CYS A 901 6.80 -36.43 6.34
CA CYS A 901 5.79 -35.64 7.04
C CYS A 901 4.85 -34.99 6.02
N LEU A 902 4.01 -35.82 5.41
CA LEU A 902 3.10 -35.47 4.32
C LEU A 902 1.75 -36.14 4.53
N ASP A 903 0.70 -35.60 3.92
CA ASP A 903 -0.59 -36.28 3.83
C ASP A 903 -0.56 -37.40 2.77
N PRO A 904 -1.01 -38.63 3.10
CA PRO A 904 -0.89 -39.79 2.21
C PRO A 904 -2.12 -40.05 1.33
N TYR A 905 -2.85 -39.02 0.90
CA TYR A 905 -4.15 -39.23 0.23
C TYR A 905 -4.14 -39.03 -1.28
N CYS A 906 -3.21 -38.25 -1.81
CA CYS A 906 -3.12 -37.94 -3.24
C CYS A 906 -1.70 -37.53 -3.64
N GLY A 907 -1.40 -37.56 -4.93
CA GLY A 907 -0.16 -37.03 -5.51
C GLY A 907 1.10 -37.75 -5.06
N LEU A 908 2.22 -37.04 -5.13
CA LEU A 908 3.52 -37.56 -4.71
C LEU A 908 3.58 -37.95 -3.22
N GLY A 909 2.79 -37.30 -2.36
CA GLY A 909 2.68 -37.65 -0.94
C GLY A 909 2.23 -39.10 -0.73
N PHE A 910 1.18 -39.52 -1.45
CA PHE A 910 0.72 -40.91 -1.44
C PHE A 910 1.77 -41.90 -1.95
N VAL A 911 2.45 -41.56 -3.05
CA VAL A 911 3.48 -42.41 -3.66
C VAL A 911 4.63 -42.66 -2.69
N LEU A 912 5.12 -41.60 -2.03
CA LEU A 912 6.20 -41.70 -1.04
C LEU A 912 5.79 -42.52 0.19
N TRP A 913 4.57 -42.32 0.70
CA TRP A 913 4.06 -43.05 1.86
C TRP A 913 3.82 -44.53 1.60
N CYS A 914 3.16 -44.87 0.49
CA CYS A 914 2.59 -46.20 0.31
C CYS A 914 3.40 -47.07 -0.65
N LEU A 915 4.06 -46.50 -1.65
CA LEU A 915 4.56 -47.24 -2.82
C LEU A 915 6.10 -47.33 -2.86
N ALA A 916 6.78 -46.21 -2.62
CA ALA A 916 8.22 -46.08 -2.85
C ALA A 916 9.06 -47.02 -1.98
N SER A 917 8.68 -47.22 -0.71
CA SER A 917 9.39 -48.07 0.25
C SER A 917 9.30 -49.55 -0.12
N VAL A 918 8.13 -50.02 -0.58
CA VAL A 918 7.95 -51.41 -1.02
C VAL A 918 8.74 -51.67 -2.30
N TYR A 919 8.74 -50.73 -3.24
CA TYR A 919 9.51 -50.87 -4.48
C TYR A 919 11.03 -50.89 -4.21
N SER A 920 11.54 -49.88 -3.51
CA SER A 920 12.98 -49.67 -3.34
C SER A 920 13.58 -50.49 -2.19
N GLY A 921 12.77 -50.84 -1.19
CA GLY A 921 13.18 -51.54 0.01
C GLY A 921 13.69 -50.65 1.14
N HIS A 922 13.75 -49.33 0.95
CA HIS A 922 14.20 -48.42 2.00
C HIS A 922 13.20 -48.38 3.17
N GLN A 923 13.67 -47.96 4.34
CA GLN A 923 12.83 -47.77 5.51
C GLN A 923 12.28 -46.34 5.55
N SER A 924 10.96 -46.23 5.70
CA SER A 924 10.25 -44.95 5.81
C SER A 924 9.74 -44.72 7.23
N ILE A 925 10.19 -43.61 7.82
CA ILE A 925 9.70 -43.11 9.11
C ILE A 925 8.58 -42.12 8.82
N LEU A 926 7.37 -42.50 9.23
CA LEU A 926 6.13 -41.81 8.91
C LEU A 926 5.69 -40.94 10.08
N ILE A 927 5.47 -39.66 9.80
CA ILE A 927 4.95 -38.68 10.75
C ILE A 927 3.66 -38.11 10.16
N PRO A 928 2.49 -38.45 10.70
CA PRO A 928 1.23 -37.80 10.31
C PRO A 928 1.30 -36.29 10.61
N PRO A 929 0.95 -35.40 9.67
CA PRO A 929 1.00 -33.95 9.90
C PRO A 929 0.20 -33.48 11.13
N MET A 930 -0.92 -34.14 11.44
CA MET A 930 -1.75 -33.85 12.64
C MET A 930 -0.99 -34.02 13.97
N GLU A 931 0.07 -34.84 14.02
CA GLU A 931 0.87 -35.02 15.24
C GLU A 931 1.73 -33.77 15.52
N LEU A 932 2.04 -32.95 14.50
CA LEU A 932 2.80 -31.71 14.68
C LEU A 932 1.96 -30.62 15.35
N GLU A 933 0.64 -30.63 15.17
CA GLU A 933 -0.26 -29.69 15.86
C GLU A 933 -0.16 -29.85 17.38
N SER A 934 0.09 -31.09 17.85
CA SER A 934 0.33 -31.39 19.27
C SER A 934 1.79 -31.18 19.70
N SER A 935 2.75 -31.37 18.78
CA SER A 935 4.18 -31.31 19.08
C SER A 935 5.00 -30.80 17.89
N LEU A 936 5.24 -29.49 17.87
CA LEU A 936 5.97 -28.80 16.81
C LEU A 936 7.41 -29.30 16.62
N THR A 937 8.03 -29.78 17.71
CA THR A 937 9.42 -30.24 17.71
C THR A 937 9.61 -31.65 17.13
N LEU A 938 8.51 -32.40 16.93
CA LEU A 938 8.52 -33.82 16.55
C LEU A 938 9.32 -34.08 15.27
N TRP A 939 9.04 -33.31 14.22
CA TRP A 939 9.67 -33.54 12.92
C TRP A 939 11.18 -33.33 12.98
N LEU A 940 11.64 -32.15 13.42
CA LEU A 940 13.07 -31.83 13.53
C LEU A 940 13.80 -32.74 14.54
N GLY A 941 13.14 -33.08 15.66
CA GLY A 941 13.66 -34.03 16.63
C GLY A 941 13.87 -35.42 16.04
N THR A 942 12.93 -35.90 15.22
CA THR A 942 13.03 -37.18 14.52
C THR A 942 14.21 -37.18 13.53
N LEU A 943 14.37 -36.10 12.75
CA LEU A 943 15.48 -35.99 11.79
C LEU A 943 16.85 -36.11 12.49
N SER A 944 16.98 -35.48 13.66
CA SER A 944 18.20 -35.54 14.47
C SER A 944 18.40 -36.92 15.11
N GLN A 945 17.37 -37.48 15.75
CA GLN A 945 17.45 -38.75 16.48
C GLN A 945 17.82 -39.92 15.56
N TYR A 946 17.21 -39.98 14.39
CA TYR A 946 17.44 -41.05 13.40
C TYR A 946 18.54 -40.70 12.38
N ARG A 947 19.22 -39.54 12.52
CA ARG A 947 20.30 -39.07 11.63
C ARG A 947 19.90 -39.11 10.14
N ILE A 948 18.71 -38.60 9.86
CA ILE A 948 18.07 -38.70 8.55
C ILE A 948 18.78 -37.80 7.55
N ARG A 949 19.03 -38.33 6.35
CA ARG A 949 19.58 -37.55 5.23
C ARG A 949 18.49 -36.90 4.39
N ASP A 950 17.44 -37.66 4.10
CA ASP A 950 16.41 -37.33 3.11
C ASP A 950 15.06 -37.24 3.81
N THR A 951 14.41 -36.08 3.74
CA THR A 951 13.09 -35.84 4.31
C THR A 951 12.17 -35.15 3.32
N PHE A 952 10.88 -35.47 3.42
CA PHE A 952 9.83 -34.89 2.59
C PHE A 952 8.75 -34.24 3.47
N CYS A 953 8.36 -33.01 3.14
CA CYS A 953 7.34 -32.26 3.89
C CYS A 953 6.50 -31.38 2.97
N SER A 954 5.37 -30.84 3.44
CA SER A 954 4.56 -29.86 2.70
C SER A 954 4.93 -28.43 3.09
N TYR A 955 4.46 -27.44 2.33
CA TYR A 955 4.59 -26.04 2.74
C TYR A 955 3.90 -25.76 4.07
N SER A 956 2.72 -26.35 4.31
CA SER A 956 2.02 -26.23 5.60
C SER A 956 2.88 -26.68 6.77
N VAL A 957 3.54 -27.85 6.67
CA VAL A 957 4.45 -28.37 7.72
C VAL A 957 5.63 -27.42 7.95
N MET A 958 6.25 -26.95 6.88
CA MET A 958 7.39 -26.02 6.96
C MET A 958 6.99 -24.69 7.61
N GLU A 959 5.83 -24.15 7.26
CA GLU A 959 5.29 -22.92 7.81
C GLU A 959 4.95 -23.05 9.29
N LEU A 960 4.30 -24.15 9.67
CA LEU A 960 3.93 -24.47 11.06
C LEU A 960 5.18 -24.56 11.95
N CYS A 961 6.24 -25.20 11.47
CA CYS A 961 7.53 -25.23 12.17
C CYS A 961 8.23 -23.86 12.20
N THR A 962 8.20 -23.10 11.10
CA THR A 962 8.87 -21.78 11.02
C THR A 962 8.23 -20.77 11.97
N LYS A 963 6.89 -20.68 11.98
CA LYS A 963 6.14 -19.79 12.87
C LYS A 963 6.22 -20.26 14.32
N GLY A 964 6.01 -21.55 14.57
CA GLY A 964 5.90 -22.09 15.93
C GLY A 964 7.23 -22.28 16.68
N LEU A 965 8.34 -22.52 15.97
CA LEU A 965 9.66 -22.74 16.58
C LEU A 965 10.61 -21.55 16.46
N GLY A 966 10.16 -20.42 15.88
CA GLY A 966 10.98 -19.23 15.63
C GLY A 966 11.77 -18.71 16.83
N GLY A 967 11.17 -18.74 18.03
CA GLY A 967 11.80 -18.31 19.28
C GLY A 967 12.42 -19.45 20.11
N GLN A 968 12.38 -20.69 19.62
CA GLN A 968 12.74 -21.89 20.40
C GLN A 968 14.04 -22.56 19.91
N THR A 969 14.74 -21.97 18.97
CA THR A 969 15.94 -22.55 18.34
C THR A 969 17.06 -22.83 19.35
N ASP A 970 17.32 -21.92 20.29
CA ASP A 970 18.33 -22.12 21.34
C ASP A 970 17.96 -23.26 22.28
N MET A 971 16.66 -23.40 22.61
CA MET A 971 16.17 -24.52 23.40
C MET A 971 16.36 -25.86 22.66
N LEU A 972 16.08 -25.90 21.35
CA LEU A 972 16.30 -27.10 20.54
C LEU A 972 17.78 -27.49 20.51
N LYS A 973 18.67 -26.50 20.39
CA LYS A 973 20.12 -26.70 20.44
C LYS A 973 20.57 -27.22 21.80
N ALA A 974 20.06 -26.66 22.90
CA ALA A 974 20.34 -27.12 24.27
C ALA A 974 19.84 -28.55 24.51
N ARG A 975 18.75 -28.96 23.85
CA ARG A 975 18.24 -30.35 23.86
C ARG A 975 19.03 -31.29 22.94
N GLY A 976 20.06 -30.80 22.24
CA GLY A 976 20.94 -31.61 21.40
C GLY A 976 20.41 -31.89 20.00
N VAL A 977 19.44 -31.13 19.49
CA VAL A 977 18.92 -31.30 18.12
C VAL A 977 19.98 -30.85 17.10
N ASN A 978 20.33 -31.75 16.17
CA ASN A 978 21.34 -31.55 15.15
C ASN A 978 20.83 -32.02 13.77
N LEU A 979 20.76 -31.10 12.82
CA LEU A 979 20.25 -31.29 11.46
C LEU A 979 21.36 -31.42 10.40
N SER A 980 22.64 -31.50 10.80
CA SER A 980 23.78 -31.63 9.86
C SER A 980 23.78 -32.89 9.00
N CYS A 981 23.03 -33.92 9.39
CA CYS A 981 22.83 -35.12 8.60
C CYS A 981 21.91 -34.89 7.39
N VAL A 982 21.01 -33.89 7.46
CA VAL A 982 20.03 -33.61 6.42
C VAL A 982 20.73 -33.03 5.20
N ARG A 983 20.67 -33.75 4.08
CA ARG A 983 21.20 -33.32 2.78
C ARG A 983 20.12 -33.02 1.76
N SER A 984 18.93 -33.58 1.92
CA SER A 984 17.78 -33.29 1.08
C SER A 984 16.53 -33.15 1.95
N CYS A 985 15.95 -31.96 1.95
CA CYS A 985 14.68 -31.60 2.56
C CYS A 985 13.77 -31.08 1.45
N VAL A 986 13.02 -31.99 0.84
CA VAL A 986 12.21 -31.70 -0.35
C VAL A 986 10.80 -31.32 0.09
N VAL A 987 10.39 -30.11 -0.27
CA VAL A 987 9.02 -29.65 -0.10
C VAL A 987 8.18 -30.13 -1.28
N VAL A 988 7.15 -30.94 -1.00
CA VAL A 988 6.24 -31.48 -2.01
C VAL A 988 5.03 -30.57 -2.13
N ALA A 989 4.85 -29.97 -3.31
CA ALA A 989 3.70 -29.12 -3.62
C ALA A 989 3.39 -29.11 -5.13
N GLU A 990 2.15 -28.76 -5.49
CA GLU A 990 1.69 -28.62 -6.88
C GLU A 990 1.48 -27.12 -7.22
N GLU A 991 2.45 -26.28 -6.85
CA GLU A 991 2.39 -24.83 -7.03
C GLU A 991 3.78 -24.22 -7.31
N ARG A 992 3.83 -22.91 -7.57
CA ARG A 992 5.10 -22.17 -7.69
C ARG A 992 5.90 -22.30 -6.38
N PRO A 993 7.22 -22.55 -6.42
CA PRO A 993 8.04 -22.61 -5.21
C PRO A 993 7.99 -21.33 -4.35
N ARG A 994 7.76 -21.47 -3.03
CA ARG A 994 7.65 -20.34 -2.09
C ARG A 994 9.03 -19.95 -1.54
N LEU A 995 9.75 -19.12 -2.28
CA LEU A 995 11.12 -18.68 -1.94
C LEU A 995 11.23 -18.05 -0.54
N ALA A 996 10.31 -17.15 -0.18
CA ALA A 996 10.37 -16.44 1.11
C ALA A 996 10.30 -17.40 2.31
N LEU A 997 9.43 -18.42 2.23
CA LEU A 997 9.25 -19.42 3.28
C LEU A 997 10.46 -20.35 3.38
N THR A 998 10.94 -20.89 2.25
CA THR A 998 12.11 -21.79 2.22
C THR A 998 13.39 -21.09 2.71
N HIS A 999 13.59 -19.81 2.36
CA HIS A 999 14.68 -19.00 2.89
C HIS A 999 14.54 -18.75 4.40
N SER A 1000 13.34 -18.41 4.87
CA SER A 1000 13.10 -18.15 6.30
C SER A 1000 13.36 -19.40 7.14
N PHE A 1001 12.86 -20.55 6.71
CA PHE A 1001 13.10 -21.84 7.34
C PHE A 1001 14.60 -22.18 7.39
N SER A 1002 15.30 -22.07 6.25
CA SER A 1002 16.73 -22.36 6.17
C SER A 1002 17.57 -21.45 7.07
N LYS A 1003 17.22 -20.15 7.11
CA LYS A 1003 17.91 -19.16 7.95
C LYS A 1003 17.69 -19.45 9.43
N LEU A 1004 16.46 -19.79 9.81
CA LEU A 1004 16.08 -20.04 11.20
C LEU A 1004 16.81 -21.25 11.78
N PHE A 1005 16.89 -22.37 11.05
CA PHE A 1005 17.47 -23.62 11.54
C PHE A 1005 18.95 -23.83 11.16
N LYS A 1006 19.60 -22.81 10.61
CA LYS A 1006 21.03 -22.84 10.24
C LYS A 1006 21.91 -23.23 11.42
N ASP A 1007 21.64 -22.68 12.61
CA ASP A 1007 22.45 -22.91 13.81
C ASP A 1007 22.26 -24.30 14.44
N LEU A 1008 21.23 -25.04 14.01
CA LEU A 1008 21.05 -26.46 14.30
C LEU A 1008 21.78 -27.36 13.29
N GLY A 1009 22.45 -26.79 12.29
CA GLY A 1009 23.23 -27.51 11.28
C GLY A 1009 22.49 -27.77 9.96
N LEU A 1010 21.29 -27.21 9.75
CA LEU A 1010 20.57 -27.34 8.48
C LEU A 1010 21.28 -26.52 7.40
N SER A 1011 21.72 -27.19 6.33
CA SER A 1011 22.30 -26.52 5.17
C SER A 1011 21.22 -25.88 4.29
N MET A 1012 21.44 -24.65 3.82
CA MET A 1012 20.55 -23.99 2.86
C MET A 1012 20.41 -24.77 1.55
N ARG A 1013 21.48 -25.47 1.13
CA ARG A 1013 21.47 -26.37 -0.04
C ARG A 1013 20.55 -27.57 0.14
N ALA A 1014 20.27 -27.99 1.37
CA ALA A 1014 19.44 -29.15 1.62
C ALA A 1014 17.96 -28.87 1.31
N VAL A 1015 17.50 -27.63 1.46
CA VAL A 1015 16.09 -27.27 1.27
C VAL A 1015 15.81 -27.07 -0.22
N SER A 1016 14.85 -27.82 -0.74
CA SER A 1016 14.48 -27.78 -2.16
C SER A 1016 12.98 -28.07 -2.32
N THR A 1017 12.49 -28.06 -3.54
CA THR A 1017 11.09 -28.32 -3.87
C THR A 1017 10.98 -29.46 -4.88
N ALA A 1018 9.81 -30.08 -4.95
CA ALA A 1018 9.39 -30.95 -6.03
C ALA A 1018 8.24 -30.28 -6.79
N PHE A 1019 8.00 -30.74 -8.03
CA PHE A 1019 6.86 -30.33 -8.82
C PHE A 1019 6.24 -31.53 -9.53
N GLY A 1020 4.92 -31.60 -9.46
CA GLY A 1020 4.06 -32.55 -10.14
C GLY A 1020 2.75 -31.89 -10.53
N SER A 1021 1.94 -32.61 -11.29
CA SER A 1021 0.60 -32.20 -11.73
C SER A 1021 -0.33 -33.41 -11.74
N ARG A 1022 -1.62 -33.18 -11.98
CA ARG A 1022 -2.60 -34.27 -12.04
C ARG A 1022 -2.31 -35.27 -13.16
N VAL A 1023 -1.74 -34.82 -14.27
CA VAL A 1023 -1.41 -35.69 -15.41
C VAL A 1023 -0.10 -36.45 -15.22
N ASN A 1024 0.78 -35.96 -14.33
CA ASN A 1024 2.04 -36.60 -13.98
C ASN A 1024 2.43 -36.21 -12.55
N LEU A 1025 2.34 -37.18 -11.63
CA LEU A 1025 2.46 -36.95 -10.19
C LEU A 1025 3.85 -36.47 -9.74
N ALA A 1026 4.89 -36.66 -10.57
CA ALA A 1026 6.23 -36.14 -10.29
C ALA A 1026 7.00 -35.87 -11.59
N ILE A 1027 7.21 -34.59 -11.88
CA ILE A 1027 7.99 -34.11 -13.02
C ILE A 1027 9.40 -33.74 -12.56
N CYS A 1028 9.49 -32.99 -11.47
CA CYS A 1028 10.74 -32.55 -10.86
C CYS A 1028 10.83 -33.01 -9.41
N LEU A 1029 12.00 -33.49 -9.02
CA LEU A 1029 12.31 -33.84 -7.63
C LEU A 1029 13.81 -33.74 -7.40
N GLN A 1030 14.21 -32.95 -6.39
CA GLN A 1030 15.62 -32.76 -6.06
C GLN A 1030 16.23 -34.04 -5.45
N GLY A 1031 17.31 -34.53 -6.07
CA GLY A 1031 18.16 -35.60 -5.54
C GLY A 1031 19.44 -35.04 -4.90
N THR A 1032 20.13 -35.85 -4.10
CA THR A 1032 21.39 -35.48 -3.45
C THR A 1032 22.56 -35.25 -4.39
N THR A 1033 22.54 -35.92 -5.55
CA THR A 1033 23.54 -35.78 -6.62
C THR A 1033 23.14 -34.76 -7.68
N GLY A 1034 22.00 -34.09 -7.52
CA GLY A 1034 21.57 -33.01 -8.40
C GLY A 1034 22.40 -31.73 -8.22
N PRO A 1035 22.46 -30.88 -9.27
CA PRO A 1035 23.01 -29.53 -9.15
C PRO A 1035 22.23 -28.70 -8.13
N ASP A 1036 22.87 -27.64 -7.63
CA ASP A 1036 22.24 -26.73 -6.67
C ASP A 1036 21.04 -26.00 -7.31
N PRO A 1037 19.89 -25.89 -6.61
CA PRO A 1037 18.72 -25.20 -7.13
C PRO A 1037 19.06 -23.78 -7.58
N SER A 1038 18.79 -23.49 -8.84
CA SER A 1038 19.06 -22.16 -9.40
C SER A 1038 17.95 -21.17 -9.06
N THR A 1039 18.32 -19.94 -8.67
CA THR A 1039 17.38 -18.82 -8.52
C THR A 1039 17.62 -17.80 -9.62
N VAL A 1040 16.55 -17.34 -10.26
CA VAL A 1040 16.59 -16.33 -11.31
C VAL A 1040 15.68 -15.16 -10.95
N TYR A 1041 16.00 -13.99 -11.47
CA TYR A 1041 15.15 -12.81 -11.34
C TYR A 1041 14.57 -12.49 -12.71
N VAL A 1042 13.25 -12.45 -12.80
CA VAL A 1042 12.53 -12.16 -14.05
C VAL A 1042 11.87 -10.79 -13.97
N ASP A 1043 11.84 -10.08 -15.09
CA ASP A 1043 11.11 -8.81 -15.20
C ASP A 1043 9.60 -9.08 -15.23
N MET A 1044 8.86 -8.54 -14.25
CA MET A 1044 7.40 -8.70 -14.18
C MET A 1044 6.70 -8.10 -15.41
N LYS A 1045 7.23 -7.05 -16.03
CA LYS A 1045 6.60 -6.44 -17.22
C LYS A 1045 6.63 -7.40 -18.40
N SER A 1046 7.79 -8.00 -18.66
CA SER A 1046 7.95 -9.03 -19.70
C SER A 1046 7.06 -10.25 -19.42
N LEU A 1047 6.97 -10.68 -18.15
CA LEU A 1047 6.18 -11.84 -17.75
C LEU A 1047 4.69 -11.69 -18.09
N ARG A 1048 4.12 -10.48 -17.92
CA ARG A 1048 2.73 -10.15 -18.28
C ARG A 1048 2.42 -10.30 -19.77
N HIS A 1049 3.45 -10.29 -20.60
CA HIS A 1049 3.38 -10.45 -22.06
C HIS A 1049 3.71 -11.88 -22.53
N ASP A 1050 3.73 -12.85 -21.61
CA ASP A 1050 4.18 -14.23 -21.84
C ASP A 1050 5.64 -14.32 -22.31
N ARG A 1051 6.49 -13.36 -21.90
CA ARG A 1051 7.92 -13.34 -22.18
C ARG A 1051 8.74 -13.48 -20.92
N VAL A 1052 9.89 -14.14 -21.04
CA VAL A 1052 10.83 -14.30 -19.93
C VAL A 1052 12.07 -13.49 -20.23
N ARG A 1053 12.24 -12.39 -19.49
CA ARG A 1053 13.45 -11.57 -19.50
C ARG A 1053 14.12 -11.64 -18.15
N LEU A 1054 15.37 -12.08 -18.14
CA LEU A 1054 16.18 -12.15 -16.92
C LEU A 1054 16.73 -10.76 -16.60
N VAL A 1055 16.69 -10.41 -15.32
CA VAL A 1055 17.24 -9.17 -14.78
C VAL A 1055 18.16 -9.47 -13.61
N GLU A 1056 18.91 -8.48 -13.17
CA GLU A 1056 19.75 -8.61 -11.98
C GLU A 1056 18.92 -8.54 -10.70
N ARG A 1057 19.47 -9.10 -9.62
CA ARG A 1057 18.86 -9.01 -8.29
C ARG A 1057 18.73 -7.53 -7.88
N GLY A 1058 17.53 -7.13 -7.50
CA GLY A 1058 17.26 -5.77 -7.04
C GLY A 1058 16.86 -4.79 -8.15
N ALA A 1059 16.76 -5.25 -9.40
CA ALA A 1059 16.16 -4.45 -10.46
C ALA A 1059 14.70 -4.09 -10.11
N PRO A 1060 14.22 -2.89 -10.50
CA PRO A 1060 12.83 -2.49 -10.30
C PRO A 1060 11.89 -3.53 -10.89
N GLN A 1061 10.85 -3.91 -10.14
CA GLN A 1061 9.86 -4.93 -10.55
C GLN A 1061 10.47 -6.31 -10.88
N SER A 1062 11.64 -6.64 -10.32
CA SER A 1062 12.19 -7.99 -10.40
C SER A 1062 11.39 -8.98 -9.55
N LEU A 1063 11.03 -10.12 -10.13
CA LEU A 1063 10.37 -11.23 -9.47
C LEU A 1063 11.37 -12.38 -9.32
N PRO A 1064 11.70 -12.80 -8.09
CA PRO A 1064 12.57 -13.96 -7.89
C PRO A 1064 11.80 -15.27 -8.10
N LEU A 1065 12.36 -16.17 -8.90
CA LEU A 1065 11.86 -17.53 -9.13
C LEU A 1065 12.94 -18.55 -8.83
N VAL A 1066 12.57 -19.62 -8.15
CA VAL A 1066 13.45 -20.75 -7.84
C VAL A 1066 13.10 -21.92 -8.73
N GLU A 1067 14.12 -22.66 -9.14
CA GLU A 1067 13.97 -23.92 -9.84
C GLU A 1067 13.02 -24.87 -9.09
N SER A 1068 12.13 -25.53 -9.83
CA SER A 1068 11.09 -26.41 -9.28
C SER A 1068 11.60 -27.82 -8.90
N GLY A 1069 12.92 -28.00 -8.91
CA GLY A 1069 13.64 -29.26 -8.73
C GLY A 1069 14.18 -29.82 -10.05
N THR A 1070 15.06 -30.82 -9.94
CA THR A 1070 15.64 -31.51 -11.11
C THR A 1070 14.64 -32.44 -11.77
N ILE A 1071 14.58 -32.43 -13.10
CA ILE A 1071 13.67 -33.28 -13.89
C ILE A 1071 13.99 -34.76 -13.64
N LEU A 1072 12.96 -35.56 -13.35
CA LEU A 1072 13.11 -36.96 -12.98
C LEU A 1072 13.60 -37.84 -14.14
N PRO A 1073 14.32 -38.93 -13.85
CA PRO A 1073 14.72 -39.88 -14.89
C PRO A 1073 13.51 -40.41 -15.69
N GLY A 1074 13.63 -40.44 -17.02
CA GLY A 1074 12.57 -40.86 -17.93
C GLY A 1074 11.52 -39.80 -18.27
N VAL A 1075 11.63 -38.60 -17.69
CA VAL A 1075 10.69 -37.50 -17.96
C VAL A 1075 11.26 -36.56 -19.00
N ARG A 1076 10.44 -36.19 -19.99
CA ARG A 1076 10.72 -35.12 -20.94
C ARG A 1076 9.69 -34.02 -20.77
N VAL A 1077 10.14 -32.77 -20.84
CA VAL A 1077 9.29 -31.57 -20.77
C VAL A 1077 9.53 -30.67 -21.97
N ILE A 1078 8.46 -30.03 -22.44
CA ILE A 1078 8.53 -29.01 -23.48
C ILE A 1078 7.58 -27.87 -23.14
N ILE A 1079 8.00 -26.64 -23.43
CA ILE A 1079 7.20 -25.44 -23.22
C ILE A 1079 6.43 -25.12 -24.51
N VAL A 1080 5.12 -25.01 -24.40
CA VAL A 1080 4.21 -24.93 -25.54
C VAL A 1080 3.26 -23.75 -25.37
N ASN A 1081 2.95 -23.06 -26.46
CA ASN A 1081 1.91 -22.04 -26.42
C ASN A 1081 0.52 -22.73 -26.38
N PRO A 1082 -0.32 -22.47 -25.35
CA PRO A 1082 -1.55 -23.23 -25.12
C PRO A 1082 -2.62 -23.01 -26.19
N GLU A 1083 -2.63 -21.86 -26.87
CA GLU A 1083 -3.60 -21.54 -27.93
C GLU A 1083 -3.21 -22.21 -29.26
N THR A 1084 -1.92 -22.26 -29.55
CA THR A 1084 -1.40 -22.65 -30.86
C THR A 1084 -0.87 -24.07 -30.92
N ARG A 1085 -0.67 -24.69 -29.75
CA ARG A 1085 -0.10 -26.03 -29.57
C ARG A 1085 1.31 -26.18 -30.19
N GLY A 1086 2.00 -25.06 -30.39
CA GLY A 1086 3.34 -25.00 -30.97
C GLY A 1086 4.44 -24.83 -29.91
N PRO A 1087 5.61 -25.49 -30.06
CA PRO A 1087 6.72 -25.35 -29.14
C PRO A 1087 7.28 -23.91 -29.11
N LEU A 1088 7.73 -23.50 -27.93
CA LEU A 1088 8.30 -22.17 -27.67
C LEU A 1088 9.81 -22.23 -27.45
N GLY A 1089 10.48 -21.08 -27.55
CA GLY A 1089 11.91 -20.94 -27.23
C GLY A 1089 12.14 -20.47 -25.79
N ASP A 1090 13.39 -20.57 -25.31
CA ASP A 1090 13.79 -20.33 -23.90
C ASP A 1090 13.40 -18.95 -23.32
N SER A 1091 13.09 -17.96 -24.17
CA SER A 1091 12.70 -16.60 -23.76
C SER A 1091 11.18 -16.39 -23.63
N HIS A 1092 10.37 -17.45 -23.69
CA HIS A 1092 8.92 -17.37 -23.64
C HIS A 1092 8.33 -18.13 -22.47
N LEU A 1093 7.24 -17.60 -21.93
CA LEU A 1093 6.39 -18.30 -20.98
C LEU A 1093 5.38 -19.14 -21.76
N GLY A 1094 5.17 -20.39 -21.36
CA GLY A 1094 4.18 -21.25 -21.97
C GLY A 1094 3.73 -22.36 -21.06
N GLU A 1095 2.78 -23.16 -21.53
CA GLU A 1095 2.30 -24.33 -20.83
C GLU A 1095 3.38 -25.43 -20.84
N ILE A 1096 3.61 -26.04 -19.67
CA ILE A 1096 4.53 -27.16 -19.52
C ILE A 1096 3.79 -28.42 -20.00
N TRP A 1097 4.30 -29.05 -21.04
CA TRP A 1097 3.83 -30.35 -21.52
C TRP A 1097 4.83 -31.43 -21.15
N VAL A 1098 4.34 -32.60 -20.75
CA VAL A 1098 5.17 -33.70 -20.23
C VAL A 1098 4.96 -35.00 -20.98
N ASN A 1099 6.05 -35.67 -21.31
CA ASN A 1099 6.07 -37.01 -21.85
C ASN A 1099 6.88 -37.90 -20.89
N SER A 1100 6.26 -38.93 -20.35
CA SER A 1100 6.88 -39.85 -19.39
C SER A 1100 6.16 -41.20 -19.36
N PRO A 1101 6.87 -42.32 -19.09
CA PRO A 1101 6.24 -43.62 -18.83
C PRO A 1101 5.37 -43.65 -17.58
N HIS A 1102 5.45 -42.65 -16.70
CA HIS A 1102 4.60 -42.52 -15.50
C HIS A 1102 3.56 -41.40 -15.59
N ASN A 1103 3.18 -40.99 -16.80
CA ASN A 1103 1.97 -40.19 -16.98
C ASN A 1103 0.73 -41.00 -16.56
N ALA A 1104 -0.28 -40.32 -16.03
CA ALA A 1104 -1.59 -40.91 -15.77
C ALA A 1104 -2.28 -41.28 -17.10
N THR A 1105 -3.14 -42.30 -17.09
CA THR A 1105 -3.78 -42.83 -18.31
C THR A 1105 -5.04 -42.07 -18.73
N GLY A 1106 -5.58 -41.22 -17.85
CA GLY A 1106 -6.72 -40.35 -18.15
C GLY A 1106 -7.48 -39.90 -16.90
N TYR A 1107 -8.45 -39.00 -17.07
CA TYR A 1107 -9.38 -38.65 -16.01
C TYR A 1107 -10.42 -39.76 -15.77
N TYR A 1108 -10.86 -39.89 -14.53
CA TYR A 1108 -11.97 -40.75 -14.12
C TYR A 1108 -13.24 -39.92 -14.05
N THR A 1109 -14.20 -40.18 -14.94
CA THR A 1109 -15.50 -39.51 -15.00
C THR A 1109 -16.63 -40.52 -15.15
N ILE A 1110 -17.80 -40.18 -14.61
CA ILE A 1110 -19.05 -40.94 -14.74
C ILE A 1110 -20.01 -40.33 -15.78
N TYR A 1111 -19.69 -39.14 -16.28
CA TYR A 1111 -20.43 -38.42 -17.32
C TYR A 1111 -19.63 -38.56 -18.61
N GLY A 1112 -20.18 -39.26 -19.61
CA GLY A 1112 -19.49 -39.84 -20.78
C GLY A 1112 -18.83 -38.88 -21.79
N GLU A 1113 -18.06 -37.90 -21.34
CA GLU A 1113 -17.23 -37.01 -22.16
C GLU A 1113 -15.78 -37.51 -22.31
N GLU A 1114 -15.58 -38.79 -22.65
CA GLU A 1114 -14.22 -39.36 -22.82
C GLU A 1114 -13.41 -38.66 -23.92
N ASN A 1115 -14.07 -38.16 -24.99
CA ASN A 1115 -13.41 -37.58 -26.16
C ASN A 1115 -12.81 -36.17 -25.92
N LEU A 1116 -13.42 -35.32 -25.10
CA LEU A 1116 -12.90 -33.99 -24.77
C LEU A 1116 -11.68 -34.06 -23.82
N GLN A 1117 -11.57 -35.15 -23.06
CA GLN A 1117 -10.56 -35.35 -22.02
C GLN A 1117 -9.34 -36.15 -22.51
N ALA A 1118 -9.48 -36.98 -23.55
CA ALA A 1118 -8.37 -37.66 -24.22
C ALA A 1118 -7.33 -36.69 -24.80
N ASP A 1119 -7.77 -35.49 -25.21
CA ASP A 1119 -6.94 -34.40 -25.74
C ASP A 1119 -5.92 -33.85 -24.72
N HIS A 1120 -6.12 -34.09 -23.41
CA HIS A 1120 -5.21 -33.64 -22.35
C HIS A 1120 -4.01 -34.57 -22.13
N PHE A 1121 -4.18 -35.88 -22.35
CA PHE A 1121 -3.13 -36.88 -22.05
C PHE A 1121 -2.39 -37.36 -23.30
N ASN A 1122 -3.03 -37.28 -24.46
CA ASN A 1122 -2.52 -37.79 -25.73
C ASN A 1122 -2.48 -36.69 -26.79
N THR A 1123 -1.98 -35.51 -26.43
CA THR A 1123 -1.91 -34.36 -27.33
C THR A 1123 -0.64 -34.41 -28.19
N LYS A 1124 -0.67 -33.77 -29.35
CA LYS A 1124 0.47 -33.66 -30.27
C LYS A 1124 0.81 -32.20 -30.53
N LEU A 1125 2.09 -31.93 -30.74
CA LEU A 1125 2.53 -30.60 -31.18
C LEU A 1125 1.98 -30.31 -32.58
N SER A 1126 1.58 -29.07 -32.82
CA SER A 1126 1.08 -28.65 -34.14
C SER A 1126 2.19 -28.64 -35.21
N PHE A 1127 3.46 -28.53 -34.80
CA PHE A 1127 4.66 -28.62 -35.64
C PHE A 1127 5.89 -28.97 -34.77
N GLY A 1128 7.00 -29.39 -35.39
CA GLY A 1128 8.18 -29.90 -34.69
C GLY A 1128 8.24 -31.43 -34.73
N ASP A 1129 8.08 -32.09 -33.58
CA ASP A 1129 7.87 -33.55 -33.49
C ASP A 1129 6.38 -33.87 -33.26
N PRO A 1130 5.60 -34.13 -34.33
CA PRO A 1130 4.18 -34.43 -34.22
C PRO A 1130 3.91 -35.90 -33.83
N GLN A 1131 4.93 -36.75 -33.69
CA GLN A 1131 4.73 -38.18 -33.38
C GLN A 1131 4.67 -38.42 -31.87
N THR A 1132 5.46 -37.70 -31.08
CA THR A 1132 5.44 -37.82 -29.62
C THR A 1132 4.11 -37.35 -29.04
N LEU A 1133 3.52 -38.19 -28.18
CA LEU A 1133 2.34 -37.86 -27.39
C LEU A 1133 2.75 -37.12 -26.11
N TRP A 1134 2.07 -36.02 -25.83
CA TRP A 1134 2.33 -35.17 -24.68
C TRP A 1134 1.08 -35.07 -23.80
N ALA A 1135 1.31 -34.99 -22.49
CA ALA A 1135 0.29 -34.67 -21.51
C ALA A 1135 0.39 -33.19 -21.11
N ARG A 1136 -0.75 -32.51 -21.09
CA ARG A 1136 -0.90 -31.09 -20.75
C ARG A 1136 -1.01 -30.93 -19.24
N THR A 1137 -0.06 -30.23 -18.63
CA THR A 1137 -0.04 -30.08 -17.16
C THR A 1137 -1.02 -29.03 -16.66
N GLY A 1138 -1.41 -28.05 -17.49
CA GLY A 1138 -2.15 -26.86 -17.05
C GLY A 1138 -1.31 -25.85 -16.27
N TYR A 1139 0.02 -26.01 -16.18
CA TYR A 1139 0.91 -25.07 -15.52
C TYR A 1139 1.75 -24.29 -16.53
N LEU A 1140 1.92 -23.00 -16.28
CA LEU A 1140 2.81 -22.13 -17.02
C LEU A 1140 4.21 -22.15 -16.42
N GLY A 1141 5.22 -22.20 -17.28
CA GLY A 1141 6.62 -22.15 -16.89
C GLY A 1141 7.56 -21.92 -18.06
N PHE A 1142 8.85 -21.95 -17.77
CA PHE A 1142 9.92 -21.86 -18.76
C PHE A 1142 11.10 -22.74 -18.36
N VAL A 1143 11.93 -23.08 -19.34
CA VAL A 1143 13.18 -23.81 -19.15
C VAL A 1143 14.34 -22.84 -19.35
N LYS A 1144 15.36 -22.95 -18.49
CA LYS A 1144 16.60 -22.20 -18.64
C LYS A 1144 17.80 -23.12 -18.49
N ARG A 1145 18.72 -23.04 -19.43
CA ARG A 1145 20.03 -23.67 -19.33
C ARG A 1145 20.91 -22.91 -18.34
N THR A 1146 21.38 -23.60 -17.31
CA THR A 1146 22.25 -23.04 -16.28
C THR A 1146 23.74 -23.22 -16.65
N GLU A 1147 24.62 -22.60 -15.89
CA GLU A 1147 26.07 -22.81 -16.00
C GLU A 1147 26.54 -24.09 -15.29
N LEU A 1148 25.68 -24.65 -14.44
CA LEU A 1148 25.95 -25.90 -13.73
C LEU A 1148 25.87 -27.08 -14.72
N THR A 1149 26.67 -28.10 -14.48
CA THR A 1149 26.60 -29.37 -15.21
C THR A 1149 25.73 -30.35 -14.44
N ASP A 1150 24.95 -31.14 -15.17
CA ASP A 1150 24.23 -32.27 -14.59
C ASP A 1150 25.15 -33.49 -14.41
N SER A 1151 24.58 -34.58 -13.90
CA SER A 1151 25.32 -35.84 -13.67
C SER A 1151 25.77 -36.56 -14.94
N SER A 1152 25.29 -36.17 -16.13
CA SER A 1152 25.76 -36.69 -17.42
C SER A 1152 26.92 -35.88 -18.01
N GLY A 1153 27.25 -34.72 -17.41
CA GLY A 1153 28.30 -33.81 -17.87
C GLY A 1153 27.80 -32.72 -18.83
N ASP A 1154 26.52 -32.76 -19.22
CA ASP A 1154 25.88 -31.73 -20.02
C ASP A 1154 25.47 -30.53 -19.15
N ARG A 1155 25.19 -29.39 -19.78
CA ARG A 1155 24.66 -28.21 -19.06
C ARG A 1155 23.26 -28.52 -18.53
N HIS A 1156 23.05 -28.25 -17.24
CA HIS A 1156 21.80 -28.49 -16.54
C HIS A 1156 20.69 -27.55 -17.04
N ASP A 1157 19.57 -28.14 -17.44
CA ASP A 1157 18.36 -27.44 -17.85
C ASP A 1157 17.36 -27.39 -16.68
N ALA A 1158 17.23 -26.20 -16.08
CA ALA A 1158 16.36 -25.95 -14.94
C ALA A 1158 14.95 -25.57 -15.40
N LEU A 1159 13.94 -26.21 -14.81
CA LEU A 1159 12.52 -25.89 -15.02
C LEU A 1159 12.04 -24.91 -13.95
N PHE A 1160 11.38 -23.83 -14.38
CA PHE A 1160 10.80 -22.82 -13.51
C PHE A 1160 9.28 -22.77 -13.72
N VAL A 1161 8.53 -23.22 -12.71
CA VAL A 1161 7.07 -23.11 -12.69
C VAL A 1161 6.68 -21.71 -12.24
N VAL A 1162 5.80 -21.07 -13.01
CA VAL A 1162 5.31 -19.71 -12.75
C VAL A 1162 3.87 -19.75 -12.20
N GLY A 1163 3.02 -20.71 -12.56
CA GLY A 1163 1.71 -20.85 -11.91
C GLY A 1163 0.71 -21.63 -12.74
N SER A 1164 -0.46 -21.90 -12.16
CA SER A 1164 -1.57 -22.55 -12.87
C SER A 1164 -2.12 -21.62 -13.95
N LEU A 1165 -2.37 -22.17 -15.15
CA LEU A 1165 -3.00 -21.46 -16.25
C LEU A 1165 -4.44 -21.05 -15.91
N ASP A 1166 -5.18 -21.94 -15.25
CA ASP A 1166 -6.60 -21.76 -14.90
C ASP A 1166 -6.82 -20.70 -13.81
N GLU A 1167 -5.78 -20.36 -13.06
CA GLU A 1167 -5.82 -19.30 -12.04
C GLU A 1167 -5.35 -17.93 -12.55
N THR A 1168 -4.81 -17.86 -13.77
CA THR A 1168 -4.29 -16.58 -14.28
C THR A 1168 -5.41 -15.57 -14.50
N LEU A 1169 -5.13 -14.31 -14.18
CA LEU A 1169 -6.06 -13.21 -14.40
C LEU A 1169 -5.68 -12.50 -15.70
N GLU A 1170 -6.59 -12.45 -16.66
CA GLU A 1170 -6.41 -11.66 -17.88
C GLU A 1170 -7.11 -10.31 -17.72
N LEU A 1171 -6.33 -9.24 -17.61
CA LEU A 1171 -6.82 -7.87 -17.45
C LEU A 1171 -6.11 -6.97 -18.47
N ARG A 1172 -6.89 -6.22 -19.26
CA ARG A 1172 -6.37 -5.37 -20.36
C ARG A 1172 -5.50 -6.13 -21.38
N GLY A 1173 -5.78 -7.43 -21.59
CA GLY A 1173 -5.00 -8.30 -22.49
C GLY A 1173 -3.62 -8.70 -21.94
N LEU A 1174 -3.33 -8.39 -20.68
CA LEU A 1174 -2.12 -8.79 -19.97
C LEU A 1174 -2.45 -9.93 -19.00
N ARG A 1175 -1.49 -10.84 -18.81
CA ARG A 1175 -1.62 -11.98 -17.91
C ARG A 1175 -0.99 -11.70 -16.56
N TYR A 1176 -1.75 -11.90 -15.49
CA TYR A 1176 -1.29 -11.74 -14.11
C TYR A 1176 -1.42 -13.06 -13.37
N HIS A 1177 -0.47 -13.33 -12.49
CA HIS A 1177 -0.53 -14.47 -11.58
C HIS A 1177 -1.00 -13.98 -10.21
N PRO A 1178 -2.09 -14.52 -9.63
CA PRO A 1178 -2.62 -14.08 -8.34
C PRO A 1178 -1.58 -13.99 -7.22
N ILE A 1179 -0.68 -14.97 -7.14
CA ILE A 1179 0.38 -15.04 -6.13
C ILE A 1179 1.30 -13.80 -6.13
N ASP A 1180 1.54 -13.20 -7.30
CA ASP A 1180 2.40 -12.02 -7.43
C ASP A 1180 1.72 -10.78 -6.83
N ILE A 1181 0.42 -10.64 -7.06
CA ILE A 1181 -0.41 -9.55 -6.51
C ILE A 1181 -0.55 -9.73 -4.99
N GLU A 1182 -0.91 -10.94 -4.55
CA GLU A 1182 -1.06 -11.28 -3.11
C GLU A 1182 0.23 -11.04 -2.34
N THR A 1183 1.40 -11.36 -2.91
CA THR A 1183 2.68 -11.10 -2.27
C THR A 1183 2.93 -9.60 -2.10
N SER A 1184 2.51 -8.75 -3.04
CA SER A 1184 2.58 -7.29 -2.89
C SER A 1184 1.60 -6.78 -1.84
N VAL A 1185 0.36 -7.27 -1.85
CA VAL A 1185 -0.68 -6.92 -0.87
C VAL A 1185 -0.24 -7.27 0.56
N SER A 1186 0.22 -8.50 0.80
CA SER A 1186 0.70 -8.93 2.12
C SER A 1186 1.94 -8.19 2.61
N ARG A 1187 2.69 -7.50 1.73
CA ARG A 1187 3.83 -6.64 2.11
C ARG A 1187 3.44 -5.19 2.39
N ALA A 1188 2.23 -4.78 2.02
CA ALA A 1188 1.80 -3.39 2.11
C ALA A 1188 1.69 -2.89 3.55
N HIS A 1189 1.22 -3.75 4.46
CA HIS A 1189 1.07 -3.40 5.87
C HIS A 1189 1.19 -4.63 6.78
N ARG A 1190 1.75 -4.44 7.98
CA ARG A 1190 2.00 -5.51 8.95
C ARG A 1190 0.72 -6.17 9.51
N SER A 1191 -0.40 -5.46 9.47
CA SER A 1191 -1.69 -5.97 9.96
C SER A 1191 -2.39 -6.85 8.92
N ILE A 1192 -1.85 -6.99 7.69
CA ILE A 1192 -2.38 -7.90 6.69
C ILE A 1192 -1.82 -9.30 6.96
N GLY A 1193 -2.72 -10.25 7.22
CA GLY A 1193 -2.40 -11.68 7.32
C GLY A 1193 -2.35 -12.32 5.94
N GLU A 1194 -3.36 -13.13 5.65
CA GLU A 1194 -3.55 -13.69 4.31
C GLU A 1194 -4.24 -12.72 3.36
N SER A 1195 -3.94 -12.86 2.07
CA SER A 1195 -4.62 -12.12 1.01
C SER A 1195 -4.95 -13.04 -0.16
N ALA A 1196 -6.05 -12.77 -0.86
CA ALA A 1196 -6.45 -13.54 -2.04
C ALA A 1196 -7.03 -12.59 -3.08
N VAL A 1197 -6.75 -12.87 -4.35
CA VAL A 1197 -7.25 -12.04 -5.46
C VAL A 1197 -8.00 -12.85 -6.49
N PHE A 1198 -9.04 -12.26 -7.06
CA PHE A 1198 -9.82 -12.83 -8.16
C PHE A 1198 -10.47 -11.72 -8.99
N THR A 1199 -11.10 -12.09 -10.10
CA THR A 1199 -11.82 -11.16 -10.96
C THR A 1199 -13.34 -11.24 -10.77
N TRP A 1200 -14.01 -10.08 -10.84
CA TRP A 1200 -15.45 -9.94 -10.89
C TRP A 1200 -15.80 -8.89 -11.93
N THR A 1201 -16.60 -9.23 -12.95
CA THR A 1201 -17.05 -8.27 -14.01
C THR A 1201 -15.93 -7.41 -14.63
N ASN A 1202 -14.73 -7.99 -14.85
CA ASN A 1202 -13.48 -7.33 -15.30
C ASN A 1202 -12.79 -6.41 -14.28
N LEU A 1203 -13.29 -6.33 -13.05
CA LEU A 1203 -12.64 -5.68 -11.93
C LEU A 1203 -11.77 -6.69 -11.17
N LEU A 1204 -10.64 -6.20 -10.64
CA LEU A 1204 -9.83 -6.94 -9.68
C LEU A 1204 -10.44 -6.77 -8.29
N VAL A 1205 -10.74 -7.90 -7.64
CA VAL A 1205 -11.16 -7.97 -6.24
C VAL A 1205 -9.99 -8.46 -5.40
N VAL A 1206 -9.68 -7.73 -4.33
CA VAL A 1206 -8.65 -8.10 -3.36
C VAL A 1206 -9.33 -8.34 -2.02
N VAL A 1207 -9.17 -9.54 -1.48
CA VAL A 1207 -9.61 -9.89 -0.12
C VAL A 1207 -8.37 -9.96 0.77
N ALA A 1208 -8.38 -9.25 1.89
CA ALA A 1208 -7.27 -9.23 2.84
C ALA A 1208 -7.76 -9.48 4.27
N GLU A 1209 -7.11 -10.43 4.96
CA GLU A 1209 -7.35 -10.71 6.37
C GLU A 1209 -6.66 -9.69 7.26
N LEU A 1210 -7.38 -9.18 8.25
CA LEU A 1210 -6.87 -8.21 9.21
C LEU A 1210 -6.44 -8.91 10.50
N CYS A 1211 -5.14 -8.98 10.76
CA CYS A 1211 -4.57 -9.47 12.03
C CYS A 1211 -4.49 -8.39 13.13
N GLY A 1212 -5.03 -7.19 12.89
CA GLY A 1212 -4.98 -6.02 13.78
C GLY A 1212 -6.31 -5.72 14.47
N SER A 1213 -6.48 -4.47 14.91
CA SER A 1213 -7.79 -3.99 15.38
C SER A 1213 -8.70 -3.69 14.19
N GLU A 1214 -10.00 -3.91 14.30
CA GLU A 1214 -11.00 -3.50 13.28
C GLU A 1214 -10.87 -2.02 12.87
N GLN A 1215 -10.36 -1.15 13.75
CA GLN A 1215 -10.11 0.26 13.45
C GLN A 1215 -9.05 0.46 12.34
N ASP A 1216 -8.16 -0.50 12.14
CA ASP A 1216 -7.14 -0.47 11.10
C ASP A 1216 -7.72 -0.86 9.71
N ALA A 1217 -8.95 -1.40 9.64
CA ALA A 1217 -9.49 -1.97 8.42
C ALA A 1217 -9.55 -0.97 7.26
N LEU A 1218 -10.05 0.24 7.53
CA LEU A 1218 -10.20 1.29 6.54
C LEU A 1218 -8.86 1.92 6.12
N ASP A 1219 -7.86 1.90 7.02
CA ASP A 1219 -6.51 2.35 6.71
C ASP A 1219 -5.81 1.44 5.68
N LEU A 1220 -6.20 0.17 5.59
CA LEU A 1220 -5.61 -0.76 4.63
C LEU A 1220 -6.06 -0.50 3.18
N VAL A 1221 -7.24 0.10 2.97
CA VAL A 1221 -7.83 0.25 1.62
C VAL A 1221 -6.93 1.07 0.67
N PRO A 1222 -6.41 2.26 1.05
CA PRO A 1222 -5.49 3.01 0.21
C PRO A 1222 -4.17 2.30 0.00
N LEU A 1223 -3.64 1.63 1.03
CA LEU A 1223 -2.36 0.91 0.97
C LEU A 1223 -2.42 -0.25 -0.04
N VAL A 1224 -3.48 -1.06 0.04
CA VAL A 1224 -3.73 -2.17 -0.90
C VAL A 1224 -3.95 -1.64 -2.32
N THR A 1225 -4.73 -0.57 -2.48
CA THR A 1225 -4.99 0.02 -3.79
C THR A 1225 -3.70 0.57 -4.41
N ASN A 1226 -2.89 1.31 -3.63
CA ASN A 1226 -1.65 1.91 -4.10
C ASN A 1226 -0.60 0.87 -4.47
N VAL A 1227 -0.36 -0.15 -3.63
CA VAL A 1227 0.69 -1.15 -3.91
C VAL A 1227 0.39 -1.95 -5.17
N VAL A 1228 -0.87 -2.29 -5.41
CA VAL A 1228 -1.28 -3.03 -6.62
C VAL A 1228 -1.17 -2.13 -7.84
N LEU A 1229 -1.54 -0.86 -7.70
CA LEU A 1229 -1.41 0.11 -8.77
C LEU A 1229 0.05 0.31 -9.17
N GLU A 1230 0.93 0.64 -8.22
CA GLU A 1230 2.34 0.94 -8.48
C GLU A 1230 3.14 -0.28 -8.96
N GLU A 1231 3.02 -1.43 -8.29
CA GLU A 1231 3.80 -2.62 -8.64
C GLU A 1231 3.19 -3.35 -9.85
N HIS A 1232 1.87 -3.52 -9.88
CA HIS A 1232 1.19 -4.36 -10.88
C HIS A 1232 0.59 -3.62 -12.05
N HIS A 1233 0.52 -2.28 -12.01
CA HIS A 1233 -0.12 -1.51 -13.07
C HIS A 1233 -1.56 -1.95 -13.30
N LEU A 1234 -2.27 -2.20 -12.20
CA LEU A 1234 -3.67 -2.62 -12.17
C LEU A 1234 -4.45 -1.75 -11.19
N ILE A 1235 -5.66 -1.39 -11.57
CA ILE A 1235 -6.60 -0.72 -10.69
C ILE A 1235 -7.39 -1.80 -9.94
N VAL A 1236 -7.35 -1.77 -8.62
CA VAL A 1236 -8.22 -2.58 -7.77
C VAL A 1236 -9.61 -1.98 -7.81
N GLY A 1237 -10.62 -2.78 -8.17
CA GLY A 1237 -12.01 -2.32 -8.22
C GLY A 1237 -12.74 -2.54 -6.89
N VAL A 1238 -12.40 -3.60 -6.15
CA VAL A 1238 -13.01 -3.87 -4.83
C VAL A 1238 -11.94 -4.34 -3.86
N VAL A 1239 -11.90 -3.74 -2.67
CA VAL A 1239 -11.10 -4.22 -1.53
C VAL A 1239 -12.05 -4.73 -0.45
N VAL A 1240 -11.87 -5.97 -0.02
CA VAL A 1240 -12.67 -6.62 1.03
C VAL A 1240 -11.74 -6.93 2.20
N ILE A 1241 -12.03 -6.36 3.36
CA ILE A 1241 -11.30 -6.62 4.60
C ILE A 1241 -12.12 -7.60 5.44
N VAL A 1242 -11.51 -8.70 5.86
CA VAL A 1242 -12.18 -9.81 6.57
C VAL A 1242 -11.40 -10.22 7.81
N ASP A 1243 -12.05 -10.97 8.70
CA ASP A 1243 -11.39 -11.58 9.86
C ASP A 1243 -10.35 -12.64 9.47
N PRO A 1244 -9.34 -12.91 10.32
CA PRO A 1244 -8.40 -14.00 10.13
C PRO A 1244 -9.09 -15.38 10.00
N GLY A 1245 -8.68 -16.18 9.02
CA GLY A 1245 -9.21 -17.51 8.75
C GLY A 1245 -10.43 -17.56 7.82
N VAL A 1246 -10.92 -16.41 7.33
CA VAL A 1246 -12.00 -16.35 6.34
C VAL A 1246 -11.52 -16.80 4.96
N ILE A 1247 -10.25 -16.57 4.59
CA ILE A 1247 -9.70 -17.03 3.32
C ILE A 1247 -9.52 -18.55 3.39
N PRO A 1248 -10.26 -19.34 2.57
CA PRO A 1248 -10.21 -20.78 2.65
C PRO A 1248 -8.87 -21.31 2.11
N ILE A 1249 -8.11 -22.00 2.97
CA ILE A 1249 -6.86 -22.66 2.62
C ILE A 1249 -7.06 -24.18 2.75
N ASN A 1250 -6.71 -24.92 1.71
CA ASN A 1250 -6.82 -26.37 1.75
C ASN A 1250 -5.69 -26.98 2.61
N SER A 1251 -5.79 -28.27 2.91
CA SER A 1251 -4.78 -29.00 3.69
C SER A 1251 -3.34 -28.96 3.15
N ARG A 1252 -3.17 -28.70 1.85
CA ARG A 1252 -1.85 -28.62 1.21
C ARG A 1252 -1.23 -27.23 1.36
N GLY A 1253 -1.97 -26.27 1.91
CA GLY A 1253 -1.56 -24.88 2.08
C GLY A 1253 -1.94 -23.99 0.88
N GLU A 1254 -2.78 -24.45 -0.04
CA GLU A 1254 -3.18 -23.70 -1.23
C GLU A 1254 -4.47 -22.92 -0.98
N LYS A 1255 -4.52 -21.65 -1.42
CA LYS A 1255 -5.69 -20.78 -1.30
C LYS A 1255 -6.79 -21.19 -2.28
N GLN A 1256 -8.02 -21.37 -1.81
CA GLN A 1256 -9.19 -21.74 -2.62
C GLN A 1256 -9.91 -20.49 -3.15
N ARG A 1257 -9.25 -19.77 -4.07
CA ARG A 1257 -9.70 -18.45 -4.58
C ARG A 1257 -11.09 -18.47 -5.21
N MET A 1258 -11.45 -19.55 -5.89
CA MET A 1258 -12.77 -19.65 -6.53
C MET A 1258 -13.88 -19.86 -5.51
N HIS A 1259 -13.64 -20.66 -4.47
CA HIS A 1259 -14.59 -20.80 -3.38
C HIS A 1259 -14.81 -19.45 -2.69
N LEU A 1260 -13.74 -18.71 -2.43
CA LEU A 1260 -13.82 -17.35 -1.89
C LEU A 1260 -14.61 -16.40 -2.81
N ARG A 1261 -14.36 -16.46 -4.12
CA ARG A 1261 -15.11 -15.68 -5.12
C ARG A 1261 -16.58 -16.05 -5.11
N ASP A 1262 -16.92 -17.33 -5.11
CA ASP A 1262 -18.32 -17.77 -5.17
C ASP A 1262 -19.06 -17.41 -3.88
N SER A 1263 -18.40 -17.50 -2.71
CA SER A 1263 -18.93 -16.97 -1.44
C SER A 1263 -19.12 -15.45 -1.46
N PHE A 1264 -18.21 -14.69 -2.07
CA PHE A 1264 -18.36 -13.26 -2.28
C PHE A 1264 -19.57 -12.94 -3.17
N LEU A 1265 -19.72 -13.65 -4.30
CA LEU A 1265 -20.83 -13.44 -5.25
C LEU A 1265 -22.20 -13.86 -4.67
N ALA A 1266 -22.20 -14.81 -3.74
CA ALA A 1266 -23.39 -15.30 -3.07
C ALA A 1266 -23.76 -14.49 -1.81
N ASP A 1267 -23.02 -13.43 -1.47
CA ASP A 1267 -23.21 -12.61 -0.28
C ASP A 1267 -23.12 -13.45 1.03
N GLN A 1268 -22.19 -14.41 1.04
CA GLN A 1268 -21.94 -15.34 2.17
C GLN A 1268 -20.70 -14.98 2.99
N LEU A 1269 -19.92 -13.99 2.54
CA LEU A 1269 -18.82 -13.45 3.32
C LEU A 1269 -19.38 -12.45 4.33
N ASP A 1270 -18.82 -12.47 5.54
CA ASP A 1270 -19.10 -11.49 6.59
C ASP A 1270 -17.87 -10.55 6.70
N PRO A 1271 -17.74 -9.53 5.84
CA PRO A 1271 -16.57 -8.66 5.82
C PRO A 1271 -16.64 -7.61 6.94
N ILE A 1272 -15.48 -7.28 7.50
CA ILE A 1272 -15.30 -6.11 8.36
C ILE A 1272 -15.61 -4.83 7.56
N TYR A 1273 -15.12 -4.77 6.32
CA TYR A 1273 -15.41 -3.65 5.42
C TYR A 1273 -15.30 -4.03 3.94
N VAL A 1274 -16.12 -3.41 3.09
CA VAL A 1274 -16.06 -3.52 1.63
C VAL A 1274 -15.92 -2.14 1.00
N ALA A 1275 -14.78 -1.89 0.35
CA ALA A 1275 -14.53 -0.67 -0.40
C ALA A 1275 -14.75 -0.92 -1.90
N TYR A 1276 -15.69 -0.20 -2.51
CA TYR A 1276 -15.85 -0.14 -3.96
C TYR A 1276 -15.07 1.07 -4.49
N ASN A 1277 -13.98 0.80 -5.19
CA ASN A 1277 -13.16 1.84 -5.81
C ASN A 1277 -13.87 2.33 -7.08
N MET A 1278 -14.19 3.62 -7.14
CA MET A 1278 -14.96 4.23 -8.23
C MET A 1278 -14.13 4.73 -9.42
#